data_AF-A0A7W2RUR1-F1
#
_entry.id   AF-A0A7W2RUR1-F1
#
_cell.length_a   1.000
_cell.length_b   1.000
_cell.length_c   1.000
_cell.angle_alpha   90.00
_cell.angle_beta   90.00
_cell.angle_gamma   90.00
#
_symmetry.space_group_name_H-M   'P 1'
#
loop_
_entity.id
_entity.type
_entity.pdbx_description
1 polymer ?
#
loop_
_entity_poly.entity_id
_entity_poly.type
_entity_poly.pdbx_seq_one_letter_code
_entity_poly.pdbx_strand_id
1 'polypeptide(L)'
;MSEANPLKLAQTLQETLTRYITTTVPIHSRYPKLKEDFWNILESEQLVKGPYIESVPDFEKGKTLRSLLQKNGGFMHDGLGLIEPDILDRKLHLHQDIAITQACKEDKNLVVATGTGSGKTETFLYPIVNKLLKDKDFNKPGVRIILVYPMNALANDQLYYRIAPLLGQTLKEYDITFGRYTGQTKRGVERKRVVEEMLENSKISDIFSDDGIPSNWLVTREEMLANPPKVLVTNYAMLEHLLLLPANSSLFSTTALQALVLDEVHTYAGAQATEVAFLLRKLKNRLGVDYPLQYFATSASLGNSPESDEKLKTFAANLFGENKPVVVRGNREAHAELSVGQNDNFNLTDKEWIGVADSFKLFLDSNPNENDQTYWNLEECLEASDLNLRYFQEPDKDNYKKLSDSLFDVFTSNNEIANAAKILQAGIIDFIELAINIFPLSTKENAALALTGVIQLGMFAKSPINGFPLLPCRHHIIAGAIEGLCVLPSNINEGYSAIKLAKSHSDERGVYYPMLTCRQCGQPYFEGFQHKGKLLNQRPSVKTAVRRRIFWLGHTANSTTFDEDDESELKVNDWKKLRISPNTGEIVSDDTGILLYEVATEEDQQEKTNYLTKCVSCNAKATGATAEIITRFYPGNESLSSVITQKVLEALPPKSTDNLPMAGRKLLTFSDNRQDAAFFAPYFQRTANDFAHRSAILNALKDTDEPIKFDTLARMVRAYWDDNNSFAYPNRDGGFSSYFEDIKDILTGRLVAEFCTPPGRRISIESLGLVEVSYEKRTFSKIVNKLTEEFSKFANHEQIKNLVLIFLEHIRRSKSITNIPNKPDLEDGLIWGENYRGQRCFEFERTSKSATFAWISKIGTKRYNRRTWYLTKQLGWKDDVSHDFLVKLWEYLEQSKLLIRAGTGRALDASAIYISKAKPDSLHECQSCGLKQFYFVNDKCTAFGCLGDLIKSDDIQLSIERNHYLNSYIQSKPLLVCANEHTASLSTELREKIESRFHEKKVNVLSCTTTMEVGVDLGELEAVVNLNVPPSVASYQQRTGRAGRRAQAAPFCVTIARNSHYDRVVFADFESYLKKSPSDPLVHLTNATIFQRHQLSILLSNYLNSKLDPKVLKAPTLIDLFSGDLDDGYQKFFRKNILLWLESPQGIQAVTEANLLIESIPEEFRGTLVARLKNVSVLLVDELEKFAAIVSDRWQRYAQKITEAKKLVAKDDASGASLITRWDSQRKKFMGQYLVNQLSEKGLIPTYSFPVHSLTLEVTKEKKHMKISG
;
A
#
# COMPACT_ATOMS: atom_id res chain seq x y z
N MET A 1 14.47 -9.52 21.19
CA MET A 1 14.07 -9.98 19.83
C MET A 1 14.12 -8.79 18.88
N SER A 2 15.32 -8.43 18.44
CA SER A 2 15.56 -7.58 17.28
C SER A 2 16.88 -8.03 16.66
N GLU A 3 16.84 -9.08 15.86
CA GLU A 3 17.98 -9.37 15.00
C GLU A 3 17.85 -8.48 13.78
N ALA A 4 18.53 -7.35 13.80
CA ALA A 4 18.89 -6.62 12.58
C ALA A 4 19.91 -7.45 11.77
N ASN A 5 19.57 -8.70 11.48
CA ASN A 5 20.35 -9.64 10.71
C ASN A 5 19.60 -9.92 9.39
N PRO A 6 20.12 -9.46 8.24
CA PRO A 6 19.46 -9.62 6.95
C PRO A 6 19.30 -11.08 6.54
N LEU A 7 20.21 -11.96 6.95
CA LEU A 7 20.16 -13.40 6.66
C LEU A 7 19.04 -14.05 7.46
N LYS A 8 18.92 -13.70 8.75
CA LYS A 8 17.83 -14.21 9.59
C LYS A 8 16.47 -13.78 9.05
N LEU A 9 16.34 -12.53 8.57
CA LEU A 9 15.12 -12.05 7.92
C LEU A 9 14.83 -12.81 6.63
N ALA A 10 15.81 -12.98 5.74
CA ALA A 10 15.65 -13.71 4.48
C ALA A 10 15.22 -15.17 4.72
N GLN A 11 15.87 -15.85 5.66
CA GLN A 11 15.51 -17.21 6.08
C GLN A 11 14.11 -17.27 6.69
N THR A 12 13.79 -16.34 7.61
CA THR A 12 12.46 -16.26 8.24
C THR A 12 11.37 -16.06 7.18
N LEU A 13 11.63 -15.23 6.16
CA LEU A 13 10.71 -15.03 5.04
C LEU A 13 10.57 -16.30 4.21
N GLN A 14 11.67 -16.96 3.84
CA GLN A 14 11.65 -18.23 3.07
C GLN A 14 10.81 -19.29 3.80
N GLU A 15 11.11 -19.55 5.06
CA GLU A 15 10.38 -20.53 5.87
C GLU A 15 8.91 -20.14 6.06
N THR A 16 8.64 -18.86 6.33
CA THR A 16 7.27 -18.37 6.52
C THR A 16 6.45 -18.52 5.24
N LEU A 17 7.02 -18.22 4.07
CA LEU A 17 6.35 -18.33 2.79
C LEU A 17 6.09 -19.79 2.41
N THR A 18 7.04 -20.69 2.61
CA THR A 18 6.85 -22.13 2.42
C THR A 18 5.71 -22.66 3.29
N ARG A 19 5.70 -22.30 4.59
CA ARG A 19 4.58 -22.63 5.49
C ARG A 19 3.26 -21.98 5.08
N TYR A 20 3.30 -20.74 4.60
CA TYR A 20 2.08 -19.99 4.29
C TYR A 20 1.40 -20.50 3.03
N ILE A 21 2.15 -20.76 1.96
CA ILE A 21 1.62 -21.27 0.69
C ILE A 21 0.94 -22.64 0.90
N THR A 22 1.56 -23.51 1.68
CA THR A 22 1.01 -24.85 2.01
C THR A 22 -0.23 -24.78 2.87
N THR A 23 -0.30 -23.82 3.78
CA THR A 23 -1.46 -23.64 4.66
C THR A 23 -2.64 -22.96 3.94
N THR A 24 -2.38 -21.99 3.07
CA THR A 24 -3.42 -21.22 2.35
C THR A 24 -4.02 -21.97 1.18
N VAL A 25 -3.27 -22.90 0.59
CA VAL A 25 -3.74 -23.76 -0.49
C VAL A 25 -3.86 -25.20 0.02
N PRO A 26 -4.96 -25.52 0.72
CA PRO A 26 -5.09 -26.82 1.35
C PRO A 26 -5.34 -27.91 0.32
N ILE A 27 -4.69 -29.04 0.53
CA ILE A 27 -4.95 -30.31 -0.14
C ILE A 27 -5.75 -31.17 0.82
N HIS A 28 -6.86 -31.72 0.36
CA HIS A 28 -7.73 -32.58 1.17
C HIS A 28 -6.96 -33.81 1.67
N SER A 29 -7.21 -34.23 2.91
CA SER A 29 -6.61 -35.40 3.58
C SER A 29 -6.76 -36.74 2.84
N ARG A 30 -7.63 -36.84 1.81
CA ARG A 30 -7.71 -38.02 0.93
C ARG A 30 -6.58 -38.11 -0.10
N TYR A 31 -5.76 -37.07 -0.18
CA TYR A 31 -4.62 -36.96 -1.07
C TYR A 31 -3.31 -36.80 -0.27
N PRO A 32 -2.98 -37.72 0.66
CA PRO A 32 -1.78 -37.61 1.48
C PRO A 32 -0.50 -37.58 0.63
N LYS A 33 -0.43 -38.36 -0.46
CA LYS A 33 0.75 -38.39 -1.33
C LYS A 33 0.92 -37.08 -2.07
N LEU A 34 -0.16 -36.51 -2.64
CA LEU A 34 -0.10 -35.19 -3.27
C LEU A 34 0.32 -34.10 -2.30
N LYS A 35 -0.15 -34.16 -1.05
CA LYS A 35 0.23 -33.21 0.01
C LYS A 35 1.73 -33.29 0.30
N GLU A 36 2.30 -34.48 0.41
CA GLU A 36 3.74 -34.69 0.61
C GLU A 36 4.57 -34.28 -0.61
N ASP A 37 4.19 -34.70 -1.82
CA ASP A 37 4.89 -34.33 -3.05
C ASP A 37 4.91 -32.81 -3.25
N PHE A 38 3.78 -32.13 -2.96
CA PHE A 38 3.71 -30.66 -3.02
C PHE A 38 4.61 -30.00 -1.98
N TRP A 39 4.63 -30.51 -0.74
CA TRP A 39 5.51 -30.00 0.32
C TRP A 39 6.98 -30.10 -0.09
N ASN A 40 7.42 -31.29 -0.52
CA ASN A 40 8.82 -31.57 -0.85
C ASN A 40 9.33 -30.70 -2.01
N ILE A 41 8.52 -30.50 -3.05
CA ILE A 41 8.91 -29.65 -4.18
C ILE A 41 8.95 -28.18 -3.76
N LEU A 42 7.98 -27.71 -2.96
CA LEU A 42 7.96 -26.34 -2.49
C LEU A 42 9.13 -26.03 -1.53
N GLU A 43 9.53 -26.97 -0.70
CA GLU A 43 10.68 -26.82 0.22
C GLU A 43 12.00 -26.59 -0.52
N SER A 44 12.13 -27.16 -1.72
CA SER A 44 13.28 -26.94 -2.61
C SER A 44 13.22 -25.64 -3.44
N GLU A 45 12.08 -24.94 -3.44
CA GLU A 45 11.86 -23.74 -4.27
C GLU A 45 12.45 -22.50 -3.59
N GLN A 46 13.20 -21.69 -4.34
CA GLN A 46 13.73 -20.43 -3.84
C GLN A 46 12.66 -19.32 -3.93
N LEU A 47 11.96 -19.06 -2.82
CA LEU A 47 10.92 -18.04 -2.72
C LEU A 47 11.47 -16.67 -2.33
N VAL A 48 12.69 -16.63 -1.79
CA VAL A 48 13.40 -15.41 -1.37
C VAL A 48 14.80 -15.39 -1.99
N LYS A 49 15.21 -14.23 -2.53
CA LYS A 49 16.55 -13.98 -3.06
C LYS A 49 17.21 -12.79 -2.37
N GLY A 50 18.53 -12.85 -2.29
CA GLY A 50 19.35 -11.97 -1.46
C GLY A 50 19.58 -12.58 -0.07
N PRO A 51 20.05 -11.78 0.91
CA PRO A 51 20.20 -10.33 0.83
C PRO A 51 21.35 -9.90 -0.09
N TYR A 52 21.08 -8.90 -0.93
CA TYR A 52 22.13 -8.13 -1.61
C TYR A 52 22.46 -6.91 -0.74
N ILE A 53 23.70 -6.44 -0.78
CA ILE A 53 24.16 -5.33 0.03
C ILE A 53 24.77 -4.23 -0.84
N GLU A 54 24.46 -2.99 -0.51
CA GLU A 54 25.06 -1.79 -1.09
C GLU A 54 25.59 -0.88 0.02
N SER A 55 26.67 -0.14 -0.25
CA SER A 55 27.06 0.97 0.62
C SER A 55 26.40 2.27 0.18
N VAL A 56 26.08 3.13 1.15
CA VAL A 56 25.57 4.49 0.92
C VAL A 56 26.52 5.50 1.57
N PRO A 57 27.72 5.73 1.00
CA PRO A 57 28.70 6.61 1.62
C PRO A 57 28.26 8.08 1.66
N ASP A 58 28.94 8.88 2.49
CA ASP A 58 28.78 10.34 2.54
C ASP A 58 29.40 10.95 1.28
N PHE A 59 29.03 12.20 1.01
CA PHE A 59 29.61 12.97 -0.07
C PHE A 59 30.92 13.63 0.39
N GLU A 60 31.84 13.78 -0.56
CA GLU A 60 33.06 14.58 -0.44
C GLU A 60 32.76 15.94 0.22
N LYS A 61 33.70 16.48 1.02
CA LYS A 61 33.50 17.73 1.76
C LYS A 61 34.29 18.87 1.14
N GLY A 62 33.64 20.02 0.98
CA GLY A 62 34.22 21.27 0.49
C GLY A 62 34.48 22.28 1.61
N LYS A 63 34.45 23.56 1.25
CA LYS A 63 34.62 24.70 2.17
C LYS A 63 33.39 24.89 3.08
N THR A 64 33.55 25.69 4.13
CA THR A 64 32.44 26.10 5.01
C THR A 64 31.68 27.28 4.39
N LEU A 65 30.39 27.40 4.69
CA LEU A 65 29.59 28.53 4.18
C LEU A 65 30.13 29.87 4.70
N ARG A 66 30.64 29.90 5.95
CA ARG A 66 31.30 31.08 6.54
C ARG A 66 32.45 31.59 5.66
N SER A 67 33.28 30.70 5.13
CA SER A 67 34.42 31.09 4.29
C SER A 67 34.03 31.71 2.95
N LEU A 68 32.79 31.51 2.49
CA LEU A 68 32.29 32.04 1.22
C LEU A 68 31.71 33.46 1.35
N LEU A 69 31.55 34.00 2.56
CA LEU A 69 31.03 35.35 2.82
C LEU A 69 32.05 36.45 2.46
N GLN A 70 31.57 37.60 1.96
CA GLN A 70 32.39 38.74 1.54
C GLN A 70 33.31 39.26 2.66
N LYS A 71 32.81 39.37 3.90
CA LYS A 71 33.60 39.77 5.07
C LYS A 71 34.79 38.86 5.38
N ASN A 72 34.75 37.63 4.88
CA ASN A 72 35.80 36.63 5.03
C ASN A 72 36.62 36.42 3.74
N GLY A 73 36.52 37.33 2.77
CA GLY A 73 37.23 37.26 1.48
C GLY A 73 36.53 36.42 0.40
N GLY A 74 35.28 36.01 0.63
CA GLY A 74 34.46 35.27 -0.32
C GLY A 74 33.62 36.16 -1.26
N PHE A 75 32.61 35.59 -1.90
CA PHE A 75 31.76 36.25 -2.91
C PHE A 75 30.28 36.34 -2.52
N MET A 76 29.85 35.68 -1.45
CA MET A 76 28.46 35.65 -0.97
C MET A 76 28.16 36.88 -0.12
N HIS A 77 26.94 37.42 -0.22
CA HIS A 77 26.49 38.57 0.56
C HIS A 77 26.55 38.29 2.08
N ASP A 78 27.01 39.26 2.87
CA ASP A 78 27.26 39.09 4.32
C ASP A 78 26.00 38.86 5.16
N GLY A 79 24.82 39.23 4.64
CA GLY A 79 23.53 38.94 5.27
C GLY A 79 23.26 37.43 5.48
N LEU A 80 23.87 36.55 4.66
CA LEU A 80 23.84 35.10 4.90
C LEU A 80 24.61 34.68 6.15
N GLY A 81 25.43 35.56 6.72
CA GLY A 81 26.12 35.36 8.00
C GLY A 81 25.21 35.40 9.23
N LEU A 82 23.90 35.63 9.07
CA LEU A 82 22.89 35.50 10.14
C LEU A 82 22.41 34.06 10.36
N ILE A 83 22.75 33.15 9.44
CA ILE A 83 22.49 31.71 9.61
C ILE A 83 23.21 31.21 10.86
N GLU A 84 22.64 30.23 11.56
CA GLU A 84 23.20 29.69 12.81
C GLU A 84 24.67 29.23 12.64
N PRO A 85 25.53 29.44 13.66
CA PRO A 85 26.95 29.08 13.61
C PRO A 85 27.20 27.62 13.21
N ASP A 86 26.40 26.69 13.73
CA ASP A 86 26.53 25.26 13.43
C ASP A 86 26.38 24.95 11.94
N ILE A 87 25.52 25.71 11.23
CA ILE A 87 25.33 25.56 9.78
C ILE A 87 26.43 26.31 9.01
N LEU A 88 26.86 27.48 9.51
CA LEU A 88 27.89 28.30 8.87
C LEU A 88 29.28 27.64 8.89
N ASP A 89 29.61 26.99 10.00
CA ASP A 89 30.94 26.41 10.26
C ASP A 89 31.05 24.95 9.85
N ARG A 90 29.92 24.29 9.57
CA ARG A 90 29.92 22.96 8.96
C ARG A 90 30.54 23.02 7.55
N LYS A 91 31.39 22.05 7.24
CA LYS A 91 31.86 21.83 5.86
C LYS A 91 30.67 21.47 4.97
N LEU A 92 30.52 22.21 3.87
CA LEU A 92 29.55 21.88 2.83
C LEU A 92 29.94 20.55 2.17
N HIS A 93 28.97 19.84 1.59
CA HIS A 93 29.34 18.81 0.63
C HIS A 93 30.00 19.49 -0.58
N LEU A 94 30.96 18.84 -1.23
CA LEU A 94 31.74 19.42 -2.30
C LEU A 94 30.85 19.86 -3.47
N HIS A 95 29.81 19.08 -3.79
CA HIS A 95 28.83 19.47 -4.81
C HIS A 95 28.06 20.75 -4.43
N GLN A 96 27.84 21.01 -3.15
CA GLN A 96 27.23 22.26 -2.69
C GLN A 96 28.20 23.43 -2.85
N ASP A 97 29.47 23.26 -2.45
CA ASP A 97 30.52 24.28 -2.63
C ASP A 97 30.70 24.64 -4.12
N ILE A 98 30.84 23.63 -4.98
CA ILE A 98 30.94 23.80 -6.43
C ILE A 98 29.70 24.51 -6.98
N ALA A 99 28.49 24.05 -6.63
CA ALA A 99 27.25 24.67 -7.11
C ALA A 99 27.15 26.14 -6.68
N ILE A 100 27.40 26.45 -5.41
CA ILE A 100 27.35 27.82 -4.89
C ILE A 100 28.39 28.70 -5.59
N THR A 101 29.61 28.19 -5.79
CA THR A 101 30.66 28.92 -6.51
C THR A 101 30.27 29.19 -7.97
N GLN A 102 29.83 28.17 -8.70
CA GLN A 102 29.43 28.28 -10.11
C GLN A 102 28.22 29.22 -10.30
N ALA A 103 27.23 29.17 -9.40
CA ALA A 103 26.06 30.03 -9.50
C ALA A 103 26.32 31.48 -9.08
N CYS A 104 27.03 31.69 -7.97
CA CYS A 104 27.15 33.03 -7.36
C CYS A 104 28.36 33.83 -7.86
N LYS A 105 29.44 33.16 -8.29
CA LYS A 105 30.66 33.81 -8.78
C LYS A 105 30.72 33.86 -10.30
N GLU A 106 30.30 32.78 -10.97
CA GLU A 106 30.40 32.63 -12.43
C GLU A 106 29.06 32.83 -13.18
N ASP A 107 27.97 33.06 -12.44
CA ASP A 107 26.60 33.23 -12.94
C ASP A 107 26.15 32.12 -13.92
N LYS A 108 26.56 30.88 -13.64
CA LYS A 108 26.24 29.71 -14.46
C LYS A 108 24.86 29.16 -14.14
N ASN A 109 24.25 28.55 -15.15
CA ASN A 109 23.09 27.67 -15.01
C ASN A 109 23.51 26.33 -14.42
N LEU A 110 22.68 25.75 -13.55
CA LEU A 110 23.05 24.53 -12.82
C LEU A 110 22.07 23.38 -13.02
N VAL A 111 22.64 22.19 -13.21
CA VAL A 111 21.95 20.90 -13.00
C VAL A 111 22.72 20.15 -11.93
N VAL A 112 22.12 20.00 -10.76
CA VAL A 112 22.70 19.26 -9.64
C VAL A 112 22.12 17.86 -9.62
N ALA A 113 22.90 16.88 -10.08
CA ALA A 113 22.48 15.48 -10.19
C ALA A 113 23.19 14.63 -9.12
N THR A 114 22.56 14.52 -7.95
CA THR A 114 23.12 13.84 -6.77
C THR A 114 22.07 12.96 -6.08
N GLY A 115 22.52 12.05 -5.20
CA GLY A 115 21.62 11.15 -4.46
C GLY A 115 20.58 11.89 -3.61
N THR A 116 19.52 11.19 -3.20
CA THR A 116 18.54 11.75 -2.24
C THR A 116 19.21 12.04 -0.89
N GLY A 117 18.78 13.11 -0.22
CA GLY A 117 19.34 13.50 1.09
C GLY A 117 20.71 14.19 1.05
N SER A 118 21.26 14.50 -0.12
CA SER A 118 22.57 15.15 -0.30
C SER A 118 22.60 16.66 -0.04
N GLY A 119 21.48 17.25 0.38
CA GLY A 119 21.33 18.70 0.49
C GLY A 119 21.29 19.42 -0.88
N LYS A 120 20.44 18.93 -1.80
CA LYS A 120 20.21 19.57 -3.11
C LYS A 120 19.54 20.93 -2.98
N THR A 121 18.68 21.11 -1.98
CA THR A 121 17.95 22.37 -1.76
C THR A 121 18.91 23.54 -1.55
N GLU A 122 19.97 23.35 -0.78
CA GLU A 122 20.98 24.35 -0.47
C GLU A 122 21.73 24.83 -1.72
N THR A 123 21.84 23.98 -2.76
CA THR A 123 22.55 24.30 -4.01
C THR A 123 21.87 25.35 -4.88
N PHE A 124 20.57 25.58 -4.68
CA PHE A 124 19.84 26.68 -5.32
C PHE A 124 19.35 27.71 -4.32
N LEU A 125 19.01 27.31 -3.09
CA LEU A 125 18.44 28.19 -2.07
C LEU A 125 19.43 29.30 -1.65
N TYR A 126 20.70 28.96 -1.40
CA TYR A 126 21.69 29.98 -1.05
C TYR A 126 22.03 30.91 -2.24
N PRO A 127 22.19 30.41 -3.48
CA PRO A 127 22.34 31.29 -4.63
C PRO A 127 21.19 32.25 -4.88
N ILE A 128 19.93 31.82 -4.79
CA ILE A 128 18.79 32.73 -5.00
C ILE A 128 18.72 33.80 -3.91
N VAL A 129 19.03 33.46 -2.66
CA VAL A 129 19.09 34.43 -1.56
C VAL A 129 20.22 35.44 -1.79
N ASN A 130 21.41 34.96 -2.15
CA ASN A 130 22.53 35.84 -2.51
C ASN A 130 22.19 36.78 -3.68
N LYS A 131 21.40 36.31 -4.66
CA LYS A 131 20.93 37.13 -5.79
C LYS A 131 19.94 38.20 -5.33
N LEU A 132 18.97 37.84 -4.49
CA LEU A 132 17.99 38.77 -3.92
C LEU A 132 18.63 39.85 -3.05
N LEU A 133 19.61 39.48 -2.21
CA LEU A 133 20.33 40.43 -1.36
C LEU A 133 21.21 41.41 -2.16
N LYS A 134 21.60 41.03 -3.38
CA LYS A 134 22.36 41.89 -4.32
C LYS A 134 21.46 42.63 -5.32
N ASP A 135 20.14 42.47 -5.25
CA ASP A 135 19.21 43.10 -6.17
C ASP A 135 19.19 44.63 -5.95
N LYS A 136 19.61 45.38 -6.97
CA LYS A 136 19.63 46.86 -6.92
C LYS A 136 18.22 47.46 -6.91
N ASP A 137 17.24 46.70 -7.40
CA ASP A 137 15.83 47.09 -7.50
C ASP A 137 14.97 46.34 -6.46
N PHE A 138 15.57 45.91 -5.34
CA PHE A 138 14.91 45.11 -4.30
C PHE A 138 13.60 45.71 -3.76
N ASN A 139 13.51 47.04 -3.70
CA ASN A 139 12.33 47.74 -3.18
C ASN A 139 11.17 47.83 -4.18
N LYS A 140 11.38 47.53 -5.47
CA LYS A 140 10.29 47.50 -6.45
C LYS A 140 9.46 46.22 -6.28
N PRO A 141 8.13 46.29 -6.25
CA PRO A 141 7.28 45.10 -6.18
C PRO A 141 7.47 44.22 -7.42
N GLY A 142 7.19 42.92 -7.30
CA GLY A 142 7.20 41.98 -8.42
C GLY A 142 7.96 40.69 -8.14
N VAL A 143 7.57 39.63 -8.84
CA VAL A 143 8.22 38.31 -8.73
C VAL A 143 9.66 38.38 -9.26
N ARG A 144 10.62 37.90 -8.46
CA ARG A 144 12.05 37.80 -8.82
C ARG A 144 12.48 36.35 -9.04
N ILE A 145 11.96 35.43 -8.23
CA ILE A 145 12.31 34.00 -8.26
C ILE A 145 11.02 33.19 -8.33
N ILE A 146 10.99 32.20 -9.22
CA ILE A 146 9.90 31.21 -9.27
C ILE A 146 10.47 29.83 -8.94
N LEU A 147 9.95 29.21 -7.89
CA LEU A 147 10.25 27.84 -7.47
C LEU A 147 9.11 26.94 -7.93
N VAL A 148 9.39 26.03 -8.87
CA VAL A 148 8.42 25.09 -9.43
C VAL A 148 8.70 23.70 -8.88
N TYR A 149 7.79 23.20 -8.07
CA TYR A 149 7.83 21.83 -7.56
C TYR A 149 6.86 20.92 -8.33
N PRO A 150 7.18 19.63 -8.52
CA PRO A 150 6.29 18.70 -9.20
C PRO A 150 5.01 18.38 -8.39
N MET A 151 5.05 18.50 -7.06
CA MET A 151 3.94 18.15 -6.18
C MET A 151 3.71 19.19 -5.07
N ASN A 152 2.45 19.39 -4.68
CA ASN A 152 2.09 20.29 -3.57
C ASN A 152 2.70 19.83 -2.23
N ALA A 153 2.79 18.53 -1.98
CA ALA A 153 3.36 18.00 -0.73
C ALA A 153 4.83 18.42 -0.57
N LEU A 154 5.63 18.21 -1.63
CA LEU A 154 7.03 18.67 -1.66
C LEU A 154 7.13 20.20 -1.56
N ALA A 155 6.26 20.94 -2.26
CA ALA A 155 6.24 22.41 -2.15
C ALA A 155 5.96 22.87 -0.71
N ASN A 156 5.08 22.19 0.03
CA ASN A 156 4.76 22.50 1.42
C ASN A 156 5.92 22.15 2.34
N ASP A 157 6.49 20.97 2.18
CA ASP A 157 7.66 20.51 2.93
C ASP A 157 8.83 21.51 2.77
N GLN A 158 9.21 21.83 1.53
CA GLN A 158 10.30 22.80 1.29
C GLN A 158 9.95 24.20 1.80
N LEU A 159 8.69 24.63 1.68
CA LEU A 159 8.26 25.92 2.22
C LEU A 159 8.38 25.95 3.74
N TYR A 160 7.86 24.96 4.46
CA TYR A 160 7.78 24.97 5.91
C TYR A 160 9.12 24.67 6.59
N TYR A 161 9.96 23.78 6.03
CA TYR A 161 11.21 23.35 6.67
C TYR A 161 12.48 24.07 6.23
N ARG A 162 12.42 24.81 5.12
CA ARG A 162 13.63 25.40 4.52
C ARG A 162 13.43 26.87 4.19
N ILE A 163 12.40 27.19 3.39
CA ILE A 163 12.21 28.54 2.87
C ILE A 163 11.69 29.49 3.96
N ALA A 164 10.62 29.11 4.68
CA ALA A 164 10.02 29.97 5.69
C ALA A 164 10.94 30.22 6.91
N PRO A 165 11.67 29.23 7.45
CA PRO A 165 12.65 29.50 8.50
C PRO A 165 13.75 30.46 8.01
N LEU A 166 14.32 30.21 6.82
CA LEU A 166 15.39 31.06 6.29
C LEU A 166 14.92 32.49 5.98
N LEU A 167 13.79 32.67 5.28
CA LEU A 167 13.32 33.98 4.82
C LEU A 167 12.45 34.71 5.84
N GLY A 168 11.66 33.99 6.64
CA GLY A 168 10.70 34.53 7.59
C GLY A 168 11.25 34.73 9.00
N GLN A 169 12.28 33.98 9.40
CA GLN A 169 12.91 34.07 10.72
C GLN A 169 14.35 34.59 10.62
N THR A 170 15.25 33.86 9.95
CA THR A 170 16.69 34.20 9.90
C THR A 170 16.97 35.52 9.18
N LEU A 171 16.35 35.72 8.01
CA LEU A 171 16.55 36.91 7.17
C LEU A 171 15.39 37.92 7.26
N LYS A 172 14.63 37.89 8.36
CA LYS A 172 13.45 38.74 8.59
C LYS A 172 13.76 40.24 8.41
N GLU A 173 14.95 40.69 8.80
CA GLU A 173 15.37 42.10 8.68
C GLU A 173 15.46 42.61 7.23
N TYR A 174 15.63 41.70 6.27
CA TYR A 174 15.74 42.06 4.85
C TYR A 174 14.38 42.15 4.16
N ASP A 175 13.26 41.80 4.81
CA ASP A 175 11.91 41.87 4.25
C ASP A 175 11.78 41.24 2.83
N ILE A 176 12.35 40.04 2.69
CA ILE A 176 12.20 39.24 1.46
C ILE A 176 10.78 38.65 1.49
N THR A 177 9.89 39.16 0.64
CA THR A 177 8.52 38.65 0.57
C THR A 177 8.46 37.31 -0.18
N PHE A 178 7.73 36.35 0.38
CA PHE A 178 7.57 35.03 -0.23
C PHE A 178 6.15 34.49 -0.01
N GLY A 179 5.71 33.63 -0.92
CA GLY A 179 4.36 33.08 -0.87
C GLY A 179 4.19 31.83 -1.72
N ARG A 180 3.25 30.98 -1.30
CA ARG A 180 2.87 29.78 -2.05
C ARG A 180 1.57 30.03 -2.78
N TYR A 181 1.60 29.95 -4.11
CA TYR A 181 0.41 29.99 -4.95
C TYR A 181 0.15 28.60 -5.54
N THR A 182 -0.71 27.82 -4.88
CA THR A 182 -1.14 26.48 -5.30
C THR A 182 -2.66 26.34 -5.16
N GLY A 183 -3.19 25.14 -5.45
CA GLY A 183 -4.61 24.84 -5.23
C GLY A 183 -5.04 24.96 -3.76
N GLN A 184 -4.09 24.92 -2.82
CA GLN A 184 -4.32 24.99 -1.37
C GLN A 184 -4.34 26.44 -0.84
N THR A 185 -3.91 27.42 -1.62
CA THR A 185 -3.93 28.82 -1.20
C THR A 185 -5.37 29.31 -1.12
N LYS A 186 -5.84 29.56 0.11
CA LYS A 186 -7.22 29.97 0.40
C LYS A 186 -7.52 31.36 -0.19
N ARG A 187 -8.79 31.57 -0.52
CA ARG A 187 -9.33 32.79 -1.12
C ARG A 187 -10.54 33.27 -0.32
N GLY A 188 -10.68 34.59 -0.15
CA GLY A 188 -11.80 35.19 0.57
C GLY A 188 -11.81 34.81 2.06
N VAL A 189 -10.65 34.47 2.60
CA VAL A 189 -10.45 34.12 4.01
C VAL A 189 -9.49 35.15 4.61
N GLU A 190 -9.79 35.63 5.80
CA GLU A 190 -8.89 36.55 6.52
C GLU A 190 -7.58 35.85 6.91
N ARG A 191 -6.47 36.60 6.86
CA ARG A 191 -5.13 36.12 7.25
C ARG A 191 -5.16 35.41 8.61
N LYS A 192 -5.84 36.00 9.60
CA LYS A 192 -5.90 35.48 10.97
C LYS A 192 -6.32 34.01 11.02
N ARG A 193 -7.38 33.65 10.29
CA ARG A 193 -7.89 32.27 10.25
C ARG A 193 -6.93 31.31 9.57
N VAL A 194 -6.23 31.75 8.51
CA VAL A 194 -5.23 30.93 7.84
C VAL A 194 -4.03 30.68 8.76
N VAL A 195 -3.62 31.69 9.52
CA VAL A 195 -2.53 31.59 10.51
C VAL A 195 -2.90 30.66 11.65
N GLU A 196 -4.13 30.75 12.19
CA GLU A 196 -4.62 29.83 13.23
C GLU A 196 -4.53 28.37 12.77
N GLU A 197 -4.99 28.05 11.56
CA GLU A 197 -4.90 26.70 10.99
C GLU A 197 -3.45 26.25 10.74
N MET A 198 -2.56 27.17 10.31
CA MET A 198 -1.14 26.85 10.13
C MET A 198 -0.45 26.52 11.46
N LEU A 199 -0.84 27.18 12.55
CA LEU A 199 -0.28 26.96 13.89
C LEU A 199 -0.82 25.68 14.56
N GLU A 200 -1.87 25.04 14.03
CA GLU A 200 -2.26 23.68 14.45
C GLU A 200 -1.20 22.62 14.05
N ASN A 201 -0.36 22.94 13.07
CA ASN A 201 0.76 22.07 12.71
C ASN A 201 1.89 22.25 13.73
N SER A 202 2.14 21.19 14.51
CA SER A 202 3.17 21.16 15.56
C SER A 202 4.53 21.71 15.08
N LYS A 203 4.89 21.46 13.83
CA LYS A 203 6.20 21.85 13.30
C LYS A 203 6.30 23.33 12.94
N ILE A 204 5.18 23.96 12.55
CA ILE A 204 5.13 25.41 12.33
C ILE A 204 5.07 26.11 13.68
N SER A 205 4.29 25.58 14.63
CA SER A 205 4.25 26.12 15.98
C SER A 205 5.62 26.07 16.66
N ASP A 206 6.39 25.00 16.50
CA ASP A 206 7.73 24.87 17.10
C ASP A 206 8.71 25.98 16.64
N ILE A 207 8.54 26.51 15.41
CA ILE A 207 9.44 27.51 14.83
C ILE A 207 8.91 28.95 15.06
N PHE A 208 7.59 29.15 15.04
CA PHE A 208 6.95 30.48 15.02
C PHE A 208 6.00 30.74 16.20
N SER A 209 6.03 29.97 17.29
CA SER A 209 5.08 30.07 18.42
C SER A 209 5.01 31.47 19.05
N ASP A 210 6.16 32.10 19.28
CA ASP A 210 6.26 33.27 20.15
C ASP A 210 5.97 34.59 19.40
N ASP A 211 6.34 34.64 18.12
CA ASP A 211 6.23 35.82 17.25
C ASP A 211 5.07 35.75 16.24
N GLY A 212 4.44 34.58 16.09
CA GLY A 212 3.46 34.29 15.03
C GLY A 212 4.05 34.28 13.62
N ILE A 213 3.19 34.08 12.62
CA ILE A 213 3.61 34.01 11.20
C ILE A 213 3.95 35.41 10.66
N PRO A 214 5.19 35.65 10.17
CA PRO A 214 5.68 36.98 9.83
C PRO A 214 4.98 37.58 8.60
N SER A 215 4.91 38.91 8.53
CA SER A 215 4.17 39.64 7.48
C SER A 215 4.78 39.51 6.09
N ASN A 216 6.08 39.26 5.98
CA ASN A 216 6.75 39.00 4.70
C ASN A 216 6.39 37.62 4.12
N TRP A 217 5.80 36.73 4.91
CA TRP A 217 5.13 35.53 4.42
C TRP A 217 3.69 35.85 4.03
N LEU A 218 3.44 35.89 2.71
CA LEU A 218 2.11 36.10 2.14
C LEU A 218 1.37 34.76 2.06
N VAL A 219 0.27 34.63 2.81
CA VAL A 219 -0.42 33.35 3.06
C VAL A 219 -1.76 33.23 2.33
N THR A 220 -2.30 34.33 1.82
CA THR A 220 -3.57 34.39 1.05
C THR A 220 -3.34 34.77 -0.41
N ARG A 221 -4.31 34.45 -1.28
CA ARG A 221 -4.27 34.88 -2.69
C ARG A 221 -4.36 36.40 -2.82
N GLU A 222 -5.20 37.03 -2.01
CA GLU A 222 -5.43 38.46 -2.00
C GLU A 222 -4.15 39.23 -1.63
N GLU A 223 -3.41 38.78 -0.62
CA GLU A 223 -2.10 39.37 -0.26
C GLU A 223 -1.11 39.28 -1.44
N MET A 224 -0.97 38.12 -2.06
CA MET A 224 -0.03 37.93 -3.18
C MET A 224 -0.44 38.68 -4.44
N LEU A 225 -1.74 38.86 -4.70
CA LEU A 225 -2.21 39.60 -5.87
C LEU A 225 -2.11 41.11 -5.68
N ALA A 226 -2.25 41.60 -4.44
CA ALA A 226 -2.06 42.99 -4.10
C ALA A 226 -0.58 43.37 -4.05
N ASN A 227 0.24 42.52 -3.43
CA ASN A 227 1.68 42.69 -3.28
C ASN A 227 2.40 41.41 -3.75
N PRO A 228 2.77 41.31 -5.04
CA PRO A 228 3.44 40.13 -5.57
C PRO A 228 4.70 39.75 -4.77
N PRO A 229 4.86 38.48 -4.36
CA PRO A 229 6.01 38.05 -3.57
C PRO A 229 7.29 38.07 -4.43
N LYS A 230 8.44 38.42 -3.84
CA LYS A 230 9.76 38.28 -4.49
C LYS A 230 10.07 36.82 -4.81
N VAL A 231 9.70 35.89 -3.92
CA VAL A 231 9.83 34.44 -4.13
C VAL A 231 8.45 33.79 -4.24
N LEU A 232 8.12 33.29 -5.43
CA LEU A 232 6.88 32.58 -5.69
C LEU A 232 7.11 31.06 -5.69
N VAL A 233 6.48 30.35 -4.75
CA VAL A 233 6.44 28.89 -4.72
C VAL A 233 5.17 28.39 -5.40
N THR A 234 5.31 27.54 -6.42
CA THR A 234 4.17 26.99 -7.16
C THR A 234 4.48 25.60 -7.75
N ASN A 235 3.56 25.07 -8.54
CA ASN A 235 3.75 23.87 -9.34
C ASN A 235 3.42 24.16 -10.81
N TYR A 236 3.81 23.28 -11.73
CA TYR A 236 3.62 23.51 -13.18
C TYR A 236 2.15 23.67 -13.58
N ALA A 237 1.22 22.96 -12.92
CA ALA A 237 -0.21 23.00 -13.26
C ALA A 237 -0.82 24.33 -12.82
N MET A 238 -0.43 24.82 -11.65
CA MET A 238 -0.85 26.12 -11.17
C MET A 238 -0.18 27.25 -11.94
N LEU A 239 1.08 27.09 -12.36
CA LEU A 239 1.77 28.04 -13.23
C LEU A 239 1.03 28.19 -14.58
N GLU A 240 0.52 27.10 -15.16
CA GLU A 240 -0.38 27.17 -16.32
C GLU A 240 -1.63 28.01 -16.03
N HIS A 241 -2.27 27.80 -14.88
CA HIS A 241 -3.48 28.54 -14.48
C HIS A 241 -3.19 30.02 -14.22
N LEU A 242 -2.03 30.33 -13.64
CA LEU A 242 -1.56 31.69 -13.40
C LEU A 242 -1.36 32.45 -14.72
N LEU A 243 -0.91 31.77 -15.78
CA LEU A 243 -0.75 32.35 -17.11
C LEU A 243 -2.06 32.39 -17.91
N LEU A 244 -2.98 31.44 -17.66
CA LEU A 244 -4.25 31.33 -18.38
C LEU A 244 -5.30 32.33 -17.89
N LEU A 245 -5.45 32.52 -16.58
CA LEU A 245 -6.59 33.22 -15.99
C LEU A 245 -6.36 34.74 -15.80
N PRO A 246 -7.28 35.61 -16.27
CA PRO A 246 -7.17 37.07 -16.14
C PRO A 246 -7.01 37.57 -14.70
N ALA A 247 -7.72 36.94 -13.76
CA ALA A 247 -7.68 37.31 -12.34
C ALA A 247 -6.29 37.20 -11.70
N ASN A 248 -5.35 36.49 -12.34
CA ASN A 248 -3.98 36.30 -11.84
C ASN A 248 -2.97 37.25 -12.50
N SER A 249 -3.38 38.04 -13.50
CA SER A 249 -2.49 38.90 -14.28
C SER A 249 -1.73 39.93 -13.43
N SER A 250 -2.34 40.43 -12.35
CA SER A 250 -1.70 41.39 -11.45
C SER A 250 -0.45 40.83 -10.76
N LEU A 251 -0.40 39.52 -10.53
CA LEU A 251 0.76 38.82 -9.92
C LEU A 251 2.05 39.08 -10.70
N PHE A 252 1.94 39.23 -12.02
CA PHE A 252 3.08 39.38 -12.92
C PHE A 252 3.23 40.76 -13.55
N SER A 253 2.38 41.72 -13.17
CA SER A 253 2.32 43.06 -13.77
C SER A 253 3.61 43.88 -13.61
N THR A 254 4.41 43.60 -12.59
CA THR A 254 5.66 44.31 -12.22
C THR A 254 6.86 43.37 -12.15
N THR A 255 6.79 42.21 -12.81
CA THR A 255 7.79 41.15 -12.71
C THR A 255 9.14 41.55 -13.29
N ALA A 256 10.21 41.21 -12.55
CA ALA A 256 11.60 41.32 -12.97
C ALA A 256 12.28 39.98 -12.64
N LEU A 257 11.90 38.94 -13.39
CA LEU A 257 12.34 37.57 -13.12
C LEU A 257 13.86 37.46 -13.26
N GLN A 258 14.55 36.94 -12.25
CA GLN A 258 16.01 36.81 -12.23
C GLN A 258 16.49 35.35 -12.25
N ALA A 259 15.65 34.44 -11.77
CA ALA A 259 15.93 33.02 -11.79
C ALA A 259 14.70 32.12 -11.71
N LEU A 260 14.85 30.90 -12.24
CA LEU A 260 13.87 29.83 -12.21
C LEU A 260 14.47 28.56 -11.59
N VAL A 261 13.73 27.92 -10.69
CA VAL A 261 14.14 26.64 -10.09
C VAL A 261 13.12 25.56 -10.40
N LEU A 262 13.56 24.44 -10.95
CA LEU A 262 12.79 23.20 -11.01
C LEU A 262 13.47 22.16 -10.12
N ASP A 263 12.78 21.74 -9.07
CA ASP A 263 13.25 20.68 -8.19
C ASP A 263 12.83 19.30 -8.73
N GLU A 264 13.68 18.30 -8.56
CA GLU A 264 13.42 16.90 -8.94
C GLU A 264 13.15 16.69 -10.45
N VAL A 265 13.99 17.27 -11.33
CA VAL A 265 13.81 17.26 -12.80
C VAL A 265 13.76 15.87 -13.47
N HIS A 266 14.24 14.81 -12.81
CA HIS A 266 14.06 13.43 -13.29
C HIS A 266 12.61 12.94 -13.23
N THR A 267 11.75 13.59 -12.45
CA THR A 267 10.31 13.30 -12.46
C THR A 267 9.66 13.74 -13.79
N TYR A 268 10.35 14.57 -14.56
CA TYR A 268 9.91 15.09 -15.85
C TYR A 268 10.49 14.19 -16.96
N ALA A 269 9.64 13.37 -17.56
CA ALA A 269 10.04 12.52 -18.69
C ALA A 269 9.01 12.57 -19.84
N GLY A 270 9.51 12.40 -21.07
CA GLY A 270 8.69 12.26 -22.28
C GLY A 270 7.72 13.43 -22.49
N ALA A 271 6.42 13.12 -22.53
CA ALA A 271 5.38 14.13 -22.79
C ALA A 271 5.31 15.20 -21.69
N GLN A 272 5.45 14.83 -20.41
CA GLN A 272 5.37 15.79 -19.30
C GLN A 272 6.54 16.79 -19.33
N ALA A 273 7.77 16.31 -19.58
CA ALA A 273 8.92 17.18 -19.76
C ALA A 273 8.72 18.15 -20.94
N THR A 274 8.07 17.67 -22.01
CA THR A 274 7.76 18.48 -23.19
C THR A 274 6.72 19.56 -22.91
N GLU A 275 5.62 19.24 -22.21
CA GLU A 275 4.61 20.23 -21.77
C GLU A 275 5.26 21.30 -20.87
N VAL A 276 6.10 20.90 -19.91
CA VAL A 276 6.80 21.86 -19.04
C VAL A 276 7.80 22.71 -19.83
N ALA A 277 8.50 22.14 -20.80
CA ALA A 277 9.43 22.90 -21.64
C ALA A 277 8.74 24.02 -22.44
N PHE A 278 7.54 23.77 -22.95
CA PHE A 278 6.74 24.80 -23.62
C PHE A 278 6.05 25.74 -22.63
N LEU A 279 5.68 25.29 -21.43
CA LEU A 279 5.18 26.16 -20.37
C LEU A 279 6.20 27.24 -19.98
N LEU A 280 7.46 26.87 -19.80
CA LEU A 280 8.52 27.81 -19.42
C LEU A 280 8.81 28.82 -20.53
N ARG A 281 8.77 28.40 -21.80
CA ARG A 281 8.85 29.31 -22.95
C ARG A 281 7.65 30.25 -23.02
N LYS A 282 6.44 29.73 -22.79
CA LYS A 282 5.22 30.52 -22.71
C LYS A 282 5.30 31.56 -21.59
N LEU A 283 5.83 31.18 -20.43
CA LEU A 283 6.06 32.09 -19.30
C LEU A 283 6.96 33.25 -19.73
N LYS A 284 8.15 32.97 -20.28
CA LYS A 284 9.09 34.02 -20.71
C LYS A 284 8.49 34.95 -21.76
N ASN A 285 7.85 34.38 -22.79
CA ASN A 285 7.18 35.15 -23.84
C ASN A 285 6.14 36.11 -23.26
N ARG A 286 5.31 35.63 -22.33
CA ARG A 286 4.22 36.41 -21.72
C ARG A 286 4.69 37.46 -20.72
N LEU A 287 5.84 37.22 -20.08
CA LEU A 287 6.48 38.17 -19.18
C LEU A 287 7.39 39.17 -19.92
N GLY A 288 7.56 39.03 -21.24
CA GLY A 288 8.48 39.86 -22.01
C GLY A 288 9.94 39.68 -21.60
N VAL A 289 10.33 38.49 -21.14
CA VAL A 289 11.72 38.17 -20.79
C VAL A 289 12.48 37.86 -22.08
N ASP A 290 13.31 38.80 -22.50
CA ASP A 290 14.19 38.72 -23.68
C ASP A 290 15.68 38.62 -23.31
N TYR A 291 16.00 38.59 -22.01
CA TYR A 291 17.34 38.42 -21.45
C TYR A 291 17.56 36.99 -20.91
N PRO A 292 18.82 36.53 -20.82
CA PRO A 292 19.12 35.19 -20.30
C PRO A 292 18.74 35.08 -18.81
N LEU A 293 17.96 34.04 -18.47
CA LEU A 293 17.62 33.72 -17.09
C LEU A 293 18.57 32.67 -16.52
N GLN A 294 19.07 32.92 -15.30
CA GLN A 294 19.75 31.88 -14.56
C GLN A 294 18.75 30.82 -14.11
N TYR A 295 19.06 29.55 -14.29
CA TYR A 295 18.20 28.47 -13.82
C TYR A 295 18.93 27.43 -13.00
N PHE A 296 18.15 26.79 -12.13
CA PHE A 296 18.58 25.73 -11.25
C PHE A 296 17.68 24.51 -11.44
N ALA A 297 18.30 23.36 -11.66
CA ALA A 297 17.63 22.08 -11.74
C ALA A 297 18.27 21.12 -10.76
N THR A 298 17.48 20.39 -9.98
CA THR A 298 17.99 19.32 -9.12
C THR A 298 17.47 17.98 -9.60
N SER A 299 18.27 16.93 -9.51
CA SER A 299 17.85 15.59 -9.89
C SER A 299 18.42 14.56 -8.92
N ALA A 300 17.67 13.46 -8.70
CA ALA A 300 18.24 12.23 -8.18
C ALA A 300 19.26 11.69 -9.19
N SER A 301 20.25 10.92 -8.72
CA SER A 301 21.35 10.39 -9.53
C SER A 301 20.88 9.77 -10.84
N LEU A 302 21.41 10.28 -11.95
CA LEU A 302 21.26 9.75 -13.31
C LEU A 302 22.59 9.09 -13.72
N GLY A 303 22.65 8.43 -14.88
CA GLY A 303 23.87 7.76 -15.37
C GLY A 303 25.13 8.64 -15.20
N ASN A 304 26.25 8.04 -14.76
CA ASN A 304 27.47 8.77 -14.39
C ASN A 304 28.55 8.68 -15.49
N SER A 305 28.16 8.76 -16.76
CA SER A 305 29.08 8.75 -17.90
C SER A 305 29.20 10.14 -18.52
N PRO A 306 30.33 10.46 -19.19
CA PRO A 306 30.46 11.71 -19.94
C PRO A 306 29.36 11.91 -21.00
N GLU A 307 28.89 10.82 -21.60
CA GLU A 307 27.77 10.83 -22.53
C GLU A 307 26.45 11.22 -21.83
N SER A 308 26.18 10.66 -20.63
CA SER A 308 24.99 11.01 -19.85
C SER A 308 25.04 12.47 -19.41
N ASP A 309 26.20 13.01 -19.02
CA ASP A 309 26.35 14.43 -18.70
C ASP A 309 26.01 15.35 -19.89
N GLU A 310 26.46 15.04 -21.10
CA GLU A 310 26.08 15.81 -22.29
C GLU A 310 24.59 15.68 -22.63
N LYS A 311 23.99 14.51 -22.41
CA LYS A 311 22.53 14.33 -22.53
C LYS A 311 21.78 15.17 -21.50
N LEU A 312 22.24 15.25 -20.25
CA LEU A 312 21.63 16.08 -19.21
C LEU A 312 21.74 17.57 -19.51
N LYS A 313 22.89 18.04 -20.00
CA LYS A 313 23.05 19.43 -20.44
C LYS A 313 22.08 19.77 -21.56
N THR A 314 21.96 18.89 -22.55
CA THR A 314 21.03 19.05 -23.67
C THR A 314 19.57 18.99 -23.20
N PHE A 315 19.23 18.06 -22.32
CA PHE A 315 17.91 17.95 -21.71
C PHE A 315 17.52 19.23 -20.97
N ALA A 316 18.38 19.73 -20.08
CA ALA A 316 18.11 20.93 -19.31
C ALA A 316 18.04 22.19 -20.19
N ALA A 317 18.95 22.35 -21.15
CA ALA A 317 18.88 23.44 -22.13
C ALA A 317 17.54 23.42 -22.90
N ASN A 318 17.10 22.24 -23.34
CA ASN A 318 15.83 22.06 -24.03
C ASN A 318 14.63 22.29 -23.12
N LEU A 319 14.68 21.85 -21.86
CA LEU A 319 13.63 22.03 -20.87
C LEU A 319 13.42 23.51 -20.54
N PHE A 320 14.50 24.22 -20.19
CA PHE A 320 14.42 25.62 -19.76
C PHE A 320 14.35 26.61 -20.94
N GLY A 321 14.78 26.21 -22.14
CA GLY A 321 14.96 27.12 -23.27
C GLY A 321 16.02 28.17 -22.97
N GLU A 322 17.16 27.73 -22.45
CA GLU A 322 18.31 28.54 -22.04
C GLU A 322 19.63 27.85 -22.43
N ASN A 323 20.74 28.55 -22.25
CA ASN A 323 22.08 27.99 -22.47
C ASN A 323 22.36 26.73 -21.63
N LYS A 324 23.24 25.87 -22.17
CA LYS A 324 23.68 24.63 -21.50
C LYS A 324 24.18 24.92 -20.07
N PRO A 325 23.80 24.10 -19.08
CA PRO A 325 24.22 24.28 -17.70
C PRO A 325 25.58 23.63 -17.41
N VAL A 326 26.11 23.95 -16.25
CA VAL A 326 27.13 23.13 -15.59
C VAL A 326 26.41 22.01 -14.85
N VAL A 327 26.83 20.77 -15.11
CA VAL A 327 26.35 19.60 -14.36
C VAL A 327 27.25 19.43 -13.16
N VAL A 328 26.65 19.48 -11.97
CA VAL A 328 27.35 19.27 -10.70
C VAL A 328 26.93 17.90 -10.15
N ARG A 329 27.92 17.02 -10.00
CA ARG A 329 27.77 15.68 -9.43
C ARG A 329 28.27 15.67 -7.99
N GLY A 330 27.73 14.77 -7.19
CA GLY A 330 28.14 14.52 -5.82
C GLY A 330 28.74 13.14 -5.78
N ASN A 331 30.06 13.08 -5.69
CA ASN A 331 30.78 11.83 -5.50
C ASN A 331 30.64 11.40 -4.05
N ARG A 332 30.47 10.09 -3.89
CA ARG A 332 30.45 9.46 -2.58
C ARG A 332 31.78 8.77 -2.36
N GLU A 333 32.38 9.02 -1.21
CA GLU A 333 33.62 8.39 -0.80
C GLU A 333 33.36 7.58 0.46
N ALA A 334 34.05 6.43 0.57
CA ALA A 334 34.13 5.74 1.83
C ALA A 334 34.58 6.71 2.94
N HIS A 335 34.25 6.41 4.19
CA HIS A 335 34.58 7.29 5.30
C HIS A 335 36.06 7.69 5.23
N ALA A 336 36.35 9.00 5.20
CA ALA A 336 37.70 9.51 4.90
C ALA A 336 38.77 8.88 5.82
N GLU A 337 38.44 8.70 7.10
CA GLU A 337 39.30 8.04 8.10
C GLU A 337 39.66 6.58 7.78
N LEU A 338 38.84 5.83 7.03
CA LEU A 338 39.19 4.48 6.55
C LEU A 338 40.25 4.50 5.43
N SER A 339 40.41 5.65 4.77
CA SER A 339 41.34 5.86 3.65
C SER A 339 42.70 6.37 4.12
N VAL A 340 42.75 7.01 5.29
CA VAL A 340 43.98 7.53 5.90
C VAL A 340 44.71 6.33 6.50
N GLY A 341 45.75 5.85 5.81
CA GLY A 341 46.60 4.77 6.31
C GLY A 341 47.21 5.16 7.65
N GLN A 342 46.61 4.69 8.74
CA GLN A 342 47.21 4.75 10.06
C GLN A 342 48.21 3.59 10.20
N ASN A 343 49.32 3.86 10.87
CA ASN A 343 50.47 2.95 10.93
C ASN A 343 50.24 1.69 11.80
N ASP A 344 49.04 1.47 12.34
CA ASP A 344 48.71 0.40 13.30
C ASP A 344 47.32 -0.25 13.02
N ASN A 345 47.09 -0.80 11.82
CA ASN A 345 45.86 -1.53 11.53
C ASN A 345 45.79 -2.88 12.27
N PHE A 346 44.58 -3.32 12.63
CA PHE A 346 44.34 -4.64 13.24
C PHE A 346 43.32 -5.49 12.46
N ASN A 347 43.38 -6.80 12.70
CA ASN A 347 42.48 -7.81 12.13
C ASN A 347 41.81 -8.56 13.27
N LEU A 348 40.59 -9.03 13.04
CA LEU A 348 39.95 -10.06 13.86
C LEU A 348 39.63 -11.28 13.01
N THR A 349 39.76 -12.46 13.59
CA THR A 349 39.30 -13.72 12.98
C THR A 349 37.78 -13.75 12.86
N ASP A 350 37.25 -14.66 12.04
CA ASP A 350 35.81 -14.88 11.92
C ASP A 350 35.15 -15.20 13.27
N LYS A 351 35.78 -16.04 14.08
CA LYS A 351 35.29 -16.40 15.42
C LYS A 351 35.25 -15.21 16.37
N GLU A 352 36.26 -14.36 16.35
CA GLU A 352 36.31 -13.14 17.17
C GLU A 352 35.21 -12.16 16.73
N TRP A 353 35.01 -11.97 15.42
CA TRP A 353 33.92 -11.14 14.90
C TRP A 353 32.52 -11.66 15.26
N ILE A 354 32.32 -12.99 15.24
CA ILE A 354 31.06 -13.61 15.69
C ILE A 354 30.85 -13.31 17.17
N GLY A 355 31.86 -13.53 18.00
CA GLY A 355 31.79 -13.26 19.43
C GLY A 355 31.48 -11.79 19.72
N VAL A 356 32.15 -10.87 19.04
CA VAL A 356 31.90 -9.42 19.15
C VAL A 356 30.46 -9.07 18.80
N ALA A 357 29.90 -9.66 17.73
CA ALA A 357 28.53 -9.41 17.32
C ALA A 357 27.53 -9.90 18.39
N ASP A 358 27.78 -11.07 18.97
CA ASP A 358 26.94 -11.66 20.01
C ASP A 358 26.98 -10.84 21.32
N SER A 359 28.17 -10.42 21.76
CA SER A 359 28.33 -9.55 22.93
C SER A 359 27.69 -8.18 22.71
N PHE A 360 27.85 -7.59 21.53
CA PHE A 360 27.24 -6.31 21.18
C PHE A 360 25.70 -6.39 21.17
N LYS A 361 25.15 -7.49 20.66
CA LYS A 361 23.70 -7.74 20.71
C LYS A 361 23.19 -7.88 22.15
N LEU A 362 23.87 -8.67 22.98
CA LEU A 362 23.54 -8.83 24.39
C LEU A 362 23.55 -7.48 25.13
N PHE A 363 24.54 -6.66 24.82
CA PHE A 363 24.67 -5.32 25.36
C PHE A 363 23.48 -4.43 25.00
N LEU A 364 23.08 -4.38 23.72
CA LEU A 364 21.93 -3.57 23.26
C LEU A 364 20.60 -4.06 23.83
N ASP A 365 20.42 -5.38 23.94
CA ASP A 365 19.22 -5.97 24.57
C ASP A 365 19.14 -5.62 26.07
N SER A 366 20.28 -5.48 26.74
CA SER A 366 20.37 -5.11 28.17
C SER A 366 20.29 -3.59 28.41
N ASN A 367 20.67 -2.78 27.42
CA ASN A 367 20.71 -1.32 27.48
C ASN A 367 19.87 -0.71 26.33
N PRO A 368 18.53 -0.85 26.36
CA PRO A 368 17.66 -0.45 25.26
C PRO A 368 17.55 1.07 25.08
N ASN A 369 17.91 1.88 26.07
CA ASN A 369 17.90 3.34 25.97
C ASN A 369 19.27 3.85 25.52
N GLU A 370 19.29 4.78 24.55
CA GLU A 370 20.53 5.42 24.08
C GLU A 370 21.34 6.09 25.21
N ASN A 371 20.67 6.61 26.23
CA ASN A 371 21.34 7.26 27.37
C ASN A 371 22.12 6.29 28.26
N ASP A 372 21.75 5.00 28.24
CA ASP A 372 22.39 3.95 29.02
C ASP A 372 23.53 3.27 28.21
N GLN A 373 23.70 3.65 26.93
CA GLN A 373 24.67 3.06 26.02
C GLN A 373 26.05 3.72 26.13
N THR A 374 26.80 3.31 27.15
CA THR A 374 28.21 3.66 27.36
C THR A 374 29.14 2.53 26.93
N TYR A 375 30.41 2.83 26.66
CA TYR A 375 31.36 1.79 26.24
C TYR A 375 31.84 0.89 27.37
N TRP A 376 31.80 1.33 28.63
CA TRP A 376 32.17 0.54 29.82
C TRP A 376 31.34 -0.73 29.96
N ASN A 377 30.04 -0.56 29.86
CA ASN A 377 29.09 -1.66 29.93
C ASN A 377 29.28 -2.66 28.76
N LEU A 378 29.81 -2.21 27.61
CA LEU A 378 30.14 -3.08 26.49
C LEU A 378 31.45 -3.84 26.73
N GLU A 379 32.48 -3.20 27.29
CA GLU A 379 33.74 -3.83 27.69
C GLU A 379 33.47 -5.01 28.65
N GLU A 380 32.65 -4.78 29.68
CA GLU A 380 32.23 -5.84 30.61
C GLU A 380 31.52 -7.01 29.90
N CYS A 381 30.67 -6.72 28.91
CA CYS A 381 30.00 -7.76 28.12
C CYS A 381 30.98 -8.57 27.25
N LEU A 382 32.02 -7.92 26.70
CA LEU A 382 33.06 -8.57 25.91
C LEU A 382 33.94 -9.46 26.80
N GLU A 383 34.38 -8.96 27.95
CA GLU A 383 35.15 -9.73 28.94
C GLU A 383 34.38 -10.94 29.46
N ALA A 384 33.10 -10.77 29.79
CA ALA A 384 32.22 -11.85 30.22
C ALA A 384 31.99 -12.92 29.15
N SER A 385 32.30 -12.61 27.88
CA SER A 385 32.21 -13.52 26.74
C SER A 385 33.57 -14.14 26.36
N ASP A 386 34.57 -14.06 27.24
CA ASP A 386 35.97 -14.50 27.00
C ASP A 386 36.67 -13.79 25.81
N LEU A 387 36.18 -12.61 25.41
CA LEU A 387 36.75 -11.82 24.32
C LEU A 387 37.57 -10.67 24.90
N ASN A 388 38.88 -10.89 25.03
CA ASN A 388 39.79 -9.81 25.43
C ASN A 388 40.32 -9.07 24.19
N LEU A 389 39.62 -8.00 23.82
CA LEU A 389 40.06 -7.10 22.77
C LEU A 389 40.87 -5.96 23.40
N ARG A 390 42.19 -6.00 23.20
CA ARG A 390 43.17 -5.00 23.71
C ARG A 390 42.85 -3.54 23.35
N TYR A 391 41.91 -3.32 22.45
CA TYR A 391 41.52 -2.03 21.90
C TYR A 391 40.39 -1.32 22.67
N PHE A 392 39.80 -1.94 23.71
CA PHE A 392 38.66 -1.40 24.46
C PHE A 392 39.00 -0.88 25.87
N GLN A 393 40.27 -0.57 26.18
CA GLN A 393 40.74 -0.22 27.54
C GLN A 393 40.33 1.19 28.04
N GLU A 394 40.30 1.37 29.37
CA GLU A 394 39.95 2.64 30.07
C GLU A 394 40.73 3.90 29.58
N PRO A 395 40.05 4.92 29.01
CA PRO A 395 40.45 6.31 29.02
C PRO A 395 40.18 6.99 30.38
N ASP A 396 40.82 8.15 30.58
CA ASP A 396 40.81 8.96 31.81
C ASP A 396 39.41 9.23 32.39
N LYS A 397 39.27 9.20 33.73
CA LYS A 397 38.00 9.27 34.47
C LYS A 397 37.15 10.54 34.25
N ASP A 398 37.72 11.57 33.62
CA ASP A 398 37.08 12.86 33.39
C ASP A 398 36.40 13.00 32.02
N ASN A 399 36.40 11.97 31.16
CA ASN A 399 36.00 12.11 29.75
C ASN A 399 35.01 11.02 29.26
N TYR A 400 33.75 11.09 29.73
CA TYR A 400 32.67 10.23 29.25
C TYR A 400 32.43 10.40 27.73
N LYS A 401 32.70 9.34 26.95
CA LYS A 401 32.36 9.24 25.52
C LYS A 401 31.13 8.36 25.30
N LYS A 402 30.30 8.72 24.30
CA LYS A 402 29.21 7.84 23.82
C LYS A 402 29.81 6.58 23.21
N LEU A 403 29.07 5.47 23.26
CA LEU A 403 29.52 4.20 22.69
C LEU A 403 29.80 4.32 21.17
N SER A 404 28.96 5.03 20.43
CA SER A 404 29.13 5.26 18.98
C SER A 404 30.47 5.89 18.63
N ASP A 405 30.92 6.83 19.46
CA ASP A 405 32.13 7.62 19.25
C ASP A 405 33.37 6.79 19.60
N SER A 406 33.27 5.98 20.65
CA SER A 406 34.35 5.08 21.08
C SER A 406 34.57 3.95 20.08
N LEU A 407 33.49 3.35 19.57
CA LEU A 407 33.56 2.35 18.51
C LEU A 407 34.13 2.94 17.22
N PHE A 408 33.81 4.20 16.92
CA PHE A 408 34.41 4.90 15.80
C PHE A 408 35.93 5.02 15.95
N ASP A 409 36.41 5.49 17.10
CA ASP A 409 37.85 5.65 17.36
C ASP A 409 38.60 4.31 17.20
N VAL A 410 38.05 3.20 17.72
CA VAL A 410 38.66 1.87 17.62
C VAL A 410 38.65 1.33 16.18
N PHE A 411 37.47 1.25 15.56
CA PHE A 411 37.27 0.50 14.33
C PHE A 411 37.66 1.25 13.04
N THR A 412 38.08 2.52 13.13
CA THR A 412 38.73 3.21 12.01
C THR A 412 39.99 2.50 11.51
N SER A 413 40.70 1.78 12.40
CA SER A 413 41.94 1.04 12.10
C SER A 413 41.71 -0.45 11.75
N ASN A 414 40.46 -0.90 11.62
CA ASN A 414 40.15 -2.31 11.34
C ASN A 414 40.15 -2.62 9.83
N ASN A 415 40.92 -3.64 9.42
CA ASN A 415 41.04 -4.00 8.00
C ASN A 415 39.77 -4.65 7.42
N GLU A 416 39.01 -5.41 8.20
CA GLU A 416 37.79 -6.06 7.69
C GLU A 416 36.72 -5.03 7.31
N ILE A 417 36.51 -3.99 8.13
CA ILE A 417 35.61 -2.86 7.84
C ILE A 417 36.12 -2.07 6.62
N ALA A 418 37.42 -1.75 6.57
CA ALA A 418 38.00 -1.00 5.44
C ALA A 418 37.89 -1.78 4.11
N ASN A 419 38.16 -3.08 4.12
CA ASN A 419 38.02 -3.95 2.95
C ASN A 419 36.56 -4.08 2.52
N ALA A 420 35.63 -4.22 3.46
CA ALA A 420 34.20 -4.26 3.16
C ALA A 420 33.73 -2.94 2.51
N ALA A 421 34.14 -1.79 3.06
CA ALA A 421 33.85 -0.48 2.49
C ALA A 421 34.38 -0.35 1.05
N LYS A 422 35.62 -0.80 0.81
CA LYS A 422 36.27 -0.75 -0.50
C LYS A 422 35.55 -1.62 -1.54
N ILE A 423 35.15 -2.84 -1.20
CA ILE A 423 34.41 -3.72 -2.11
C ILE A 423 33.03 -3.14 -2.41
N LEU A 424 32.31 -2.66 -1.39
CA LEU A 424 30.97 -2.09 -1.55
C LEU A 424 30.96 -0.77 -2.33
N GLN A 425 32.09 -0.06 -2.40
CA GLN A 425 32.24 1.13 -3.26
C GLN A 425 32.16 0.77 -4.76
N ALA A 426 32.50 -0.47 -5.14
CA ALA A 426 32.41 -0.93 -6.53
C ALA A 426 30.96 -1.19 -6.97
N GLY A 427 30.02 -1.35 -6.03
CA GLY A 427 28.61 -1.51 -6.29
C GLY A 427 27.94 -2.59 -5.44
N ILE A 428 26.76 -3.00 -5.87
CA ILE A 428 25.91 -3.98 -5.18
C ILE A 428 26.47 -5.39 -5.39
N ILE A 429 26.52 -6.18 -4.31
CA ILE A 429 27.02 -7.55 -4.28
C ILE A 429 26.11 -8.44 -3.41
N ASP A 430 26.10 -9.75 -3.66
CA ASP A 430 25.46 -10.71 -2.75
C ASP A 430 26.18 -10.72 -1.38
N PHE A 431 25.41 -10.80 -0.29
CA PHE A 431 25.96 -10.72 1.06
C PHE A 431 26.95 -11.86 1.37
N ILE A 432 26.67 -13.08 0.89
CA ILE A 432 27.56 -14.21 1.13
C ILE A 432 28.83 -14.09 0.29
N GLU A 433 28.71 -13.61 -0.94
CA GLU A 433 29.88 -13.34 -1.79
C GLU A 433 30.81 -12.32 -1.12
N LEU A 434 30.27 -11.23 -0.55
CA LEU A 434 31.05 -10.28 0.24
C LEU A 434 31.69 -10.97 1.46
N ALA A 435 30.95 -11.82 2.18
CA ALA A 435 31.45 -12.50 3.37
C ALA A 435 32.68 -13.38 3.05
N ILE A 436 32.64 -14.12 1.95
CA ILE A 436 33.74 -14.96 1.48
C ILE A 436 34.94 -14.11 1.05
N ASN A 437 34.71 -12.94 0.45
CA ASN A 437 35.79 -12.03 0.07
C ASN A 437 36.51 -11.43 1.29
N ILE A 438 35.81 -11.17 2.39
CA ILE A 438 36.40 -10.66 3.65
C ILE A 438 37.05 -11.79 4.46
N PHE A 439 36.41 -12.96 4.52
CA PHE A 439 36.87 -14.13 5.30
C PHE A 439 37.08 -15.36 4.40
N PRO A 440 38.11 -15.37 3.52
CA PRO A 440 38.28 -16.42 2.49
C PRO A 440 38.65 -17.80 3.05
N LEU A 441 39.16 -17.86 4.29
CA LEU A 441 39.57 -19.10 4.96
C LEU A 441 38.47 -19.71 5.83
N SER A 442 37.31 -19.06 5.93
CA SER A 442 36.20 -19.47 6.79
C SER A 442 35.15 -20.29 6.03
N THR A 443 34.32 -21.03 6.78
CA THR A 443 33.12 -21.64 6.21
C THR A 443 32.14 -20.55 5.77
N LYS A 444 31.28 -20.86 4.80
CA LYS A 444 30.25 -19.93 4.30
C LYS A 444 29.36 -19.37 5.43
N GLU A 445 29.00 -20.21 6.40
CA GLU A 445 28.18 -19.85 7.55
C GLU A 445 28.93 -18.93 8.52
N ASN A 446 30.16 -19.27 8.90
CA ASN A 446 30.95 -18.44 9.81
C ASN A 446 31.29 -17.09 9.21
N ALA A 447 31.69 -17.07 7.94
CA ALA A 447 31.98 -15.83 7.22
C ALA A 447 30.76 -14.89 7.21
N ALA A 448 29.56 -15.44 7.00
CA ALA A 448 28.31 -14.70 6.97
C ALA A 448 27.92 -14.13 8.34
N LEU A 449 28.10 -14.89 9.42
CA LEU A 449 27.89 -14.40 10.79
C LEU A 449 28.92 -13.33 11.17
N ALA A 450 30.20 -13.54 10.85
CA ALA A 450 31.27 -12.56 11.10
C ALA A 450 31.01 -11.25 10.35
N LEU A 451 30.63 -11.31 9.06
CA LEU A 451 30.27 -10.13 8.27
C LEU A 451 29.06 -9.38 8.84
N THR A 452 28.10 -10.09 9.45
CA THR A 452 26.97 -9.44 10.15
C THR A 452 27.49 -8.54 11.27
N GLY A 453 28.47 -8.99 12.04
CA GLY A 453 29.16 -8.19 13.07
C GLY A 453 29.88 -6.98 12.49
N VAL A 454 30.67 -7.17 11.43
CA VAL A 454 31.39 -6.09 10.71
C VAL A 454 30.43 -4.97 10.28
N ILE A 455 29.29 -5.32 9.68
CA ILE A 455 28.31 -4.35 9.20
C ILE A 455 27.57 -3.68 10.36
N GLN A 456 27.13 -4.43 11.37
CA GLN A 456 26.41 -3.88 12.51
C GLN A 456 27.26 -2.85 13.27
N LEU A 457 28.51 -3.19 13.57
CA LEU A 457 29.43 -2.27 14.25
C LEU A 457 29.83 -1.11 13.35
N GLY A 458 30.13 -1.33 12.08
CA GLY A 458 30.45 -0.25 11.15
C GLY A 458 29.30 0.72 10.91
N MET A 459 28.04 0.28 11.02
CA MET A 459 26.83 1.14 11.00
C MET A 459 26.65 1.94 12.30
N PHE A 460 26.99 1.35 13.44
CA PHE A 460 26.80 1.95 14.75
C PHE A 460 27.93 2.93 15.13
N ALA A 461 29.16 2.66 14.68
CA ALA A 461 30.33 3.49 14.84
C ALA A 461 30.20 4.77 14.00
N LYS A 462 29.92 5.91 14.64
CA LYS A 462 29.61 7.18 14.00
C LYS A 462 30.63 8.25 14.39
N SER A 463 31.02 9.09 13.45
CA SER A 463 31.93 10.20 13.74
C SER A 463 31.27 11.23 14.68
N PRO A 464 31.97 11.73 15.72
CA PRO A 464 31.44 12.73 16.64
C PRO A 464 31.10 14.07 15.98
N ILE A 465 31.76 14.39 14.85
CA ILE A 465 31.69 15.71 14.20
C ILE A 465 30.47 15.81 13.28
N ASN A 466 30.16 14.75 12.53
CA ASN A 466 29.13 14.78 11.48
C ASN A 466 28.08 13.66 11.62
N GLY A 467 28.23 12.75 12.58
CA GLY A 467 27.32 11.62 12.82
C GLY A 467 27.31 10.55 11.73
N PHE A 468 28.29 10.56 10.82
CA PHE A 468 28.34 9.64 9.68
C PHE A 468 28.96 8.28 10.08
N PRO A 469 28.34 7.13 9.75
CA PRO A 469 28.86 5.81 10.07
C PRO A 469 30.15 5.45 9.31
N LEU A 470 30.98 4.57 9.88
CA LEU A 470 32.15 4.00 9.18
C LEU A 470 31.76 3.19 7.95
N LEU A 471 30.71 2.37 8.07
CA LEU A 471 30.25 1.47 7.01
C LEU A 471 28.73 1.58 6.81
N PRO A 472 28.26 2.65 6.15
CA PRO A 472 26.84 2.81 5.85
C PRO A 472 26.41 1.80 4.79
N CYS A 473 25.52 0.88 5.16
CA CYS A 473 25.05 -0.21 4.31
C CYS A 473 23.54 -0.27 4.24
N ARG A 474 23.00 -0.82 3.15
CA ARG A 474 21.58 -1.17 2.99
C ARG A 474 21.46 -2.59 2.42
N HIS A 475 20.45 -3.31 2.89
CA HIS A 475 20.15 -4.65 2.42
C HIS A 475 18.93 -4.67 1.50
N HIS A 476 19.01 -5.45 0.42
CA HIS A 476 17.96 -5.61 -0.57
C HIS A 476 17.55 -7.08 -0.64
N ILE A 477 16.27 -7.35 -0.41
CA ILE A 477 15.69 -8.69 -0.47
C ILE A 477 14.51 -8.64 -1.43
N ILE A 478 14.35 -9.67 -2.26
CA ILE A 478 13.13 -9.87 -3.04
C ILE A 478 12.48 -11.20 -2.64
N ALA A 479 11.16 -11.18 -2.44
CA ALA A 479 10.37 -12.32 -2.04
C ALA A 479 9.17 -12.48 -2.97
N GLY A 480 8.88 -13.71 -3.37
CA GLY A 480 7.78 -14.05 -4.28
C GLY A 480 6.96 -15.23 -3.78
N ALA A 481 6.08 -15.73 -4.63
CA ALA A 481 5.38 -16.99 -4.41
C ALA A 481 5.40 -17.81 -5.70
N ILE A 482 5.02 -19.08 -5.59
CA ILE A 482 4.90 -19.98 -6.73
C ILE A 482 3.91 -19.44 -7.77
N GLU A 483 4.12 -19.76 -9.04
CA GLU A 483 3.21 -19.32 -10.10
C GLU A 483 1.83 -20.01 -10.06
N GLY A 484 1.83 -21.23 -9.54
CA GLY A 484 0.78 -22.22 -9.59
C GLY A 484 1.37 -23.62 -9.42
N LEU A 485 0.49 -24.63 -9.48
CA LEU A 485 0.85 -26.04 -9.49
C LEU A 485 0.15 -26.67 -10.70
N CYS A 486 0.84 -27.55 -11.42
CA CYS A 486 0.23 -28.35 -12.48
C CYS A 486 0.53 -29.85 -12.29
N VAL A 487 -0.41 -30.69 -12.74
CA VAL A 487 -0.36 -32.15 -12.62
C VAL A 487 -0.29 -32.81 -13.99
N LEU A 488 0.44 -33.92 -14.08
CA LEU A 488 0.29 -34.89 -15.17
C LEU A 488 -0.77 -35.93 -14.74
N PRO A 489 -2.00 -35.89 -15.28
CA PRO A 489 -3.07 -36.80 -14.89
C PRO A 489 -2.68 -38.25 -15.12
N SER A 490 -3.22 -39.17 -14.33
CA SER A 490 -2.98 -40.60 -14.50
C SER A 490 -4.11 -41.44 -13.88
N ASN A 491 -4.21 -42.71 -14.28
CA ASN A 491 -5.13 -43.68 -13.69
C ASN A 491 -4.54 -44.39 -12.45
N ILE A 492 -3.32 -44.06 -12.03
CA ILE A 492 -2.64 -44.64 -10.85
C ILE A 492 -2.60 -43.65 -9.69
N ASN A 493 -2.25 -44.14 -8.49
CA ASN A 493 -2.16 -43.36 -7.25
C ASN A 493 -3.46 -42.59 -6.95
N GLU A 494 -3.36 -41.30 -6.65
CA GLU A 494 -4.46 -40.39 -6.35
C GLU A 494 -4.94 -39.63 -7.61
N GLY A 495 -4.67 -40.16 -8.82
CA GLY A 495 -5.09 -39.57 -10.09
C GLY A 495 -4.00 -38.79 -10.85
N TYR A 496 -2.74 -38.92 -10.44
CA TYR A 496 -1.60 -38.23 -11.06
C TYR A 496 -0.32 -39.09 -11.04
N SER A 497 0.63 -38.74 -11.92
CA SER A 497 1.96 -39.38 -12.00
C SER A 497 3.13 -38.44 -11.69
N ALA A 498 2.97 -37.12 -11.87
CA ALA A 498 3.97 -36.11 -11.55
C ALA A 498 3.33 -34.72 -11.37
N ILE A 499 4.01 -33.82 -10.67
CA ILE A 499 3.59 -32.41 -10.48
C ILE A 499 4.74 -31.44 -10.77
N LYS A 500 4.41 -30.18 -11.10
CA LYS A 500 5.38 -29.09 -11.35
C LYS A 500 4.85 -27.75 -10.82
N LEU A 501 5.74 -26.93 -10.23
CA LEU A 501 5.43 -25.56 -9.79
C LEU A 501 5.45 -24.61 -11.00
N ALA A 502 4.38 -24.63 -11.78
CA ALA A 502 4.22 -23.76 -12.94
C ALA A 502 2.74 -23.49 -13.19
N LYS A 503 2.46 -22.43 -13.95
CA LYS A 503 1.09 -22.17 -14.43
C LYS A 503 0.61 -23.24 -15.42
N SER A 504 1.51 -23.68 -16.30
CA SER A 504 1.33 -24.76 -17.28
C SER A 504 2.71 -25.32 -17.62
N HIS A 505 2.78 -26.60 -17.97
CA HIS A 505 4.04 -27.25 -18.35
C HIS A 505 3.79 -28.39 -19.33
N SER A 506 4.76 -28.68 -20.18
CA SER A 506 4.78 -29.86 -21.03
C SER A 506 6.23 -30.32 -21.16
N ASP A 507 6.47 -31.60 -21.01
CA ASP A 507 7.78 -32.22 -21.21
C ASP A 507 7.62 -33.55 -21.97
N GLU A 508 8.70 -34.35 -22.05
CA GLU A 508 8.70 -35.65 -22.72
C GLU A 508 7.71 -36.67 -22.12
N ARG A 509 7.29 -36.48 -20.85
CA ARG A 509 6.31 -37.34 -20.16
C ARG A 509 4.88 -36.99 -20.51
N GLY A 510 4.62 -35.77 -20.98
CA GLY A 510 3.31 -35.35 -21.47
C GLY A 510 2.90 -33.94 -21.05
N VAL A 511 1.58 -33.71 -21.04
CA VAL A 511 0.97 -32.39 -20.82
C VAL A 511 0.51 -32.24 -19.38
N TYR A 512 1.05 -31.26 -18.66
CA TYR A 512 0.66 -30.96 -17.29
C TYR A 512 -0.43 -29.90 -17.26
N TYR A 513 -1.51 -30.16 -16.53
CA TYR A 513 -2.71 -29.32 -16.44
C TYR A 513 -2.73 -28.51 -15.13
N PRO A 514 -3.15 -27.23 -15.17
CA PRO A 514 -3.19 -26.37 -13.98
C PRO A 514 -4.12 -26.95 -12.90
N MET A 515 -3.61 -27.06 -11.68
CA MET A 515 -4.36 -27.50 -10.51
C MET A 515 -5.15 -26.38 -9.86
N LEU A 516 -6.29 -26.78 -9.29
CA LEU A 516 -7.19 -25.95 -8.51
C LEU A 516 -7.54 -26.69 -7.22
N THR A 517 -7.90 -25.97 -6.16
CA THR A 517 -8.39 -26.55 -4.92
C THR A 517 -9.63 -25.84 -4.42
N CYS A 518 -10.54 -26.56 -3.76
CA CYS A 518 -11.67 -25.95 -3.07
C CYS A 518 -11.20 -25.10 -1.88
N ARG A 519 -11.63 -23.84 -1.84
CA ARG A 519 -11.33 -22.89 -0.74
C ARG A 519 -11.86 -23.33 0.63
N GLN A 520 -12.76 -24.32 0.70
CA GLN A 520 -13.42 -24.78 1.93
C GLN A 520 -13.08 -26.20 2.39
N CYS A 521 -12.88 -27.18 1.49
CA CYS A 521 -12.47 -28.54 1.89
C CYS A 521 -11.10 -28.98 1.34
N GLY A 522 -10.48 -28.19 0.46
CA GLY A 522 -9.18 -28.54 -0.11
C GLY A 522 -9.22 -29.60 -1.21
N GLN A 523 -10.43 -29.99 -1.68
CA GLN A 523 -10.58 -30.96 -2.76
C GLN A 523 -9.81 -30.48 -4.00
N PRO A 524 -8.83 -31.26 -4.50
CA PRO A 524 -8.12 -30.94 -5.74
C PRO A 524 -8.99 -31.18 -6.98
N TYR A 525 -8.87 -30.25 -7.91
CA TYR A 525 -9.40 -30.30 -9.27
C TYR A 525 -8.27 -29.89 -10.23
N PHE A 526 -8.48 -30.05 -11.52
CA PHE A 526 -7.63 -29.41 -12.53
C PHE A 526 -8.48 -28.89 -13.69
N GLU A 527 -7.97 -27.88 -14.38
CA GLU A 527 -8.65 -27.26 -15.53
C GLU A 527 -7.99 -27.60 -16.85
N GLY A 528 -8.81 -27.67 -17.90
CA GLY A 528 -8.34 -27.82 -19.28
C GLY A 528 -9.22 -27.01 -20.24
N PHE A 529 -8.63 -26.62 -21.37
CA PHE A 529 -9.29 -25.82 -22.40
C PHE A 529 -9.51 -26.67 -23.65
N GLN A 530 -10.75 -27.05 -23.90
CA GLN A 530 -11.07 -27.87 -25.06
C GLN A 530 -11.04 -27.03 -26.34
N HIS A 531 -10.25 -27.46 -27.32
CA HIS A 531 -10.15 -26.85 -28.65
C HIS A 531 -9.78 -27.91 -29.71
N LYS A 532 -10.53 -27.96 -30.82
CA LYS A 532 -10.28 -28.87 -31.98
C LYS A 532 -9.98 -30.33 -31.60
N GLY A 533 -10.77 -30.91 -30.69
CA GLY A 533 -10.60 -32.32 -30.27
C GLY A 533 -9.45 -32.56 -29.28
N LYS A 534 -8.73 -31.52 -28.84
CA LYS A 534 -7.71 -31.61 -27.78
C LYS A 534 -8.15 -30.89 -26.52
N LEU A 535 -7.64 -31.34 -25.38
CA LEU A 535 -7.70 -30.64 -24.10
C LEU A 535 -6.35 -29.96 -23.85
N LEU A 536 -6.30 -28.65 -23.99
CA LEU A 536 -5.08 -27.86 -23.79
C LEU A 536 -4.91 -27.50 -22.32
N ASN A 537 -3.66 -27.47 -21.83
CA ASN A 537 -3.33 -27.00 -20.48
C ASN A 537 -3.30 -25.48 -20.34
N GLN A 538 -3.34 -24.76 -21.46
CA GLN A 538 -3.41 -23.30 -21.49
C GLN A 538 -4.30 -22.79 -22.61
N ARG A 539 -4.88 -21.60 -22.40
CA ARG A 539 -5.66 -20.93 -23.44
C ARG A 539 -4.70 -20.40 -24.52
N PRO A 540 -4.89 -20.75 -25.81
CA PRO A 540 -3.96 -20.39 -26.88
C PRO A 540 -3.99 -18.89 -27.21
N SER A 541 -5.17 -18.26 -27.19
CA SER A 541 -5.29 -16.80 -27.28
C SER A 541 -6.58 -16.30 -26.61
N VAL A 542 -6.61 -15.02 -26.24
CA VAL A 542 -7.80 -14.36 -25.67
C VAL A 542 -8.98 -14.39 -26.65
N LYS A 543 -8.72 -14.26 -27.97
CA LYS A 543 -9.75 -14.22 -29.02
C LYS A 543 -10.25 -15.59 -29.44
N THR A 544 -9.51 -16.67 -29.16
CA THR A 544 -9.92 -18.02 -29.53
C THR A 544 -11.08 -18.48 -28.64
N ALA A 545 -12.17 -18.92 -29.26
CA ALA A 545 -13.26 -19.59 -28.58
C ALA A 545 -12.77 -20.98 -28.11
N VAL A 546 -12.60 -21.12 -26.80
CA VAL A 546 -12.24 -22.37 -26.14
C VAL A 546 -13.23 -22.61 -25.00
N ARG A 547 -13.58 -23.87 -24.77
CA ARG A 547 -14.44 -24.24 -23.63
C ARG A 547 -13.56 -24.65 -22.47
N ARG A 548 -13.56 -23.85 -21.39
CA ARG A 548 -12.96 -24.24 -20.10
C ARG A 548 -13.77 -25.41 -19.52
N ARG A 549 -13.07 -26.45 -19.08
CA ARG A 549 -13.62 -27.63 -18.40
C ARG A 549 -12.83 -27.89 -17.12
N ILE A 550 -13.54 -28.35 -16.09
CA ILE A 550 -12.99 -28.62 -14.76
C ILE A 550 -13.18 -30.09 -14.46
N PHE A 551 -12.14 -30.74 -13.96
CA PHE A 551 -12.13 -32.17 -13.67
C PHE A 551 -11.77 -32.43 -12.21
N TRP A 552 -12.41 -33.43 -11.63
CA TRP A 552 -12.02 -33.98 -10.35
C TRP A 552 -10.70 -34.76 -10.50
N LEU A 553 -9.77 -34.61 -9.56
CA LEU A 553 -8.51 -35.34 -9.58
C LEU A 553 -8.68 -36.78 -9.04
N GLY A 554 -8.39 -37.79 -9.87
CA GLY A 554 -8.49 -39.19 -9.49
C GLY A 554 -9.92 -39.71 -9.41
N HIS A 555 -10.17 -40.67 -8.52
CA HIS A 555 -11.49 -41.29 -8.36
C HIS A 555 -12.45 -40.43 -7.54
N THR A 556 -13.72 -40.41 -7.95
CA THR A 556 -14.79 -39.65 -7.30
C THR A 556 -15.30 -40.37 -6.04
N ALA A 557 -15.69 -39.62 -5.01
CA ALA A 557 -16.42 -40.17 -3.86
C ALA A 557 -17.94 -40.15 -4.08
N ASN A 558 -18.69 -40.94 -3.30
CA ASN A 558 -20.14 -40.85 -3.22
C ASN A 558 -20.54 -39.53 -2.54
N SER A 559 -21.06 -38.56 -3.30
CA SER A 559 -21.46 -37.24 -2.80
C SER A 559 -22.88 -36.88 -3.23
N THR A 560 -23.71 -36.38 -2.31
CA THR A 560 -25.01 -35.76 -2.58
C THR A 560 -24.92 -34.24 -2.52
N THR A 561 -25.70 -33.54 -3.33
CA THR A 561 -25.69 -32.07 -3.42
C THR A 561 -27.00 -31.44 -2.94
N PHE A 562 -26.89 -30.27 -2.28
CA PHE A 562 -28.00 -29.52 -1.66
C PHE A 562 -28.11 -28.06 -2.12
N ASP A 563 -29.30 -27.55 -2.45
CA ASP A 563 -29.49 -26.11 -2.69
C ASP A 563 -29.49 -25.32 -1.35
N GLU A 564 -29.17 -24.03 -1.37
CA GLU A 564 -28.76 -23.26 -0.17
C GLU A 564 -29.90 -22.68 0.68
N ASP A 565 -31.15 -22.92 0.31
CA ASP A 565 -32.22 -22.61 1.24
C ASP A 565 -32.01 -23.49 2.49
N ASP A 566 -32.31 -22.95 3.68
CA ASP A 566 -32.31 -23.68 4.98
C ASP A 566 -33.10 -25.02 4.92
N GLU A 567 -33.79 -25.25 3.82
CA GLU A 567 -34.56 -26.41 3.43
C GLU A 567 -34.33 -26.73 1.94
N SER A 568 -33.62 -27.83 1.63
CA SER A 568 -33.38 -28.25 0.23
C SER A 568 -33.50 -29.77 0.00
N GLU A 569 -33.76 -30.14 -1.26
CA GLU A 569 -33.85 -31.53 -1.71
C GLU A 569 -32.47 -32.13 -2.03
N LEU A 570 -32.31 -33.43 -1.76
CA LEU A 570 -31.13 -34.23 -2.09
C LEU A 570 -31.03 -34.52 -3.60
N LYS A 571 -29.91 -34.17 -4.24
CA LYS A 571 -29.57 -34.58 -5.63
C LYS A 571 -28.34 -35.50 -5.64
N VAL A 572 -28.40 -36.61 -6.37
CA VAL A 572 -27.25 -37.50 -6.62
C VAL A 572 -26.48 -37.00 -7.85
N ASN A 573 -25.15 -36.93 -7.77
CA ASN A 573 -24.32 -36.45 -8.88
C ASN A 573 -24.20 -37.51 -9.98
N ASP A 574 -24.56 -37.13 -11.22
CA ASP A 574 -24.27 -37.91 -12.44
C ASP A 574 -22.98 -37.36 -13.10
N TRP A 575 -21.95 -38.19 -13.21
CA TRP A 575 -20.62 -37.75 -13.63
C TRP A 575 -20.40 -37.93 -15.13
N LYS A 576 -20.11 -36.83 -15.83
CA LYS A 576 -19.72 -36.88 -17.22
C LYS A 576 -18.25 -37.31 -17.36
N LYS A 577 -17.99 -38.33 -18.16
CA LYS A 577 -16.66 -38.93 -18.35
C LYS A 577 -16.01 -38.47 -19.66
N LEU A 578 -14.70 -38.28 -19.64
CA LEU A 578 -13.87 -37.94 -20.81
C LEU A 578 -12.57 -38.75 -20.77
N ARG A 579 -12.03 -39.18 -21.91
CA ARG A 579 -10.69 -39.79 -21.98
C ARG A 579 -9.72 -38.92 -22.77
N ILE A 580 -8.48 -38.81 -22.28
CA ILE A 580 -7.42 -38.06 -22.97
C ILE A 580 -6.12 -38.86 -23.07
N SER A 581 -5.35 -38.63 -24.13
CA SER A 581 -3.96 -39.07 -24.23
C SER A 581 -3.07 -38.22 -23.31
N PRO A 582 -2.31 -38.79 -22.37
CA PRO A 582 -1.41 -38.03 -21.48
C PRO A 582 -0.35 -37.23 -22.24
N ASN A 583 0.14 -37.78 -23.35
CA ASN A 583 1.28 -37.22 -24.07
C ASN A 583 0.87 -36.02 -24.94
N THR A 584 -0.33 -36.07 -25.53
CA THR A 584 -0.76 -35.09 -26.55
C THR A 584 -1.97 -34.25 -26.13
N GLY A 585 -2.69 -34.65 -25.08
CA GLY A 585 -3.97 -34.05 -24.67
C GLY A 585 -5.12 -34.33 -25.65
N GLU A 586 -4.95 -35.22 -26.63
CA GLU A 586 -6.01 -35.59 -27.57
C GLU A 586 -7.14 -36.32 -26.85
N ILE A 587 -8.39 -35.95 -27.16
CA ILE A 587 -9.56 -36.64 -26.63
C ILE A 587 -9.73 -37.93 -27.42
N VAL A 588 -9.66 -39.06 -26.72
CA VAL A 588 -9.72 -40.39 -27.31
C VAL A 588 -10.97 -41.13 -26.84
N SER A 589 -11.43 -42.11 -27.62
CA SER A 589 -12.63 -42.91 -27.30
C SER A 589 -12.30 -44.33 -26.82
N ASP A 590 -11.07 -44.77 -27.00
CA ASP A 590 -10.57 -46.09 -26.62
C ASP A 590 -10.08 -46.14 -25.16
N ASP A 591 -9.83 -47.35 -24.66
CA ASP A 591 -9.42 -47.59 -23.27
C ASP A 591 -7.94 -47.25 -22.99
N THR A 592 -7.20 -46.77 -23.99
CA THR A 592 -5.79 -46.37 -23.87
C THR A 592 -5.60 -44.99 -23.21
N GLY A 593 -6.66 -44.16 -23.18
CA GLY A 593 -6.65 -42.84 -22.57
C GLY A 593 -6.92 -42.81 -21.06
N ILE A 594 -6.48 -41.75 -20.39
CA ILE A 594 -6.74 -41.50 -18.97
C ILE A 594 -8.19 -41.08 -18.78
N LEU A 595 -8.89 -41.71 -17.83
CA LEU A 595 -10.29 -41.43 -17.56
C LEU A 595 -10.44 -40.23 -16.62
N LEU A 596 -11.14 -39.19 -17.08
CA LEU A 596 -11.39 -37.96 -16.35
C LEU A 596 -12.88 -37.79 -16.02
N TYR A 597 -13.16 -37.20 -14.86
CA TYR A 597 -14.51 -36.92 -14.37
C TYR A 597 -14.78 -35.42 -14.40
N GLU A 598 -15.60 -34.96 -15.36
CA GLU A 598 -15.96 -33.55 -15.53
C GLU A 598 -16.97 -33.12 -14.46
N VAL A 599 -16.72 -31.96 -13.86
CA VAL A 599 -17.62 -31.34 -12.89
C VAL A 599 -18.57 -30.39 -13.60
N ALA A 600 -19.84 -30.37 -13.19
CA ALA A 600 -20.81 -29.41 -13.69
C ALA A 600 -20.39 -27.97 -13.32
N THR A 601 -20.45 -27.08 -14.31
CA THR A 601 -20.09 -25.66 -14.18
C THR A 601 -21.22 -24.78 -14.70
N GLU A 602 -21.32 -23.57 -14.17
CA GLU A 602 -22.28 -22.55 -14.63
C GLU A 602 -21.56 -21.52 -15.49
N GLU A 603 -22.18 -21.10 -16.58
CA GLU A 603 -21.62 -20.07 -17.45
C GLU A 603 -21.93 -18.67 -16.88
N ASP A 604 -20.88 -17.89 -16.65
CA ASP A 604 -21.05 -16.47 -16.35
C ASP A 604 -21.42 -15.71 -17.63
N GLN A 605 -22.55 -15.02 -17.61
CA GLN A 605 -23.08 -14.32 -18.78
C GLN A 605 -22.23 -13.11 -19.22
N GLN A 606 -21.45 -12.52 -18.30
CA GLN A 606 -20.59 -11.37 -18.59
C GLN A 606 -19.26 -11.83 -19.17
N GLU A 607 -18.64 -12.84 -18.57
CA GLU A 607 -17.31 -13.33 -18.94
C GLU A 607 -17.32 -14.48 -19.96
N LYS A 608 -18.50 -15.02 -20.30
CA LYS A 608 -18.70 -16.16 -21.21
C LYS A 608 -17.78 -17.33 -20.89
N THR A 609 -17.58 -17.56 -19.59
CA THR A 609 -16.66 -18.54 -19.03
C THR A 609 -17.38 -19.39 -18.01
N ASN A 610 -17.05 -20.69 -18.00
CA ASN A 610 -17.63 -21.67 -17.07
C ASN A 610 -16.91 -21.63 -15.72
N TYR A 611 -17.67 -21.48 -14.64
CA TYR A 611 -17.19 -21.44 -13.27
C TYR A 611 -17.82 -22.54 -12.41
N LEU A 612 -17.03 -23.06 -11.47
CA LEU A 612 -17.56 -23.95 -10.44
C LEU A 612 -18.08 -23.12 -9.26
N THR A 613 -19.39 -22.84 -9.23
CA THR A 613 -20.01 -22.04 -8.16
C THR A 613 -20.12 -22.81 -6.84
N LYS A 614 -20.12 -24.14 -6.90
CA LYS A 614 -20.31 -25.03 -5.75
C LYS A 614 -19.37 -26.23 -5.76
N CYS A 615 -18.74 -26.51 -4.63
CA CYS A 615 -17.86 -27.66 -4.48
C CYS A 615 -18.67 -28.95 -4.44
N VAL A 616 -18.37 -29.90 -5.33
CA VAL A 616 -19.03 -31.22 -5.36
C VAL A 616 -18.64 -32.13 -4.19
N SER A 617 -17.53 -31.85 -3.49
CA SER A 617 -17.11 -32.61 -2.30
C SER A 617 -17.81 -32.15 -1.02
N CYS A 618 -17.78 -30.85 -0.72
CA CYS A 618 -18.22 -30.31 0.57
C CYS A 618 -19.48 -29.44 0.48
N ASN A 619 -20.08 -29.32 -0.70
CA ASN A 619 -21.27 -28.50 -0.98
C ASN A 619 -21.14 -27.00 -0.70
N ALA A 620 -19.96 -26.51 -0.33
CA ALA A 620 -19.73 -25.09 -0.12
C ALA A 620 -19.91 -24.31 -1.43
N LYS A 621 -20.51 -23.13 -1.37
CA LYS A 621 -20.63 -22.22 -2.50
C LYS A 621 -19.68 -21.04 -2.41
N ALA A 622 -19.41 -20.44 -3.56
CA ALA A 622 -18.74 -19.15 -3.65
C ALA A 622 -19.59 -18.08 -2.96
N THR A 623 -18.99 -17.32 -2.04
CA THR A 623 -19.67 -16.26 -1.29
C THR A 623 -19.30 -14.87 -1.80
N GLY A 624 -20.27 -13.95 -1.84
CA GLY A 624 -20.01 -12.53 -2.15
C GLY A 624 -19.81 -12.26 -3.65
N ALA A 625 -18.82 -11.43 -4.00
CA ALA A 625 -18.54 -11.01 -5.37
C ALA A 625 -17.76 -12.05 -6.21
N THR A 626 -17.36 -13.19 -5.65
CA THR A 626 -16.62 -14.22 -6.39
C THR A 626 -17.55 -15.22 -7.07
N ALA A 627 -17.35 -15.48 -8.36
CA ALA A 627 -18.16 -16.42 -9.13
C ALA A 627 -17.79 -17.91 -8.93
N GLU A 628 -16.63 -18.22 -8.33
CA GLU A 628 -16.09 -19.59 -8.29
C GLU A 628 -15.67 -20.02 -6.87
N ILE A 629 -15.81 -21.28 -6.48
CA ILE A 629 -15.43 -21.79 -5.14
C ILE A 629 -14.01 -22.37 -5.07
N ILE A 630 -13.45 -22.71 -6.23
CA ILE A 630 -12.09 -23.24 -6.36
C ILE A 630 -11.10 -22.10 -6.61
N THR A 631 -9.84 -22.32 -6.27
CA THR A 631 -8.74 -21.37 -6.48
C THR A 631 -7.50 -22.09 -6.98
N ARG A 632 -6.63 -21.37 -7.70
CA ARG A 632 -5.30 -21.88 -8.08
C ARG A 632 -4.39 -22.01 -6.86
N PHE A 633 -3.30 -22.75 -7.03
CA PHE A 633 -2.22 -22.89 -6.06
C PHE A 633 -1.37 -21.61 -5.98
N TYR A 634 -2.01 -20.51 -5.58
CA TYR A 634 -1.40 -19.21 -5.37
C TYR A 634 -2.12 -18.52 -4.19
N PRO A 635 -1.40 -18.02 -3.17
CA PRO A 635 -2.02 -17.46 -1.96
C PRO A 635 -2.76 -16.13 -2.20
N GLY A 636 -2.53 -15.46 -3.33
CA GLY A 636 -3.05 -14.12 -3.62
C GLY A 636 -2.03 -13.01 -3.32
N ASN A 637 -2.05 -11.91 -4.08
CA ASN A 637 -1.03 -10.86 -3.99
C ASN A 637 -1.12 -10.12 -2.65
N GLU A 638 -2.33 -9.81 -2.20
CA GLU A 638 -2.60 -9.02 -0.99
C GLU A 638 -2.28 -9.82 0.27
N SER A 639 -2.62 -11.10 0.25
CA SER A 639 -2.30 -12.08 1.29
C SER A 639 -0.79 -12.28 1.43
N LEU A 640 -0.08 -12.49 0.31
CA LEU A 640 1.39 -12.55 0.26
C LEU A 640 2.01 -11.26 0.81
N SER A 641 1.50 -10.12 0.36
CA SER A 641 1.96 -8.79 0.79
C SER A 641 1.80 -8.58 2.29
N SER A 642 0.68 -9.01 2.85
CA SER A 642 0.39 -8.88 4.28
C SER A 642 1.37 -9.70 5.13
N VAL A 643 1.59 -10.97 4.80
CA VAL A 643 2.48 -11.86 5.56
C VAL A 643 3.93 -11.37 5.54
N ILE A 644 4.44 -10.96 4.37
CA ILE A 644 5.81 -10.43 4.24
C ILE A 644 5.93 -9.12 5.03
N THR A 645 4.99 -8.20 4.87
CA THR A 645 5.00 -6.90 5.58
C THR A 645 4.98 -7.10 7.09
N GLN A 646 4.17 -8.05 7.58
CA GLN A 646 4.12 -8.39 9.00
C GLN A 646 5.49 -8.88 9.51
N LYS A 647 6.14 -9.80 8.79
CA LYS A 647 7.46 -10.33 9.20
C LYS A 647 8.57 -9.31 9.13
N VAL A 648 8.55 -8.41 8.14
CA VAL A 648 9.48 -7.27 8.08
C VAL A 648 9.27 -6.35 9.27
N LEU A 649 8.01 -6.02 9.60
CA LEU A 649 7.69 -5.17 10.73
C LEU A 649 8.09 -5.82 12.07
N GLU A 650 7.85 -7.12 12.27
CA GLU A 650 8.25 -7.88 13.46
C GLU A 650 9.78 -7.98 13.63
N ALA A 651 10.54 -7.92 12.53
CA ALA A 651 12.01 -7.97 12.55
C ALA A 651 12.67 -6.66 13.01
N LEU A 652 11.95 -5.53 12.96
CA LEU A 652 12.49 -4.23 13.39
C LEU A 652 12.67 -4.14 14.92
N PRO A 653 13.67 -3.40 15.43
CA PRO A 653 13.78 -3.12 16.85
C PRO A 653 12.60 -2.26 17.36
N PRO A 654 12.13 -2.48 18.60
CA PRO A 654 11.15 -1.59 19.22
C PRO A 654 11.75 -0.18 19.43
N LYS A 655 10.93 0.87 19.35
CA LYS A 655 11.38 2.28 19.39
C LYS A 655 10.80 3.12 20.54
N SER A 656 10.01 2.52 21.43
CA SER A 656 9.48 3.20 22.61
C SER A 656 9.06 2.18 23.66
N THR A 657 9.11 2.60 24.93
CA THR A 657 8.47 1.96 26.07
C THR A 657 7.02 2.44 26.29
N ASP A 658 6.58 3.47 25.56
CA ASP A 658 5.19 3.95 25.61
C ASP A 658 4.25 2.99 24.87
N ASN A 659 3.02 2.84 25.38
CA ASN A 659 1.92 2.04 24.82
C ASN A 659 1.52 2.49 23.40
N LEU A 660 2.33 2.15 22.40
CA LEU A 660 2.18 2.51 21.00
C LEU A 660 1.97 1.25 20.14
N PRO A 661 1.29 1.36 18.98
CA PRO A 661 1.16 0.24 18.04
C PRO A 661 2.53 -0.34 17.68
N MET A 662 2.65 -1.67 17.68
CA MET A 662 3.89 -2.43 17.44
C MET A 662 5.11 -1.95 18.25
N ALA A 663 4.93 -1.41 19.46
CA ALA A 663 6.01 -0.81 20.27
C ALA A 663 6.79 0.30 19.53
N GLY A 664 6.07 1.10 18.73
CA GLY A 664 6.62 2.28 18.03
C GLY A 664 7.37 1.99 16.72
N ARG A 665 7.35 0.75 16.22
CA ARG A 665 7.98 0.35 14.96
C ARG A 665 7.27 0.97 13.75
N LYS A 666 8.02 1.64 12.86
CA LYS A 666 7.48 2.30 11.67
C LYS A 666 7.90 1.62 10.38
N LEU A 667 6.97 1.50 9.43
CA LEU A 667 7.23 0.93 8.11
C LEU A 667 6.49 1.69 7.02
N LEU A 668 7.15 1.93 5.89
CA LEU A 668 6.51 2.38 4.66
C LEU A 668 6.33 1.21 3.71
N THR A 669 5.13 1.11 3.14
CA THR A 669 4.88 0.21 2.02
C THR A 669 4.53 1.02 0.76
N PHE A 670 5.00 0.56 -0.39
CA PHE A 670 4.78 1.23 -1.68
C PHE A 670 4.03 0.33 -2.65
N SER A 671 3.01 0.87 -3.30
CA SER A 671 2.32 0.24 -4.43
C SER A 671 2.24 1.21 -5.61
N ASP A 672 2.50 0.70 -6.81
CA ASP A 672 2.35 1.49 -8.04
C ASP A 672 0.89 1.73 -8.45
N ASN A 673 -0.05 1.00 -7.83
CA ASN A 673 -1.48 1.18 -8.03
C ASN A 673 -2.13 1.80 -6.79
N ARG A 674 -2.87 2.90 -7.01
CA ARG A 674 -3.63 3.61 -5.97
C ARG A 674 -4.70 2.75 -5.30
N GLN A 675 -5.37 1.88 -6.06
CA GLN A 675 -6.43 1.02 -5.51
C GLN A 675 -5.83 -0.05 -4.61
N ASP A 676 -4.69 -0.62 -5.03
CA ASP A 676 -3.96 -1.60 -4.23
C ASP A 676 -3.43 -0.97 -2.95
N ALA A 677 -2.89 0.26 -3.00
CA ALA A 677 -2.44 0.98 -1.80
C ALA A 677 -3.60 1.24 -0.82
N ALA A 678 -4.74 1.72 -1.33
CA ALA A 678 -5.95 2.01 -0.55
C ALA A 678 -6.56 0.74 0.07
N PHE A 679 -6.57 -0.38 -0.67
CA PHE A 679 -7.08 -1.65 -0.19
C PHE A 679 -6.14 -2.32 0.82
N PHE A 680 -4.82 -2.24 0.59
CA PHE A 680 -3.82 -2.93 1.40
C PHE A 680 -3.82 -2.47 2.86
N ALA A 681 -3.88 -1.16 3.15
CA ALA A 681 -3.84 -0.65 4.53
C ALA A 681 -4.93 -1.26 5.45
N PRO A 682 -6.24 -1.15 5.14
CA PRO A 682 -7.29 -1.74 5.98
C PRO A 682 -7.27 -3.27 5.95
N TYR A 683 -6.85 -3.90 4.84
CA TYR A 683 -6.68 -5.35 4.76
C TYR A 683 -5.58 -5.84 5.71
N PHE A 684 -4.39 -5.23 5.64
CA PHE A 684 -3.22 -5.55 6.46
C PHE A 684 -3.52 -5.36 7.93
N GLN A 685 -4.04 -4.19 8.33
CA GLN A 685 -4.41 -3.90 9.71
C GLN A 685 -5.38 -4.95 10.28
N ARG A 686 -6.43 -5.30 9.52
CA ARG A 686 -7.38 -6.33 9.97
C ARG A 686 -6.69 -7.67 10.16
N THR A 687 -5.95 -8.15 9.14
CA THR A 687 -5.31 -9.47 9.20
C THR A 687 -4.25 -9.56 10.30
N ALA A 688 -3.37 -8.56 10.43
CA ALA A 688 -2.34 -8.53 11.47
C ALA A 688 -2.96 -8.46 12.87
N ASN A 689 -4.02 -7.66 13.05
CA ASN A 689 -4.73 -7.59 14.32
C ASN A 689 -5.48 -8.90 14.62
N ASP A 690 -6.04 -9.61 13.64
CA ASP A 690 -6.62 -10.95 13.87
C ASP A 690 -5.58 -11.94 14.42
N PHE A 691 -4.33 -11.90 13.92
CA PHE A 691 -3.22 -12.66 14.50
C PHE A 691 -2.90 -12.24 15.94
N ALA A 692 -2.80 -10.93 16.20
CA ALA A 692 -2.56 -10.38 17.53
C ALA A 692 -3.64 -10.81 18.54
N HIS A 693 -4.92 -10.74 18.16
CA HIS A 693 -6.05 -11.18 19.00
C HIS A 693 -5.95 -12.68 19.33
N ARG A 694 -5.79 -13.53 18.31
CA ARG A 694 -5.74 -14.98 18.51
C ARG A 694 -4.55 -15.41 19.37
N SER A 695 -3.37 -14.84 19.12
CA SER A 695 -2.19 -15.06 19.96
C SER A 695 -2.44 -14.61 21.40
N ALA A 696 -3.05 -13.44 21.60
CA ALA A 696 -3.33 -12.92 22.95
C ALA A 696 -4.35 -13.80 23.69
N ILE A 697 -5.38 -14.33 23.01
CA ILE A 697 -6.33 -15.28 23.62
C ILE A 697 -5.60 -16.52 24.11
N LEU A 698 -4.72 -17.11 23.30
CA LEU A 698 -3.97 -18.31 23.69
C LEU A 698 -3.01 -18.05 24.86
N ASN A 699 -2.34 -16.90 24.86
CA ASN A 699 -1.47 -16.53 25.98
C ASN A 699 -2.27 -16.26 27.27
N ALA A 700 -3.43 -15.60 27.16
CA ALA A 700 -4.34 -15.41 28.29
C ALA A 700 -4.83 -16.75 28.86
N LEU A 701 -5.12 -17.74 28.02
CA LEU A 701 -5.59 -19.07 28.43
C LEU A 701 -4.46 -20.02 28.85
N LYS A 702 -3.19 -19.61 28.78
CA LYS A 702 -2.03 -20.51 28.95
C LYS A 702 -1.94 -21.08 30.38
N ASP A 703 -2.19 -20.22 31.36
CA ASP A 703 -2.03 -20.52 32.80
C ASP A 703 -3.40 -20.62 33.51
N THR A 704 -4.48 -20.89 32.77
CA THR A 704 -5.85 -21.02 33.31
C THR A 704 -6.36 -22.45 33.18
N ASP A 705 -6.61 -23.09 34.33
CA ASP A 705 -7.15 -24.46 34.38
C ASP A 705 -8.69 -24.51 34.32
N GLU A 706 -9.36 -23.43 34.73
CA GLU A 706 -10.82 -23.34 34.73
C GLU A 706 -11.36 -22.57 33.52
N PRO A 707 -12.52 -22.98 32.95
CA PRO A 707 -13.17 -22.21 31.88
C PRO A 707 -13.57 -20.79 32.34
N ILE A 708 -13.32 -19.80 31.50
CA ILE A 708 -13.55 -18.37 31.81
C ILE A 708 -14.61 -17.74 30.90
N LYS A 709 -15.22 -16.64 31.37
CA LYS A 709 -16.20 -15.85 30.58
C LYS A 709 -15.50 -14.81 29.70
N PHE A 710 -16.23 -14.31 28.68
CA PHE A 710 -15.74 -13.28 27.76
C PHE A 710 -15.22 -12.00 28.41
N ASP A 711 -15.85 -11.51 29.50
CA ASP A 711 -15.38 -10.30 30.19
C ASP A 711 -14.02 -10.52 30.89
N THR A 712 -13.84 -11.67 31.54
CA THR A 712 -12.56 -12.05 32.14
C THR A 712 -11.49 -12.20 31.06
N LEU A 713 -11.82 -12.88 29.95
CA LEU A 713 -10.90 -13.03 28.82
C LEU A 713 -10.48 -11.67 28.24
N ALA A 714 -11.40 -10.72 28.09
CA ALA A 714 -11.10 -9.37 27.61
C ALA A 714 -10.09 -8.65 28.52
N ARG A 715 -10.26 -8.75 29.84
CA ARG A 715 -9.32 -8.18 30.83
C ARG A 715 -7.94 -8.85 30.78
N MET A 716 -7.89 -10.17 30.61
CA MET A 716 -6.63 -10.90 30.51
C MET A 716 -5.87 -10.59 29.20
N VAL A 717 -6.58 -10.48 28.07
CA VAL A 717 -6.00 -10.06 26.79
C VAL A 717 -5.46 -8.63 26.88
N ARG A 718 -6.20 -7.73 27.54
CA ARG A 718 -5.75 -6.36 27.82
C ARG A 718 -4.45 -6.33 28.61
N ALA A 719 -4.36 -7.11 29.69
CA ALA A 719 -3.18 -7.20 30.55
C ALA A 719 -1.96 -7.74 29.77
N TYR A 720 -2.15 -8.81 28.98
CA TYR A 720 -1.09 -9.35 28.12
C TYR A 720 -0.51 -8.28 27.17
N TRP A 721 -1.32 -7.41 26.59
CA TRP A 721 -0.81 -6.35 25.71
C TRP A 721 -0.15 -5.18 26.44
N ASP A 722 -0.54 -4.89 27.69
CA ASP A 722 0.19 -3.93 28.55
C ASP A 722 1.59 -4.45 28.85
N ASP A 723 1.71 -5.72 29.25
CA ASP A 723 3.01 -6.34 29.58
C ASP A 723 3.98 -6.37 28.39
N ASN A 724 3.47 -6.17 27.17
CA ASN A 724 4.25 -6.13 25.93
C ASN A 724 4.31 -4.71 25.29
N ASN A 725 3.97 -3.65 26.02
CA ASN A 725 3.96 -2.24 25.58
C ASN A 725 3.25 -2.02 24.23
N SER A 726 2.14 -2.75 24.01
CA SER A 726 1.48 -2.81 22.70
C SER A 726 0.04 -2.29 22.72
N PHE A 727 -0.46 -1.82 23.87
CA PHE A 727 -1.85 -1.43 23.92
C PHE A 727 -2.10 0.00 23.46
N ALA A 728 -2.32 0.10 22.16
CA ALA A 728 -3.09 1.16 21.56
C ALA A 728 -4.15 0.46 20.70
N TYR A 729 -5.43 0.55 21.11
CA TYR A 729 -6.52 -0.09 20.39
C TYR A 729 -7.42 0.94 19.67
N PRO A 730 -7.85 0.68 18.42
CA PRO A 730 -8.71 1.62 17.71
C PRO A 730 -10.09 1.74 18.37
N ASN A 731 -10.50 2.99 18.65
CA ASN A 731 -11.84 3.33 19.10
C ASN A 731 -12.80 3.49 17.90
N ARG A 732 -14.08 3.82 18.17
CA ARG A 732 -15.13 3.95 17.13
C ARG A 732 -14.85 5.05 16.10
N ASP A 733 -14.12 6.10 16.48
CA ASP A 733 -13.80 7.24 15.62
C ASP A 733 -12.50 7.04 14.81
N GLY A 734 -11.86 5.87 14.93
CA GLY A 734 -10.55 5.58 14.32
C GLY A 734 -9.36 6.28 14.99
N GLY A 735 -9.61 6.89 16.17
CA GLY A 735 -8.58 7.24 17.14
C GLY A 735 -8.10 6.01 17.91
N PHE A 736 -7.04 6.16 18.70
CA PHE A 736 -6.54 5.10 19.56
C PHE A 736 -6.76 5.48 21.00
N SER A 737 -7.25 4.55 21.82
CA SER A 737 -7.34 4.73 23.27
C SER A 737 -6.40 3.76 23.98
N SER A 738 -5.78 4.28 25.04
CA SER A 738 -5.02 3.51 26.03
C SER A 738 -5.90 3.10 27.21
N TYR A 739 -7.11 3.66 27.33
CA TYR A 739 -8.06 3.37 28.40
C TYR A 739 -8.96 2.20 28.02
N PHE A 740 -8.97 1.16 28.85
CA PHE A 740 -9.79 -0.03 28.61
C PHE A 740 -11.29 0.29 28.54
N GLU A 741 -11.77 1.26 29.33
CA GLU A 741 -13.17 1.65 29.37
C GLU A 741 -13.71 2.15 28.02
N ASP A 742 -12.86 2.79 27.20
CA ASP A 742 -13.24 3.33 25.90
C ASP A 742 -13.38 2.27 24.81
N ILE A 743 -12.81 1.07 25.03
CA ILE A 743 -12.68 0.03 24.00
C ILE A 743 -13.17 -1.36 24.46
N LYS A 744 -13.55 -1.52 25.74
CA LYS A 744 -13.93 -2.83 26.31
C LYS A 744 -15.09 -3.49 25.58
N ASP A 745 -16.04 -2.70 25.08
CA ASP A 745 -17.15 -3.18 24.26
C ASP A 745 -16.65 -3.68 22.90
N ILE A 746 -15.78 -2.92 22.22
CA ILE A 746 -15.18 -3.31 20.93
C ILE A 746 -14.35 -4.57 21.08
N LEU A 747 -13.45 -4.63 22.06
CA LEU A 747 -12.60 -5.80 22.32
C LEU A 747 -13.45 -7.02 22.68
N THR A 748 -14.41 -6.88 23.61
CA THR A 748 -15.31 -8.00 23.96
C THR A 748 -16.09 -8.47 22.75
N GLY A 749 -16.61 -7.55 21.94
CA GLY A 749 -17.30 -7.86 20.70
C GLY A 749 -16.43 -8.66 19.71
N ARG A 750 -15.16 -8.28 19.54
CA ARG A 750 -14.19 -8.98 18.67
C ARG A 750 -13.88 -10.38 19.17
N LEU A 751 -13.67 -10.55 20.48
CA LEU A 751 -13.45 -11.85 21.10
C LEU A 751 -14.68 -12.75 20.92
N VAL A 752 -15.88 -12.20 21.11
CA VAL A 752 -17.13 -12.92 20.87
C VAL A 752 -17.29 -13.28 19.39
N ALA A 753 -16.92 -12.39 18.46
CA ALA A 753 -17.02 -12.63 17.03
C ALA A 753 -16.16 -13.83 16.57
N GLU A 754 -14.97 -14.04 17.15
CA GLU A 754 -14.08 -15.20 16.86
C GLU A 754 -14.79 -16.55 17.07
N PHE A 755 -15.66 -16.64 18.09
CA PHE A 755 -16.40 -17.84 18.42
C PHE A 755 -17.84 -17.83 17.88
N CYS A 756 -18.45 -16.68 17.62
CA CYS A 756 -19.90 -16.61 17.33
C CYS A 756 -20.24 -16.21 15.89
N THR A 757 -19.29 -15.80 15.06
CA THR A 757 -19.58 -15.49 13.65
C THR A 757 -19.22 -16.66 12.70
N PRO A 758 -19.88 -16.78 11.53
CA PRO A 758 -19.60 -17.85 10.57
C PRO A 758 -18.26 -17.88 9.80
N PRO A 759 -17.45 -16.83 9.60
CA PRO A 759 -16.22 -16.97 8.80
C PRO A 759 -15.02 -17.48 9.61
N GLY A 760 -14.13 -18.25 8.99
CA GLY A 760 -12.82 -18.61 9.58
C GLY A 760 -12.68 -20.03 10.12
N ARG A 761 -13.61 -20.96 9.83
CA ARG A 761 -13.56 -22.38 10.24
C ARG A 761 -12.25 -23.15 9.98
N ARG A 762 -11.28 -22.59 9.25
CA ARG A 762 -9.96 -23.21 9.02
C ARG A 762 -8.83 -22.59 9.82
N ILE A 763 -9.00 -21.33 10.24
CA ILE A 763 -7.93 -20.52 10.83
C ILE A 763 -8.32 -19.99 12.22
N SER A 764 -9.55 -20.23 12.67
CA SER A 764 -9.98 -19.91 14.03
C SER A 764 -9.32 -20.83 15.04
N ILE A 765 -9.07 -20.31 16.24
CA ILE A 765 -8.42 -21.08 17.31
C ILE A 765 -9.27 -22.24 17.82
N GLU A 766 -10.59 -22.18 17.66
CA GLU A 766 -11.48 -23.31 17.95
C GLU A 766 -11.33 -24.42 16.89
N SER A 767 -11.38 -24.06 15.60
CA SER A 767 -11.29 -25.07 14.53
C SER A 767 -9.90 -25.69 14.37
N LEU A 768 -8.86 -25.00 14.84
CA LEU A 768 -7.49 -25.52 14.92
C LEU A 768 -7.25 -26.41 16.15
N GLY A 769 -8.25 -26.60 17.01
CA GLY A 769 -8.11 -27.46 18.19
C GLY A 769 -7.35 -26.81 19.34
N LEU A 770 -7.23 -25.49 19.39
CA LEU A 770 -6.46 -24.78 20.44
C LEU A 770 -7.35 -24.32 21.60
N VAL A 771 -8.61 -24.03 21.33
CA VAL A 771 -9.58 -23.52 22.29
C VAL A 771 -10.90 -24.28 22.18
N GLU A 772 -11.50 -24.61 23.32
CA GLU A 772 -12.80 -25.26 23.43
C GLU A 772 -13.83 -24.28 24.02
N VAL A 773 -15.07 -24.38 23.54
CA VAL A 773 -16.19 -23.60 24.05
C VAL A 773 -17.11 -24.52 24.85
N SER A 774 -17.40 -24.12 26.08
CA SER A 774 -18.32 -24.80 26.98
C SER A 774 -19.42 -23.88 27.49
N TYR A 775 -20.36 -24.44 28.24
CA TYR A 775 -21.53 -23.72 28.78
C TYR A 775 -21.61 -23.91 30.29
N GLU A 776 -22.38 -23.05 30.96
CA GLU A 776 -22.57 -23.12 32.42
C GLU A 776 -22.94 -24.55 32.89
N LYS A 777 -22.01 -25.19 33.62
CA LYS A 777 -22.02 -26.63 33.91
C LYS A 777 -23.33 -27.13 34.50
N ARG A 778 -23.91 -26.40 35.46
CA ARG A 778 -25.13 -26.81 36.16
C ARG A 778 -26.34 -26.82 35.23
N THR A 779 -26.51 -25.75 34.45
CA THR A 779 -27.62 -25.57 33.52
C THR A 779 -27.52 -26.55 32.36
N PHE A 780 -26.33 -26.68 31.79
CA PHE A 780 -26.05 -27.64 30.72
C PHE A 780 -26.31 -29.09 31.16
N SER A 781 -25.78 -29.51 32.32
CA SER A 781 -25.96 -30.89 32.82
C SER A 781 -27.43 -31.23 33.08
N LYS A 782 -28.24 -30.28 33.55
CA LYS A 782 -29.70 -30.49 33.75
C LYS A 782 -30.42 -30.76 32.43
N ILE A 783 -30.08 -30.03 31.36
CA ILE A 783 -30.69 -30.24 30.02
C ILE A 783 -30.33 -31.63 29.50
N VAL A 784 -29.05 -32.00 29.57
CA VAL A 784 -28.56 -33.30 29.10
C VAL A 784 -29.21 -34.45 29.88
N ASN A 785 -29.31 -34.36 31.21
CA ASN A 785 -29.93 -35.40 32.03
C ASN A 785 -31.41 -35.63 31.65
N LYS A 786 -32.21 -34.56 31.52
CA LYS A 786 -33.62 -34.67 31.11
C LYS A 786 -33.78 -35.30 29.73
N LEU A 787 -32.98 -34.86 28.75
CA LEU A 787 -33.01 -35.45 27.40
C LEU A 787 -32.54 -36.91 27.40
N THR A 788 -31.59 -37.27 28.26
CA THR A 788 -31.13 -38.66 28.39
C THR A 788 -32.24 -39.55 28.95
N GLU A 789 -33.00 -39.08 29.95
CA GLU A 789 -34.12 -39.83 30.51
C GLU A 789 -35.18 -40.15 29.44
N GLU A 790 -35.54 -39.16 28.61
CA GLU A 790 -36.57 -39.32 27.57
C GLU A 790 -36.11 -40.10 26.33
N PHE A 791 -34.86 -39.90 25.89
CA PHE A 791 -34.35 -40.44 24.62
C PHE A 791 -33.33 -41.58 24.80
N SER A 792 -33.22 -42.16 26.01
CA SER A 792 -32.30 -43.27 26.35
C SER A 792 -32.37 -44.48 25.41
N LYS A 793 -33.52 -44.72 24.77
CA LYS A 793 -33.72 -45.80 23.79
C LYS A 793 -33.03 -45.55 22.45
N PHE A 794 -32.69 -44.30 22.13
CA PHE A 794 -32.15 -43.90 20.83
C PHE A 794 -30.70 -43.41 20.91
N ALA A 795 -30.31 -42.81 22.04
CA ALA A 795 -28.97 -42.36 22.30
C ALA A 795 -28.61 -42.45 23.79
N ASN A 796 -27.35 -42.78 24.06
CA ASN A 796 -26.79 -42.77 25.40
C ASN A 796 -26.49 -41.34 25.89
N HIS A 797 -26.14 -41.20 27.17
CA HIS A 797 -25.88 -39.91 27.80
C HIS A 797 -24.84 -39.05 27.08
N GLU A 798 -23.76 -39.67 26.59
CA GLU A 798 -22.68 -38.98 25.89
C GLU A 798 -23.09 -38.52 24.48
N GLN A 799 -23.84 -39.35 23.76
CA GLN A 799 -24.41 -39.00 22.46
C GLN A 799 -25.39 -37.83 22.58
N ILE A 800 -26.26 -37.84 23.60
CA ILE A 800 -27.18 -36.73 23.89
C ILE A 800 -26.39 -35.45 24.21
N LYS A 801 -25.37 -35.54 25.07
CA LYS A 801 -24.48 -34.42 25.39
C LYS A 801 -23.88 -33.80 24.12
N ASN A 802 -23.33 -34.63 23.23
CA ASN A 802 -22.72 -34.17 21.98
C ASN A 802 -23.77 -33.55 21.04
N LEU A 803 -24.97 -34.12 20.91
CA LEU A 803 -26.06 -33.53 20.13
C LEU A 803 -26.41 -32.11 20.60
N VAL A 804 -26.53 -31.90 21.91
CA VAL A 804 -26.80 -30.58 22.49
C VAL A 804 -25.67 -29.60 22.11
N LEU A 805 -24.41 -30.00 22.25
CA LEU A 805 -23.25 -29.16 21.92
C LEU A 805 -23.18 -28.81 20.42
N ILE A 806 -23.42 -29.78 19.52
CA ILE A 806 -23.45 -29.57 18.07
C ILE A 806 -24.52 -28.54 17.69
N PHE A 807 -25.70 -28.61 18.30
CA PHE A 807 -26.79 -27.69 17.97
C PHE A 807 -26.62 -26.31 18.63
N LEU A 808 -26.05 -26.24 19.83
CA LEU A 808 -25.64 -24.97 20.45
C LEU A 808 -24.54 -24.27 19.65
N GLU A 809 -23.56 -25.02 19.13
CA GLU A 809 -22.56 -24.50 18.20
C GLU A 809 -23.23 -23.92 16.95
N HIS A 810 -24.21 -24.61 16.39
CA HIS A 810 -24.95 -24.10 15.23
C HIS A 810 -25.64 -22.76 15.52
N ILE A 811 -26.33 -22.62 16.66
CA ILE A 811 -26.95 -21.35 17.08
C ILE A 811 -25.87 -20.27 17.25
N ARG A 812 -24.83 -20.58 18.03
CA ARG A 812 -23.72 -19.67 18.34
C ARG A 812 -23.05 -19.15 17.08
N ARG A 813 -22.57 -20.05 16.23
CA ARG A 813 -21.84 -19.74 14.97
C ARG A 813 -22.71 -19.05 13.93
N SER A 814 -24.03 -18.99 14.11
CA SER A 814 -24.94 -18.22 13.25
C SER A 814 -25.08 -16.75 13.68
N LYS A 815 -24.25 -16.29 14.64
CA LYS A 815 -24.37 -15.02 15.37
C LYS A 815 -25.74 -14.84 16.04
N SER A 816 -26.42 -15.95 16.37
CA SER A 816 -27.67 -15.88 17.12
C SER A 816 -27.39 -15.89 18.62
N ILE A 817 -26.83 -14.78 19.08
CA ILE A 817 -26.42 -14.54 20.47
C ILE A 817 -27.01 -13.23 20.99
N THR A 818 -27.17 -13.11 22.31
CA THR A 818 -27.59 -11.88 23.00
C THR A 818 -27.02 -11.85 24.43
N ASN A 819 -27.30 -10.79 25.20
CA ASN A 819 -26.81 -10.60 26.57
C ASN A 819 -25.27 -10.70 26.68
N ILE A 820 -24.59 -10.07 25.73
CA ILE A 820 -23.13 -10.08 25.65
C ILE A 820 -22.54 -9.16 26.74
N PRO A 821 -21.54 -9.61 27.52
CA PRO A 821 -20.84 -8.76 28.47
C PRO A 821 -20.29 -7.49 27.81
N ASN A 822 -20.19 -6.39 28.57
CA ASN A 822 -19.76 -5.07 28.07
C ASN A 822 -20.63 -4.46 26.95
N LYS A 823 -21.73 -5.12 26.56
CA LYS A 823 -22.76 -4.62 25.62
C LYS A 823 -22.20 -4.05 24.30
N PRO A 824 -21.39 -4.82 23.53
CA PRO A 824 -20.96 -4.41 22.19
C PRO A 824 -22.16 -4.07 21.30
N ASP A 825 -21.98 -3.05 20.47
CA ASP A 825 -22.98 -2.67 19.46
C ASP A 825 -23.11 -3.78 18.40
N LEU A 826 -24.31 -4.32 18.22
CA LEU A 826 -24.59 -5.40 17.27
C LEU A 826 -24.63 -4.90 15.80
N GLU A 827 -24.77 -3.60 15.59
CA GLU A 827 -24.76 -2.96 14.26
C GLU A 827 -23.36 -2.55 13.80
N ASP A 828 -22.36 -2.61 14.68
CA ASP A 828 -21.00 -2.18 14.36
C ASP A 828 -20.31 -3.14 13.38
N GLY A 829 -20.10 -2.65 12.15
CA GLY A 829 -19.38 -3.37 11.10
C GLY A 829 -17.91 -3.61 11.41
N LEU A 830 -17.28 -2.80 12.27
CA LEU A 830 -15.92 -3.06 12.76
C LEU A 830 -15.91 -4.33 13.57
N ILE A 831 -16.87 -4.56 14.47
CA ILE A 831 -16.89 -5.75 15.34
C ILE A 831 -17.29 -7.00 14.55
N TRP A 832 -18.43 -6.94 13.85
CA TRP A 832 -19.10 -8.14 13.30
C TRP A 832 -18.84 -8.37 11.80
N GLY A 833 -18.33 -7.36 11.09
CA GLY A 833 -18.28 -7.36 9.63
C GLY A 833 -19.62 -6.99 8.98
N GLU A 834 -19.55 -6.46 7.75
CA GLU A 834 -20.70 -5.92 7.01
C GLU A 834 -21.87 -6.89 6.86
N ASN A 835 -21.58 -8.18 6.65
CA ASN A 835 -22.61 -9.21 6.41
C ASN A 835 -23.33 -9.67 7.67
N TYR A 836 -22.79 -9.34 8.85
CA TYR A 836 -23.31 -9.81 10.13
C TYR A 836 -23.77 -8.69 11.03
N ARG A 837 -24.05 -7.49 10.50
CA ARG A 837 -24.70 -6.42 11.27
C ARG A 837 -26.10 -6.83 11.73
N GLY A 838 -26.51 -6.31 12.88
CA GLY A 838 -27.81 -6.53 13.50
C GLY A 838 -27.95 -7.82 14.30
N GLN A 839 -29.12 -7.96 14.94
CA GLN A 839 -29.52 -9.12 15.74
C GLN A 839 -30.02 -10.25 14.84
N ARG A 840 -29.47 -11.46 15.01
CA ARG A 840 -29.98 -12.69 14.39
C ARG A 840 -30.67 -13.57 15.42
N CYS A 841 -31.75 -14.22 15.03
CA CYS A 841 -32.56 -15.06 15.91
C CYS A 841 -33.04 -16.33 15.21
N PHE A 842 -33.31 -17.36 16.02
CA PHE A 842 -34.06 -18.53 15.62
C PHE A 842 -35.53 -18.38 16.01
N GLU A 843 -36.43 -18.78 15.13
CA GLU A 843 -37.82 -19.10 15.44
C GLU A 843 -37.98 -20.62 15.54
N PHE A 844 -38.92 -21.10 16.36
CA PHE A 844 -39.23 -22.52 16.46
C PHE A 844 -39.69 -23.08 15.11
N GLU A 845 -40.78 -22.55 14.58
CA GLU A 845 -41.23 -22.71 13.20
C GLU A 845 -41.25 -21.35 12.51
N ARG A 846 -40.87 -21.30 11.22
CA ARG A 846 -40.87 -20.07 10.44
C ARG A 846 -42.30 -19.56 10.26
N THR A 847 -42.70 -18.61 11.08
CA THR A 847 -44.04 -18.01 11.07
C THR A 847 -44.00 -16.57 10.59
N SER A 848 -42.85 -15.90 10.70
CA SER A 848 -42.62 -14.54 10.20
C SER A 848 -41.66 -14.50 9.00
N LYS A 849 -41.71 -13.43 8.19
CA LYS A 849 -40.64 -13.10 7.23
C LYS A 849 -39.40 -12.49 7.91
N SER A 850 -39.46 -12.24 9.22
CA SER A 850 -38.48 -11.43 9.97
C SER A 850 -37.42 -12.24 10.72
N ALA A 851 -37.69 -13.49 11.12
CA ALA A 851 -36.65 -14.32 11.73
C ALA A 851 -35.63 -14.81 10.71
N THR A 852 -34.36 -14.87 11.14
CA THR A 852 -33.24 -15.23 10.28
C THR A 852 -33.21 -16.72 9.98
N PHE A 853 -33.53 -17.56 10.98
CA PHE A 853 -33.46 -19.03 10.88
C PHE A 853 -34.68 -19.71 11.51
N ALA A 854 -35.05 -20.88 10.99
CA ALA A 854 -36.05 -21.77 11.59
C ALA A 854 -35.36 -22.90 12.38
N TRP A 855 -35.93 -23.37 13.49
CA TRP A 855 -35.37 -24.47 14.29
C TRP A 855 -35.77 -25.84 13.72
N ILE A 856 -37.06 -26.05 13.46
CA ILE A 856 -37.59 -27.30 12.88
C ILE A 856 -38.08 -27.10 11.44
N SER A 857 -38.06 -28.18 10.66
CA SER A 857 -38.64 -28.27 9.31
C SER A 857 -40.03 -28.94 9.38
N LYS A 858 -40.92 -28.62 8.43
CA LYS A 858 -42.26 -29.24 8.38
C LYS A 858 -42.17 -30.75 8.11
N ILE A 859 -42.83 -31.55 8.96
CA ILE A 859 -42.92 -33.02 8.84
C ILE A 859 -43.56 -33.38 7.48
N GLY A 860 -42.99 -34.40 6.80
CA GLY A 860 -43.50 -34.91 5.52
C GLY A 860 -43.04 -34.15 4.27
N THR A 861 -42.20 -33.13 4.41
CA THR A 861 -41.57 -32.44 3.27
C THR A 861 -40.25 -33.09 2.88
N LYS A 862 -39.84 -33.01 1.60
CA LYS A 862 -38.51 -33.46 1.13
C LYS A 862 -37.36 -32.50 1.50
N ARG A 863 -37.65 -31.51 2.35
CA ARG A 863 -36.81 -30.37 2.68
C ARG A 863 -36.21 -30.59 4.07
N TYR A 864 -34.88 -30.53 4.15
CA TYR A 864 -34.17 -30.71 5.41
C TYR A 864 -33.38 -29.47 5.78
N ASN A 865 -33.43 -29.08 7.06
CA ASN A 865 -32.46 -28.16 7.65
C ASN A 865 -31.26 -28.93 8.24
N ARG A 866 -30.21 -28.22 8.65
CA ARG A 866 -28.97 -28.83 9.18
C ARG A 866 -29.22 -29.83 10.31
N ARG A 867 -30.13 -29.52 11.23
CA ARG A 867 -30.44 -30.37 12.40
C ARG A 867 -31.24 -31.60 11.99
N THR A 868 -32.34 -31.40 11.27
CA THR A 868 -33.20 -32.50 10.80
C THR A 868 -32.40 -33.45 9.91
N TRP A 869 -31.57 -32.92 9.01
CA TRP A 869 -30.73 -33.73 8.13
C TRP A 869 -29.72 -34.58 8.91
N TYR A 870 -29.05 -34.01 9.92
CA TYR A 870 -28.08 -34.75 10.71
C TYR A 870 -28.74 -35.91 11.47
N LEU A 871 -29.89 -35.68 12.10
CA LEU A 871 -30.62 -36.75 12.80
C LEU A 871 -31.12 -37.83 11.82
N THR A 872 -31.78 -37.42 10.72
CA THR A 872 -32.49 -38.36 9.84
C THR A 872 -31.60 -39.04 8.80
N LYS A 873 -30.73 -38.28 8.12
CA LYS A 873 -29.90 -38.79 7.02
C LYS A 873 -28.54 -39.27 7.46
N GLN A 874 -27.93 -38.60 8.45
CA GLN A 874 -26.60 -38.96 8.92
C GLN A 874 -26.65 -40.02 10.03
N LEU A 875 -27.53 -39.85 11.02
CA LEU A 875 -27.68 -40.80 12.14
C LEU A 875 -28.77 -41.86 11.92
N GLY A 876 -29.61 -41.71 10.89
CA GLY A 876 -30.64 -42.70 10.54
C GLY A 876 -31.85 -42.71 11.49
N TRP A 877 -32.09 -41.65 12.26
CA TRP A 877 -33.27 -41.55 13.12
C TRP A 877 -34.54 -41.40 12.29
N LYS A 878 -35.67 -41.92 12.80
CA LYS A 878 -36.97 -41.70 12.17
C LYS A 878 -37.37 -40.22 12.26
N ASP A 879 -38.16 -39.76 11.29
CA ASP A 879 -38.56 -38.34 11.19
C ASP A 879 -39.37 -37.86 12.41
N ASP A 880 -40.26 -38.70 12.94
CA ASP A 880 -41.08 -38.44 14.13
C ASP A 880 -40.22 -38.29 15.40
N VAL A 881 -39.30 -39.22 15.62
CA VAL A 881 -38.35 -39.19 16.76
C VAL A 881 -37.42 -37.98 16.67
N SER A 882 -36.92 -37.68 15.47
CA SER A 882 -36.04 -36.54 15.22
C SER A 882 -36.76 -35.22 15.50
N HIS A 883 -38.02 -35.12 15.10
CA HIS A 883 -38.86 -33.95 15.37
C HIS A 883 -39.09 -33.78 16.87
N ASP A 884 -39.53 -34.83 17.57
CA ASP A 884 -39.79 -34.80 19.01
C ASP A 884 -38.55 -34.40 19.83
N PHE A 885 -37.37 -34.95 19.47
CA PHE A 885 -36.10 -34.55 20.09
C PHE A 885 -35.82 -33.04 19.94
N LEU A 886 -36.01 -32.50 18.74
CA LEU A 886 -35.79 -31.06 18.50
C LEU A 886 -36.81 -30.19 19.24
N VAL A 887 -38.06 -30.63 19.39
CA VAL A 887 -39.07 -29.95 20.21
C VAL A 887 -38.63 -29.90 21.67
N LYS A 888 -38.30 -31.05 22.26
CA LYS A 888 -37.88 -31.14 23.67
C LYS A 888 -36.61 -30.37 23.96
N LEU A 889 -35.63 -30.45 23.06
CA LEU A 889 -34.40 -29.67 23.19
C LEU A 889 -34.69 -28.17 23.19
N TRP A 890 -35.55 -27.67 22.30
CA TRP A 890 -35.94 -26.26 22.30
C TRP A 890 -36.61 -25.84 23.62
N GLU A 891 -37.59 -26.62 24.09
CA GLU A 891 -38.29 -26.37 25.37
C GLU A 891 -37.29 -26.28 26.54
N TYR A 892 -36.33 -27.21 26.63
CA TYR A 892 -35.34 -27.22 27.70
C TYR A 892 -34.31 -26.12 27.60
N LEU A 893 -33.88 -25.74 26.39
CA LEU A 893 -33.02 -24.57 26.18
C LEU A 893 -33.71 -23.28 26.63
N GLU A 894 -35.01 -23.15 26.40
CA GLU A 894 -35.80 -21.98 26.82
C GLU A 894 -36.05 -21.96 28.34
N GLN A 895 -36.51 -23.07 28.92
CA GLN A 895 -36.77 -23.19 30.37
C GLN A 895 -35.52 -22.94 31.21
N SER A 896 -34.36 -23.39 30.72
CA SER A 896 -33.06 -23.23 31.38
C SER A 896 -32.48 -21.82 31.22
N LYS A 897 -33.12 -20.94 30.45
CA LYS A 897 -32.64 -19.60 30.06
C LYS A 897 -31.31 -19.60 29.32
N LEU A 898 -30.89 -20.73 28.75
CA LEU A 898 -29.76 -20.76 27.83
C LEU A 898 -30.14 -20.12 26.49
N LEU A 899 -31.41 -20.23 26.10
CA LEU A 899 -32.01 -19.60 24.93
C LEU A 899 -33.05 -18.56 25.37
N ILE A 900 -32.80 -17.28 25.11
CA ILE A 900 -33.62 -16.15 25.60
C ILE A 900 -34.18 -15.30 24.45
N ARG A 901 -35.14 -14.41 24.75
CA ARG A 901 -35.81 -13.56 23.75
C ARG A 901 -34.84 -12.55 23.15
N ALA A 902 -34.77 -12.50 21.82
CA ALA A 902 -33.97 -11.55 21.07
C ALA A 902 -34.63 -11.22 19.72
N GLY A 903 -34.94 -9.95 19.48
CA GLY A 903 -35.71 -9.53 18.31
C GLY A 903 -37.09 -10.22 18.27
N THR A 904 -37.46 -10.77 17.12
CA THR A 904 -38.72 -11.52 16.91
C THR A 904 -38.64 -12.99 17.32
N GLY A 905 -37.46 -13.49 17.70
CA GLY A 905 -37.24 -14.91 18.01
C GLY A 905 -36.45 -15.10 19.29
N ARG A 906 -35.63 -16.15 19.30
CA ARG A 906 -34.74 -16.49 20.41
C ARG A 906 -33.27 -16.52 19.98
N ALA A 907 -32.37 -16.23 20.91
CA ALA A 907 -30.92 -16.28 20.73
C ALA A 907 -30.23 -16.80 22.00
N LEU A 908 -29.03 -17.34 21.83
CA LEU A 908 -28.22 -17.92 22.90
C LEU A 908 -27.73 -16.82 23.86
N ASP A 909 -27.82 -17.04 25.17
CA ASP A 909 -27.27 -16.13 26.17
C ASP A 909 -25.74 -16.24 26.20
N ALA A 910 -25.06 -15.20 25.72
CA ALA A 910 -23.60 -15.15 25.64
C ALA A 910 -22.93 -15.09 27.02
N SER A 911 -23.64 -14.69 28.08
CA SER A 911 -23.11 -14.67 29.46
C SER A 911 -22.95 -16.07 30.07
N ALA A 912 -23.57 -17.08 29.45
CA ALA A 912 -23.49 -18.49 29.83
C ALA A 912 -22.41 -19.27 29.04
N ILE A 913 -21.67 -18.60 28.15
CA ILE A 913 -20.59 -19.18 27.36
C ILE A 913 -19.27 -19.05 28.11
N TYR A 914 -18.51 -20.14 28.14
CA TYR A 914 -17.20 -20.23 28.75
C TYR A 914 -16.17 -20.71 27.72
N ILE A 915 -14.92 -20.28 27.91
CA ILE A 915 -13.79 -20.53 27.02
C ILE A 915 -12.68 -21.16 27.84
N SER A 916 -12.07 -22.22 27.31
CA SER A 916 -10.93 -22.90 27.92
C SER A 916 -9.95 -23.38 26.86
N LYS A 917 -8.72 -23.68 27.28
CA LYS A 917 -7.76 -24.41 26.44
C LYS A 917 -8.34 -25.76 26.04
N ALA A 918 -8.19 -26.14 24.78
CA ALA A 918 -8.64 -27.44 24.28
C ALA A 918 -7.73 -28.58 24.76
N LYS A 919 -8.30 -29.78 24.90
CA LYS A 919 -7.54 -30.99 25.24
C LYS A 919 -6.81 -31.55 24.00
N PRO A 920 -5.57 -32.07 24.14
CA PRO A 920 -4.75 -32.52 23.01
C PRO A 920 -5.36 -33.62 22.11
N ASP A 921 -6.36 -34.36 22.59
CA ASP A 921 -6.93 -35.52 21.90
C ASP A 921 -8.41 -35.36 21.51
N SER A 922 -9.01 -34.18 21.69
CA SER A 922 -10.45 -34.00 21.49
C SER A 922 -10.87 -33.70 20.04
N LEU A 923 -9.93 -33.34 19.16
CA LEU A 923 -10.24 -32.94 17.79
C LEU A 923 -10.30 -34.14 16.82
N HIS A 924 -11.35 -34.20 16.00
CA HIS A 924 -11.58 -35.23 14.99
C HIS A 924 -11.78 -34.59 13.61
N GLU A 925 -11.39 -35.29 12.55
CA GLU A 925 -11.50 -34.82 11.16
C GLU A 925 -12.34 -35.77 10.30
N CYS A 926 -13.21 -35.20 9.45
CA CYS A 926 -13.98 -35.99 8.50
C CYS A 926 -13.16 -36.43 7.28
N GLN A 927 -13.15 -37.74 7.01
CA GLN A 927 -12.45 -38.32 5.85
C GLN A 927 -13.05 -37.89 4.50
N SER A 928 -14.33 -37.49 4.46
CA SER A 928 -15.02 -37.13 3.21
C SER A 928 -14.99 -35.65 2.88
N CYS A 929 -15.10 -34.77 3.89
CA CYS A 929 -15.18 -33.31 3.68
C CYS A 929 -14.08 -32.50 4.37
N GLY A 930 -13.25 -33.12 5.21
CA GLY A 930 -12.16 -32.46 5.94
C GLY A 930 -12.61 -31.52 7.07
N LEU A 931 -13.88 -31.54 7.49
CA LEU A 931 -14.36 -30.69 8.58
C LEU A 931 -13.81 -31.20 9.93
N LYS A 932 -13.03 -30.35 10.62
CA LYS A 932 -12.53 -30.59 11.98
C LYS A 932 -13.55 -30.21 13.04
N GLN A 933 -13.77 -31.09 14.02
CA GLN A 933 -14.86 -31.03 14.99
C GLN A 933 -14.44 -31.59 16.34
N PHE A 934 -14.92 -30.99 17.44
CA PHE A 934 -14.79 -31.54 18.79
C PHE A 934 -15.93 -32.51 19.13
N TYR A 935 -17.12 -32.23 18.63
CA TYR A 935 -18.34 -32.91 19.04
C TYR A 935 -18.97 -33.64 17.86
N PHE A 936 -19.30 -34.92 18.07
CA PHE A 936 -19.88 -35.80 17.06
C PHE A 936 -20.63 -36.97 17.71
N VAL A 937 -21.35 -37.75 16.91
CA VAL A 937 -22.11 -38.93 17.35
C VAL A 937 -21.80 -40.08 16.41
N ASN A 938 -21.44 -41.26 16.94
CA ASN A 938 -21.14 -42.47 16.15
C ASN A 938 -20.09 -42.25 15.05
N ASP A 939 -19.06 -41.46 15.35
CA ASP A 939 -18.01 -41.05 14.40
C ASP A 939 -18.58 -40.42 13.11
N LYS A 940 -19.78 -39.83 13.16
CA LYS A 940 -20.42 -39.21 12.00
C LYS A 940 -20.15 -37.72 11.90
N CYS A 941 -19.85 -37.26 10.69
CA CYS A 941 -19.60 -35.85 10.39
C CYS A 941 -20.86 -34.97 10.55
N THR A 942 -20.72 -33.80 11.19
CA THR A 942 -21.81 -32.82 11.38
C THR A 942 -21.96 -31.80 10.25
N ALA A 943 -21.08 -31.84 9.24
CA ALA A 943 -21.20 -30.98 8.06
C ALA A 943 -22.51 -31.30 7.31
N PHE A 944 -23.31 -30.27 7.05
CA PHE A 944 -24.58 -30.41 6.34
C PHE A 944 -24.36 -31.01 4.95
N GLY A 945 -24.98 -32.16 4.69
CA GLY A 945 -24.88 -32.87 3.41
C GLY A 945 -23.67 -33.78 3.25
N CYS A 946 -22.88 -34.03 4.30
CA CYS A 946 -21.70 -34.90 4.25
C CYS A 946 -21.95 -36.25 4.94
N LEU A 947 -21.99 -37.35 4.17
CA LEU A 947 -22.15 -38.71 4.68
C LEU A 947 -20.86 -39.36 5.24
N GLY A 948 -19.82 -38.56 5.46
CA GLY A 948 -18.51 -39.06 5.86
C GLY A 948 -18.39 -39.43 7.34
N ASP A 949 -17.43 -40.30 7.61
CA ASP A 949 -16.98 -40.69 8.94
C ASP A 949 -15.84 -39.79 9.42
N LEU A 950 -15.72 -39.69 10.74
CA LEU A 950 -14.70 -38.97 11.46
C LEU A 950 -13.62 -39.95 11.92
N ILE A 951 -12.38 -39.50 11.82
CA ILE A 951 -11.25 -40.15 12.45
C ILE A 951 -10.66 -39.20 13.48
N LYS A 952 -9.97 -39.76 14.47
CA LYS A 952 -9.15 -38.94 15.37
C LYS A 952 -8.21 -38.10 14.51
N SER A 953 -8.18 -36.80 14.76
CA SER A 953 -7.27 -35.92 14.05
C SER A 953 -5.88 -36.21 14.62
N ASP A 954 -5.01 -36.87 13.85
CA ASP A 954 -3.57 -37.00 14.15
C ASP A 954 -2.86 -35.61 14.16
N ASP A 955 -3.64 -34.57 13.86
CA ASP A 955 -3.28 -33.28 13.30
C ASP A 955 -3.16 -32.18 14.38
N ILE A 956 -3.35 -32.46 15.67
CA ILE A 956 -2.84 -31.57 16.74
C ILE A 956 -1.30 -31.63 16.80
N GLN A 957 -0.72 -32.73 16.32
CA GLN A 957 0.67 -32.83 15.89
C GLN A 957 0.86 -32.51 14.39
N LEU A 958 -0.03 -31.72 13.76
CA LEU A 958 0.45 -30.88 12.65
C LEU A 958 1.55 -30.02 13.24
N SER A 959 2.78 -30.41 12.95
CA SER A 959 3.98 -29.70 13.34
C SER A 959 3.72 -28.21 13.17
N ILE A 960 3.93 -27.46 14.24
CA ILE A 960 4.06 -25.99 14.22
C ILE A 960 4.96 -25.54 13.04
N GLU A 961 5.81 -26.43 12.54
CA GLU A 961 6.67 -26.32 11.37
C GLU A 961 5.96 -26.30 10.00
N ARG A 962 4.72 -26.79 9.88
CA ARG A 962 4.00 -26.93 8.59
C ARG A 962 2.75 -26.06 8.45
N ASN A 963 2.17 -25.61 9.57
CA ASN A 963 0.98 -24.75 9.54
C ASN A 963 1.32 -23.32 9.97
N HIS A 964 1.20 -22.37 9.05
CA HIS A 964 1.52 -20.96 9.29
C HIS A 964 0.67 -20.35 10.40
N TYR A 965 -0.63 -20.64 10.46
CA TYR A 965 -1.52 -20.05 11.47
C TYR A 965 -1.19 -20.58 12.86
N LEU A 966 -0.98 -21.89 13.03
CA LEU A 966 -0.54 -22.48 14.29
C LEU A 966 0.80 -21.88 14.74
N ASN A 967 1.77 -21.79 13.82
CA ASN A 967 3.07 -21.18 14.09
C ASN A 967 2.93 -19.73 14.56
N SER A 968 2.15 -18.93 13.83
CA SER A 968 1.96 -17.51 14.13
C SER A 968 1.16 -17.27 15.42
N TYR A 969 0.28 -18.18 15.84
CA TYR A 969 -0.48 -18.01 17.09
C TYR A 969 0.28 -18.50 18.32
N ILE A 970 1.16 -19.49 18.18
CA ILE A 970 1.84 -20.15 19.30
C ILE A 970 3.28 -19.64 19.48
N GLN A 971 4.04 -19.53 18.38
CA GLN A 971 5.46 -19.20 18.40
C GLN A 971 5.72 -17.70 18.20
N SER A 972 4.91 -17.04 17.36
CA SER A 972 5.04 -15.60 17.16
C SER A 972 4.33 -14.85 18.29
N LYS A 973 4.81 -13.63 18.60
CA LYS A 973 4.14 -12.68 19.51
C LYS A 973 3.64 -11.46 18.72
N PRO A 974 2.64 -11.64 17.83
CA PRO A 974 2.12 -10.54 17.02
C PRO A 974 1.52 -9.45 17.92
N LEU A 975 1.86 -8.20 17.60
CA LEU A 975 1.40 -7.00 18.29
C LEU A 975 0.37 -6.24 17.43
N LEU A 976 -0.34 -5.29 18.04
CA LEU A 976 -1.38 -4.53 17.34
C LEU A 976 -0.76 -3.54 16.33
N VAL A 977 -1.34 -3.49 15.14
CA VAL A 977 -0.94 -2.63 14.02
C VAL A 977 -1.98 -1.52 13.79
N CYS A 978 -1.47 -0.34 13.46
CA CYS A 978 -2.21 0.76 12.85
C CYS A 978 -1.66 1.07 11.46
N ALA A 979 -2.45 0.80 10.42
CA ALA A 979 -2.08 1.03 9.04
C ALA A 979 -3.06 1.99 8.35
N ASN A 980 -2.51 3.02 7.68
CA ASN A 980 -3.31 3.98 6.92
C ASN A 980 -2.84 4.05 5.46
N GLU A 981 -3.76 4.37 4.56
CA GLU A 981 -3.39 4.69 3.18
C GLU A 981 -2.82 6.11 3.11
N HIS A 982 -1.91 6.34 2.16
CA HIS A 982 -1.40 7.66 1.83
C HIS A 982 -1.35 7.83 0.30
N THR A 983 -2.50 8.13 -0.29
CA THR A 983 -2.68 8.24 -1.74
C THR A 983 -3.11 9.65 -2.15
N ALA A 984 -2.92 10.01 -3.42
CA ALA A 984 -3.37 11.30 -3.94
C ALA A 984 -4.90 11.46 -3.96
N SER A 985 -5.65 10.38 -3.71
CA SER A 985 -7.12 10.38 -3.63
C SER A 985 -7.65 10.93 -2.30
N LEU A 986 -6.83 10.93 -1.24
CA LEU A 986 -7.18 11.54 0.03
C LEU A 986 -7.13 13.07 -0.03
N SER A 987 -8.01 13.72 0.74
CA SER A 987 -7.93 15.18 0.92
C SER A 987 -6.57 15.56 1.53
N THR A 988 -6.11 16.77 1.23
CA THR A 988 -4.85 17.30 1.79
C THR A 988 -4.87 17.27 3.32
N GLU A 989 -5.95 17.79 3.93
CA GLU A 989 -6.12 17.86 5.39
C GLU A 989 -5.98 16.48 6.04
N LEU A 990 -6.57 15.44 5.42
CA LEU A 990 -6.47 14.07 5.94
C LEU A 990 -5.05 13.50 5.79
N ARG A 991 -4.35 13.82 4.69
CA ARG A 991 -2.95 13.40 4.49
C ARG A 991 -2.01 14.02 5.52
N GLU A 992 -2.11 15.33 5.75
CA GLU A 992 -1.30 16.03 6.76
C GLU A 992 -1.56 15.47 8.17
N LYS A 993 -2.83 15.15 8.50
CA LYS A 993 -3.18 14.48 9.76
C LYS A 993 -2.58 13.08 9.87
N ILE A 994 -2.55 12.31 8.79
CA ILE A 994 -1.95 10.96 8.75
C ILE A 994 -0.43 11.04 8.88
N GLU A 995 0.22 11.98 8.17
CA GLU A 995 1.66 12.22 8.24
C GLU A 995 2.09 12.62 9.66
N SER A 996 1.33 13.51 10.32
CA SER A 996 1.57 13.88 11.73
C SER A 996 1.43 12.68 12.67
N ARG A 997 0.34 11.91 12.56
CA ARG A 997 0.15 10.69 13.37
C ARG A 997 1.22 9.63 13.12
N PHE A 998 1.75 9.53 11.91
CA PHE A 998 2.86 8.63 11.59
C PHE A 998 4.18 9.11 12.19
N HIS A 999 4.41 10.42 12.19
CA HIS A 999 5.56 11.01 12.86
C HIS A 999 5.54 10.72 14.37
N GLU A 1000 4.37 10.87 15.01
CA GLU A 1000 4.10 10.56 16.42
C GLU A 1000 4.04 9.05 16.74
N LYS A 1001 4.31 8.15 15.78
CA LYS A 1001 4.23 6.69 15.92
C LYS A 1001 2.82 6.14 16.25
N LYS A 1002 1.77 6.97 16.22
CA LYS A 1002 0.35 6.57 16.41
C LYS A 1002 -0.25 5.87 15.19
N VAL A 1003 0.32 6.13 14.02
CA VAL A 1003 0.20 5.27 12.82
C VAL A 1003 1.58 4.70 12.60
N ASN A 1004 1.68 3.39 12.37
CA ASN A 1004 2.98 2.73 12.36
C ASN A 1004 3.26 2.02 11.03
N VAL A 1005 2.24 1.88 10.16
CA VAL A 1005 2.41 1.51 8.76
C VAL A 1005 1.68 2.49 7.83
N LEU A 1006 2.36 2.98 6.81
CA LEU A 1006 1.71 3.73 5.72
C LEU A 1006 1.79 2.96 4.41
N SER A 1007 0.63 2.76 3.78
CA SER A 1007 0.49 2.20 2.44
C SER A 1007 0.41 3.32 1.42
N CYS A 1008 1.52 3.56 0.73
CA CYS A 1008 1.72 4.73 -0.11
C CYS A 1008 1.72 4.37 -1.61
N THR A 1009 1.40 5.36 -2.44
CA THR A 1009 1.76 5.32 -3.88
C THR A 1009 3.07 6.09 -4.10
N THR A 1010 3.33 6.50 -5.34
CA THR A 1010 4.40 7.45 -5.70
C THR A 1010 4.35 8.80 -4.94
N THR A 1011 3.28 9.06 -4.18
CA THR A 1011 3.11 10.27 -3.36
C THR A 1011 4.18 10.43 -2.28
N MET A 1012 4.71 9.32 -1.75
CA MET A 1012 5.77 9.30 -0.73
C MET A 1012 7.12 8.86 -1.32
N GLU A 1013 7.20 8.67 -2.63
CA GLU A 1013 8.44 8.32 -3.34
C GLU A 1013 9.39 9.51 -3.37
N VAL A 1014 8.84 10.74 -3.40
CA VAL A 1014 9.58 12.00 -3.49
C VAL A 1014 9.22 12.94 -2.32
N GLY A 1015 10.23 13.66 -1.79
CA GLY A 1015 10.00 14.96 -1.16
C GLY A 1015 9.41 15.14 0.24
N VAL A 1016 9.16 14.10 1.05
CA VAL A 1016 8.68 14.28 2.45
C VAL A 1016 9.65 13.65 3.46
N ASP A 1017 10.01 14.37 4.52
CA ASP A 1017 10.79 13.84 5.65
C ASP A 1017 9.86 13.31 6.77
N LEU A 1018 9.85 11.98 6.95
CA LEU A 1018 9.05 11.27 7.95
C LEU A 1018 9.87 10.84 9.17
N GLY A 1019 11.11 11.29 9.28
CA GLY A 1019 12.07 10.87 10.30
C GLY A 1019 12.71 9.52 9.97
N GLU A 1020 13.21 8.84 11.00
CA GLU A 1020 14.04 7.64 10.83
C GLU A 1020 13.21 6.39 10.52
N LEU A 1021 13.45 5.83 9.33
CA LEU A 1021 12.89 4.55 8.87
C LEU A 1021 14.01 3.52 8.70
N GLU A 1022 13.78 2.33 9.24
CA GLU A 1022 14.71 1.19 9.18
C GLU A 1022 14.32 0.16 8.12
N ALA A 1023 13.11 0.23 7.59
CA ALA A 1023 12.71 -0.61 6.47
C ALA A 1023 11.70 0.05 5.54
N VAL A 1024 11.68 -0.46 4.31
CA VAL A 1024 10.69 -0.16 3.27
C VAL A 1024 10.27 -1.47 2.60
N VAL A 1025 8.97 -1.63 2.34
CA VAL A 1025 8.43 -2.76 1.57
C VAL A 1025 7.81 -2.27 0.25
N ASN A 1026 8.33 -2.70 -0.88
CA ASN A 1026 7.67 -2.51 -2.17
C ASN A 1026 6.68 -3.66 -2.39
N LEU A 1027 5.37 -3.38 -2.44
CA LEU A 1027 4.28 -4.36 -2.60
C LEU A 1027 4.20 -4.93 -4.03
N ASN A 1028 5.02 -4.43 -4.95
CA ASN A 1028 5.28 -4.95 -6.28
C ASN A 1028 6.69 -4.53 -6.70
N VAL A 1029 7.23 -5.15 -7.74
CA VAL A 1029 8.47 -4.68 -8.35
C VAL A 1029 8.21 -3.28 -8.97
N PRO A 1030 8.97 -2.24 -8.60
CA PRO A 1030 8.80 -0.92 -9.20
C PRO A 1030 9.04 -0.95 -10.72
N PRO A 1031 8.33 -0.11 -11.50
CA PRO A 1031 8.42 -0.11 -12.96
C PRO A 1031 9.78 0.38 -13.49
N SER A 1032 10.55 1.09 -12.66
CA SER A 1032 11.89 1.57 -13.00
C SER A 1032 12.84 1.46 -11.82
N VAL A 1033 14.14 1.30 -12.11
CA VAL A 1033 15.20 1.29 -11.09
C VAL A 1033 15.31 2.65 -10.37
N ALA A 1034 15.00 3.75 -11.05
CA ALA A 1034 14.95 5.09 -10.44
C ALA A 1034 13.89 5.15 -9.33
N SER A 1035 12.69 4.65 -9.62
CA SER A 1035 11.61 4.57 -8.62
C SER A 1035 11.99 3.66 -7.45
N TYR A 1036 12.64 2.54 -7.72
CA TYR A 1036 13.15 1.65 -6.68
C TYR A 1036 14.16 2.36 -5.77
N GLN A 1037 15.15 3.06 -6.33
CA GLN A 1037 16.17 3.80 -5.57
C GLN A 1037 15.56 4.93 -4.75
N GLN A 1038 14.54 5.62 -5.26
CA GLN A 1038 13.84 6.67 -4.52
C GLN A 1038 13.05 6.14 -3.32
N ARG A 1039 12.34 5.02 -3.50
CA ARG A 1039 11.58 4.35 -2.43
C ARG A 1039 12.50 3.79 -1.35
N THR A 1040 13.55 3.07 -1.75
CA THR A 1040 14.53 2.49 -0.82
C THR A 1040 15.39 3.56 -0.14
N GLY A 1041 15.64 4.68 -0.81
CA GLY A 1041 16.27 5.88 -0.24
C GLY A 1041 15.49 6.57 0.88
N ARG A 1042 14.29 6.09 1.21
CA ARG A 1042 13.51 6.53 2.39
C ARG A 1042 14.00 5.87 3.68
N ALA A 1043 14.61 4.69 3.60
CA ALA A 1043 15.19 4.01 4.75
C ALA A 1043 16.69 4.35 4.92
N GLY A 1044 17.13 4.44 6.17
CA GLY A 1044 18.56 4.54 6.53
C GLY A 1044 19.15 5.95 6.63
N ARG A 1045 18.35 7.03 6.59
CA ARG A 1045 18.90 8.40 6.59
C ARG A 1045 19.70 8.77 7.85
N ARG A 1046 19.42 8.12 8.99
CA ARG A 1046 20.08 8.32 10.31
C ARG A 1046 20.09 7.05 11.18
N ALA A 1047 19.75 5.90 10.58
CA ALA A 1047 19.46 4.67 11.32
C ALA A 1047 20.67 4.19 12.13
N GLN A 1048 20.41 3.61 13.29
CA GLN A 1048 21.41 2.97 14.15
C GLN A 1048 21.82 1.58 13.63
N ALA A 1049 21.05 1.00 12.71
CA ALA A 1049 21.28 -0.31 12.09
C ALA A 1049 21.08 -0.25 10.57
N ALA A 1050 21.64 -1.23 9.85
CA ALA A 1050 21.53 -1.33 8.40
C ALA A 1050 20.06 -1.55 7.98
N PRO A 1051 19.45 -0.65 7.18
CA PRO A 1051 18.05 -0.78 6.77
C PRO A 1051 17.79 -1.95 5.82
N PHE A 1052 16.57 -2.51 5.91
CA PHE A 1052 16.07 -3.54 5.00
C PHE A 1052 15.11 -2.99 3.96
N CYS A 1053 15.37 -3.30 2.69
CA CYS A 1053 14.52 -2.97 1.57
C CYS A 1053 13.97 -4.26 0.96
N VAL A 1054 12.72 -4.59 1.29
CA VAL A 1054 12.08 -5.83 0.83
C VAL A 1054 11.16 -5.53 -0.34
N THR A 1055 11.28 -6.31 -1.41
CA THR A 1055 10.44 -6.17 -2.60
C THR A 1055 9.62 -7.44 -2.81
N ILE A 1056 8.34 -7.26 -3.08
CA ILE A 1056 7.42 -8.36 -3.27
C ILE A 1056 7.21 -8.55 -4.77
N ALA A 1057 7.61 -9.70 -5.30
CA ALA A 1057 7.36 -10.08 -6.68
C ALA A 1057 5.96 -10.68 -6.79
N ARG A 1058 5.05 -9.96 -7.46
CA ARG A 1058 3.69 -10.46 -7.73
C ARG A 1058 3.71 -11.51 -8.84
N ASN A 1059 2.57 -12.14 -9.08
CA ASN A 1059 2.40 -13.12 -10.15
C ASN A 1059 2.32 -12.50 -11.58
N SER A 1060 2.92 -11.33 -11.78
CA SER A 1060 2.97 -10.60 -13.05
C SER A 1060 4.19 -11.06 -13.88
N HIS A 1061 4.12 -10.96 -15.22
CA HIS A 1061 5.25 -11.34 -16.06
C HIS A 1061 6.50 -10.48 -15.77
N TYR A 1062 6.33 -9.17 -15.57
CA TYR A 1062 7.43 -8.25 -15.28
C TYR A 1062 8.09 -8.59 -13.94
N ASP A 1063 7.30 -8.76 -12.88
CA ASP A 1063 7.78 -9.08 -11.53
C ASP A 1063 8.56 -10.40 -11.51
N ARG A 1064 8.09 -11.42 -12.23
CA ARG A 1064 8.77 -12.73 -12.33
C ARG A 1064 10.12 -12.65 -13.04
N VAL A 1065 10.21 -11.86 -14.12
CA VAL A 1065 11.49 -11.64 -14.83
C VAL A 1065 12.48 -10.96 -13.89
N VAL A 1066 12.04 -9.98 -13.10
CA VAL A 1066 12.90 -9.31 -12.12
C VAL A 1066 13.24 -10.23 -10.93
N PHE A 1067 12.30 -11.07 -10.48
CA PHE A 1067 12.60 -12.08 -9.46
C PHE A 1067 13.62 -13.10 -9.95
N ALA A 1068 13.58 -13.50 -11.23
CA ALA A 1068 14.53 -14.44 -11.80
C ALA A 1068 15.99 -13.91 -11.72
N ASP A 1069 16.20 -12.61 -11.97
CA ASP A 1069 17.51 -11.96 -11.94
C ASP A 1069 17.41 -10.57 -11.28
N PHE A 1070 17.33 -10.59 -9.94
CA PHE A 1070 17.14 -9.36 -9.16
C PHE A 1070 18.43 -8.54 -9.06
N GLU A 1071 19.59 -9.19 -9.05
CA GLU A 1071 20.88 -8.51 -9.00
C GLU A 1071 21.10 -7.63 -10.23
N SER A 1072 20.80 -8.17 -11.43
CA SER A 1072 20.83 -7.39 -12.67
C SER A 1072 19.87 -6.21 -12.64
N TYR A 1073 18.68 -6.39 -12.05
CA TYR A 1073 17.74 -5.28 -11.85
C TYR A 1073 18.31 -4.18 -10.95
N LEU A 1074 18.96 -4.53 -9.84
CA LEU A 1074 19.59 -3.59 -8.91
C LEU A 1074 20.77 -2.84 -9.55
N LYS A 1075 21.53 -3.49 -10.43
CA LYS A 1075 22.68 -2.91 -11.14
C LYS A 1075 22.31 -2.03 -12.34
N LYS A 1076 21.03 -1.93 -12.71
CA LYS A 1076 20.59 -1.08 -13.84
C LYS A 1076 20.80 0.40 -13.54
N SER A 1077 21.25 1.14 -14.56
CA SER A 1077 21.26 2.61 -14.51
C SER A 1077 19.87 3.17 -14.84
N PRO A 1078 19.45 4.27 -14.19
CA PRO A 1078 18.26 5.03 -14.60
C PRO A 1078 18.31 5.45 -16.07
N SER A 1079 17.16 5.47 -16.74
CA SER A 1079 17.07 5.96 -18.12
C SER A 1079 17.36 7.46 -18.21
N ASP A 1080 18.03 7.88 -19.27
CA ASP A 1080 18.29 9.30 -19.54
C ASP A 1080 16.97 10.07 -19.81
N PRO A 1081 16.77 11.27 -19.23
CA PRO A 1081 15.59 12.08 -19.47
C PRO A 1081 15.63 12.76 -20.85
N LEU A 1082 14.46 13.00 -21.46
CA LEU A 1082 14.35 13.56 -22.80
C LEU A 1082 13.14 14.49 -22.98
N VAL A 1083 13.31 15.54 -23.80
CA VAL A 1083 12.29 16.51 -24.24
C VAL A 1083 12.10 16.43 -25.75
N HIS A 1084 10.86 16.35 -26.23
CA HIS A 1084 10.53 16.29 -27.67
C HIS A 1084 9.98 17.63 -28.18
N LEU A 1085 10.87 18.60 -28.48
CA LEU A 1085 10.47 19.94 -28.95
C LEU A 1085 9.78 19.96 -30.32
N THR A 1086 9.85 18.88 -31.10
CA THR A 1086 9.18 18.75 -32.41
C THR A 1086 7.75 18.19 -32.32
N ASN A 1087 7.20 18.03 -31.12
CA ASN A 1087 5.84 17.53 -30.92
C ASN A 1087 4.81 18.64 -31.19
N ALA A 1088 4.33 18.72 -32.43
CA ALA A 1088 3.37 19.73 -32.88
C ALA A 1088 2.06 19.73 -32.06
N THR A 1089 1.54 18.57 -31.67
CA THR A 1089 0.29 18.50 -30.90
C THR A 1089 0.43 19.16 -29.53
N ILE A 1090 1.50 18.87 -28.81
CA ILE A 1090 1.76 19.50 -27.50
C ILE A 1090 2.03 21.00 -27.69
N PHE A 1091 2.88 21.38 -28.64
CA PHE A 1091 3.18 22.78 -28.92
C PHE A 1091 1.92 23.62 -29.20
N GLN A 1092 1.02 23.12 -30.06
CA GLN A 1092 -0.21 23.82 -30.41
C GLN A 1092 -1.17 23.98 -29.22
N ARG A 1093 -1.16 23.08 -28.21
CA ARG A 1093 -1.93 23.29 -26.97
C ARG A 1093 -1.47 24.52 -26.19
N HIS A 1094 -0.17 24.79 -26.17
CA HIS A 1094 0.35 26.01 -25.55
C HIS A 1094 -0.04 27.26 -26.37
N GLN A 1095 -0.03 27.19 -27.70
CA GLN A 1095 -0.54 28.28 -28.55
C GLN A 1095 -2.04 28.53 -28.30
N LEU A 1096 -2.84 27.46 -28.20
CA LEU A 1096 -4.26 27.54 -27.86
C LEU A 1096 -4.46 28.14 -26.46
N SER A 1097 -3.65 27.76 -25.48
CA SER A 1097 -3.68 28.34 -24.12
C SER A 1097 -3.45 29.86 -24.13
N ILE A 1098 -2.52 30.37 -24.95
CA ILE A 1098 -2.29 31.82 -25.13
C ILE A 1098 -3.54 32.50 -25.69
N LEU A 1099 -4.13 31.95 -26.76
CA LEU A 1099 -5.34 32.48 -27.38
C LEU A 1099 -6.53 32.45 -26.42
N LEU A 1100 -6.73 31.33 -25.72
CA LEU A 1100 -7.78 31.15 -24.73
C LEU A 1100 -7.64 32.15 -23.59
N SER A 1101 -6.42 32.40 -23.12
CA SER A 1101 -6.19 33.38 -22.07
C SER A 1101 -6.64 34.79 -22.49
N ASN A 1102 -6.24 35.23 -23.70
CA ASN A 1102 -6.64 36.52 -24.24
C ASN A 1102 -8.15 36.59 -24.52
N TYR A 1103 -8.75 35.50 -24.99
CA TYR A 1103 -10.20 35.41 -25.18
C TYR A 1103 -10.95 35.52 -23.87
N LEU A 1104 -10.53 34.79 -22.83
CA LEU A 1104 -11.12 34.86 -21.49
C LEU A 1104 -10.96 36.24 -20.88
N ASN A 1105 -9.84 36.93 -21.10
CA ASN A 1105 -9.64 38.31 -20.65
C ASN A 1105 -10.65 39.28 -21.28
N SER A 1106 -11.15 39.00 -22.48
CA SER A 1106 -12.21 39.80 -23.11
C SER A 1106 -13.63 39.50 -22.59
N LYS A 1107 -13.81 38.39 -21.86
CA LYS A 1107 -15.12 37.88 -21.41
C LYS A 1107 -15.33 37.97 -19.91
N LEU A 1108 -14.27 37.84 -19.13
CA LEU A 1108 -14.30 37.80 -17.67
C LEU A 1108 -13.85 39.14 -17.09
N ASP A 1109 -14.49 39.58 -16.00
CA ASP A 1109 -14.01 40.73 -15.23
C ASP A 1109 -12.77 40.32 -14.41
N PRO A 1110 -11.59 40.93 -14.64
CA PRO A 1110 -10.36 40.63 -13.89
C PRO A 1110 -10.49 40.88 -12.39
N LYS A 1111 -11.42 41.74 -11.95
CA LYS A 1111 -11.66 42.05 -10.54
C LYS A 1111 -12.45 40.95 -9.83
N VAL A 1112 -13.15 40.11 -10.58
CA VAL A 1112 -13.88 38.96 -10.01
C VAL A 1112 -12.88 37.83 -9.81
N LEU A 1113 -12.36 37.70 -8.58
CA LEU A 1113 -11.37 36.69 -8.22
C LEU A 1113 -11.90 35.23 -8.27
N LYS A 1114 -13.04 34.94 -8.91
CA LYS A 1114 -13.68 33.60 -8.94
C LYS A 1114 -13.08 32.73 -10.05
N ALA A 1115 -12.80 31.47 -9.71
CA ALA A 1115 -12.44 30.47 -10.70
C ALA A 1115 -13.58 30.34 -11.73
N PRO A 1116 -13.30 30.52 -13.03
CA PRO A 1116 -14.34 30.48 -14.05
C PRO A 1116 -14.93 29.07 -14.15
N THR A 1117 -16.23 29.04 -14.43
CA THR A 1117 -17.06 27.87 -14.64
C THR A 1117 -17.51 27.81 -16.10
N LEU A 1118 -18.17 26.73 -16.52
CA LEU A 1118 -18.69 26.63 -17.88
C LEU A 1118 -19.66 27.76 -18.23
N ILE A 1119 -20.42 28.28 -17.25
CA ILE A 1119 -21.36 29.40 -17.44
C ILE A 1119 -20.62 30.66 -17.89
N ASP A 1120 -19.41 30.88 -17.38
CA ASP A 1120 -18.66 32.10 -17.63
C ASP A 1120 -18.09 32.16 -19.06
N LEU A 1121 -17.92 30.99 -19.71
CA LEU A 1121 -17.54 30.89 -21.13
C LEU A 1121 -18.76 30.72 -22.05
N PHE A 1122 -19.70 29.86 -21.66
CA PHE A 1122 -20.90 29.51 -22.41
C PHE A 1122 -22.12 30.19 -21.78
N SER A 1123 -22.34 31.45 -22.15
CA SER A 1123 -23.50 32.24 -21.70
C SER A 1123 -24.69 32.11 -22.66
N GLY A 1124 -25.91 32.33 -22.12
CA GLY A 1124 -27.17 32.30 -22.87
C GLY A 1124 -27.91 30.96 -22.83
N ASP A 1125 -29.04 30.88 -23.55
CA ASP A 1125 -29.75 29.63 -23.79
C ASP A 1125 -28.98 28.81 -24.84
N LEU A 1126 -28.54 27.61 -24.46
CA LEU A 1126 -27.72 26.72 -25.30
C LEU A 1126 -28.59 25.91 -26.28
N ASP A 1127 -29.43 26.62 -27.03
CA ASP A 1127 -30.44 26.09 -27.95
C ASP A 1127 -29.87 25.58 -29.29
N ASP A 1128 -30.76 25.10 -30.16
CA ASP A 1128 -30.39 24.55 -31.46
C ASP A 1128 -29.92 25.67 -32.40
N GLY A 1129 -28.60 25.77 -32.58
CA GLY A 1129 -27.95 26.88 -33.30
C GLY A 1129 -26.87 27.60 -32.48
N TYR A 1130 -26.79 27.38 -31.17
CA TYR A 1130 -25.79 28.00 -30.29
C TYR A 1130 -24.35 27.78 -30.79
N GLN A 1131 -24.04 26.59 -31.31
CA GLN A 1131 -22.72 26.27 -31.87
C GLN A 1131 -22.32 27.25 -33.00
N LYS A 1132 -23.24 27.53 -33.94
CA LYS A 1132 -22.97 28.44 -35.07
C LYS A 1132 -22.81 29.88 -34.58
N PHE A 1133 -23.62 30.29 -33.61
CA PHE A 1133 -23.49 31.59 -32.95
C PHE A 1133 -22.14 31.75 -32.24
N PHE A 1134 -21.74 30.73 -31.46
CA PHE A 1134 -20.46 30.71 -30.75
C PHE A 1134 -19.27 30.75 -31.71
N ARG A 1135 -19.29 29.97 -32.79
CA ARG A 1135 -18.28 30.02 -33.87
C ARG A 1135 -18.15 31.42 -34.46
N LYS A 1136 -19.29 32.07 -34.79
CA LYS A 1136 -19.30 33.44 -35.33
C LYS A 1136 -18.65 34.43 -34.35
N ASN A 1137 -18.94 34.32 -33.05
CA ASN A 1137 -18.37 35.22 -32.04
C ASN A 1137 -16.85 35.06 -31.89
N ILE A 1138 -16.32 33.84 -31.99
CA ILE A 1138 -14.87 33.61 -31.95
C ILE A 1138 -14.20 34.21 -33.20
N LEU A 1139 -14.80 34.02 -34.38
CA LEU A 1139 -14.28 34.61 -35.62
C LEU A 1139 -14.24 36.14 -35.54
N LEU A 1140 -15.32 36.78 -35.07
CA LEU A 1140 -15.35 38.22 -34.86
C LEU A 1140 -14.31 38.70 -33.84
N TRP A 1141 -14.06 37.91 -32.78
CA TRP A 1141 -13.01 38.23 -31.82
C TRP A 1141 -11.62 38.12 -32.43
N LEU A 1142 -11.34 37.10 -33.26
CA LEU A 1142 -10.06 36.94 -33.96
C LEU A 1142 -9.75 38.10 -34.91
N GLU A 1143 -10.78 38.74 -35.47
CA GLU A 1143 -10.66 39.92 -36.34
C GLU A 1143 -10.48 41.23 -35.54
N SER A 1144 -10.72 41.23 -34.23
CA SER A 1144 -10.52 42.39 -33.38
C SER A 1144 -9.02 42.69 -33.16
N PRO A 1145 -8.64 43.94 -32.81
CA PRO A 1145 -7.25 44.27 -32.49
C PRO A 1145 -6.64 43.37 -31.41
N GLN A 1146 -7.43 43.01 -30.39
CA GLN A 1146 -7.02 42.11 -29.31
C GLN A 1146 -6.81 40.67 -29.83
N GLY A 1147 -7.66 40.19 -30.73
CA GLY A 1147 -7.53 38.88 -31.36
C GLY A 1147 -6.27 38.77 -32.24
N ILE A 1148 -6.01 39.80 -33.05
CA ILE A 1148 -4.81 39.87 -33.90
C ILE A 1148 -3.53 39.87 -33.04
N GLN A 1149 -3.52 40.65 -31.96
CA GLN A 1149 -2.41 40.66 -31.01
C GLN A 1149 -2.21 39.28 -30.35
N ALA A 1150 -3.28 38.62 -29.93
CA ALA A 1150 -3.22 37.29 -29.33
C ALA A 1150 -2.68 36.22 -30.30
N VAL A 1151 -3.08 36.26 -31.57
CA VAL A 1151 -2.54 35.37 -32.63
C VAL A 1151 -1.06 35.64 -32.87
N THR A 1152 -0.66 36.91 -32.84
CA THR A 1152 0.76 37.28 -32.94
C THR A 1152 1.56 36.73 -31.76
N GLU A 1153 1.10 36.95 -30.52
CA GLU A 1153 1.70 36.39 -29.29
C GLU A 1153 1.84 34.86 -29.36
N ALA A 1154 0.80 34.17 -29.83
CA ALA A 1154 0.79 32.71 -29.94
C ALA A 1154 1.78 32.19 -31.00
N ASN A 1155 1.99 32.92 -32.09
CA ASN A 1155 2.97 32.56 -33.13
C ASN A 1155 4.41 32.90 -32.73
N LEU A 1156 4.62 33.98 -31.95
CA LEU A 1156 5.94 34.34 -31.41
C LEU A 1156 6.56 33.23 -30.55
N LEU A 1157 5.74 32.33 -29.99
CA LEU A 1157 6.24 31.17 -29.27
C LEU A 1157 7.18 30.29 -30.12
N ILE A 1158 7.03 30.28 -31.45
CA ILE A 1158 7.90 29.52 -32.38
C ILE A 1158 9.34 30.04 -32.32
N GLU A 1159 9.55 31.33 -32.10
CA GLU A 1159 10.89 31.94 -32.02
C GLU A 1159 11.68 31.44 -30.81
N SER A 1160 10.98 30.98 -29.76
CA SER A 1160 11.60 30.38 -28.57
C SER A 1160 12.09 28.94 -28.77
N ILE A 1161 11.86 28.35 -29.94
CA ILE A 1161 12.33 27.01 -30.31
C ILE A 1161 13.73 27.11 -30.95
N PRO A 1162 14.69 26.22 -30.61
CA PRO A 1162 15.98 26.19 -31.28
C PRO A 1162 15.86 26.04 -32.80
N GLU A 1163 16.70 26.74 -33.56
CA GLU A 1163 16.63 26.82 -35.03
C GLU A 1163 16.62 25.44 -35.70
N GLU A 1164 17.40 24.48 -35.17
CA GLU A 1164 17.48 23.09 -35.63
C GLU A 1164 16.13 22.33 -35.60
N PHE A 1165 15.21 22.69 -34.70
CA PHE A 1165 13.90 22.04 -34.58
C PHE A 1165 12.77 22.79 -35.27
N ARG A 1166 12.95 24.10 -35.55
CA ARG A 1166 11.88 24.97 -36.08
C ARG A 1166 11.31 24.45 -37.39
N GLY A 1167 12.16 24.11 -38.36
CA GLY A 1167 11.70 23.65 -39.68
C GLY A 1167 10.81 22.40 -39.60
N THR A 1168 11.22 21.42 -38.78
CA THR A 1168 10.47 20.18 -38.56
C THR A 1168 9.15 20.43 -37.84
N LEU A 1169 9.14 21.34 -36.85
CA LEU A 1169 7.94 21.69 -36.10
C LEU A 1169 6.94 22.44 -37.01
N VAL A 1170 7.37 23.51 -37.67
CA VAL A 1170 6.55 24.38 -38.52
C VAL A 1170 5.86 23.58 -39.64
N ALA A 1171 6.56 22.62 -40.26
CA ALA A 1171 5.97 21.74 -41.29
C ALA A 1171 4.78 20.90 -40.80
N ARG A 1172 4.62 20.73 -39.48
CA ARG A 1172 3.55 19.95 -38.85
C ARG A 1172 2.50 20.82 -38.14
N LEU A 1173 2.71 22.14 -38.06
CA LEU A 1173 1.77 23.06 -37.42
C LEU A 1173 0.58 23.35 -38.34
N LYS A 1174 -0.61 23.33 -37.76
CA LYS A 1174 -1.82 23.89 -38.38
C LYS A 1174 -1.90 25.39 -38.10
N ASN A 1175 -2.68 26.12 -38.90
CA ASN A 1175 -3.01 27.50 -38.58
C ASN A 1175 -3.71 27.57 -37.21
N VAL A 1176 -3.13 28.32 -36.26
CA VAL A 1176 -3.59 28.35 -34.87
C VAL A 1176 -5.01 28.92 -34.72
N SER A 1177 -5.38 29.89 -35.55
CA SER A 1177 -6.72 30.49 -35.53
C SER A 1177 -7.79 29.48 -35.99
N VAL A 1178 -7.51 28.73 -37.05
CA VAL A 1178 -8.40 27.66 -37.53
C VAL A 1178 -8.54 26.58 -36.47
N LEU A 1179 -7.42 26.16 -35.88
CA LEU A 1179 -7.42 25.14 -34.84
C LEU A 1179 -8.23 25.57 -33.60
N LEU A 1180 -8.06 26.81 -33.14
CA LEU A 1180 -8.82 27.35 -32.00
C LEU A 1180 -10.32 27.29 -32.27
N VAL A 1181 -10.76 27.77 -33.44
CA VAL A 1181 -12.18 27.83 -33.81
C VAL A 1181 -12.77 26.42 -33.83
N ASP A 1182 -12.10 25.48 -34.50
CA ASP A 1182 -12.60 24.10 -34.64
C ASP A 1182 -12.68 23.37 -33.29
N GLU A 1183 -11.67 23.52 -32.43
CA GLU A 1183 -11.64 22.85 -31.13
C GLU A 1183 -12.62 23.46 -30.12
N LEU A 1184 -12.77 24.79 -30.11
CA LEU A 1184 -13.78 25.46 -29.28
C LEU A 1184 -15.21 25.21 -29.78
N GLU A 1185 -15.41 25.09 -31.08
CA GLU A 1185 -16.71 24.71 -31.66
C GLU A 1185 -17.12 23.30 -31.23
N LYS A 1186 -16.21 22.32 -31.31
CA LYS A 1186 -16.44 20.96 -30.81
C LYS A 1186 -16.78 20.97 -29.32
N PHE A 1187 -16.07 21.78 -28.54
CA PHE A 1187 -16.32 21.88 -27.10
C PHE A 1187 -17.71 22.49 -26.82
N ALA A 1188 -18.07 23.55 -27.53
CA ALA A 1188 -19.40 24.16 -27.45
C ALA A 1188 -20.51 23.17 -27.82
N ALA A 1189 -20.30 22.34 -28.86
CA ALA A 1189 -21.25 21.31 -29.28
C ALA A 1189 -21.49 20.27 -28.18
N ILE A 1190 -20.43 19.79 -27.51
CA ILE A 1190 -20.54 18.83 -26.39
C ILE A 1190 -21.32 19.44 -25.22
N VAL A 1191 -21.02 20.70 -24.87
CA VAL A 1191 -21.68 21.39 -23.75
C VAL A 1191 -23.15 21.67 -24.07
N SER A 1192 -23.44 22.16 -25.28
CA SER A 1192 -24.79 22.45 -25.75
C SER A 1192 -25.65 21.19 -25.83
N ASP A 1193 -25.18 20.11 -26.45
CA ASP A 1193 -25.92 18.84 -26.55
C ASP A 1193 -26.26 18.28 -25.14
N ARG A 1194 -25.30 18.30 -24.22
CA ARG A 1194 -25.53 17.83 -22.85
C ARG A 1194 -26.52 18.72 -22.10
N TRP A 1195 -26.44 20.04 -22.26
CA TRP A 1195 -27.39 20.97 -21.67
C TRP A 1195 -28.80 20.78 -22.22
N GLN A 1196 -28.94 20.60 -23.53
CA GLN A 1196 -30.22 20.34 -24.22
C GLN A 1196 -30.86 19.05 -23.74
N ARG A 1197 -30.07 17.97 -23.56
CA ARG A 1197 -30.57 16.72 -22.97
C ARG A 1197 -31.18 16.93 -21.58
N TYR A 1198 -30.59 17.77 -20.73
CA TYR A 1198 -31.20 18.11 -19.45
C TYR A 1198 -32.45 18.99 -19.61
N ALA A 1199 -32.44 19.96 -20.52
CA ALA A 1199 -33.60 20.82 -20.81
C ALA A 1199 -34.80 20.01 -21.34
N GLN A 1200 -34.55 19.02 -22.20
CA GLN A 1200 -35.56 18.10 -22.70
C GLN A 1200 -36.15 17.26 -21.56
N LYS A 1201 -35.32 16.65 -20.71
CA LYS A 1201 -35.80 15.88 -19.54
C LYS A 1201 -36.61 16.72 -18.55
N ILE A 1202 -36.26 18.01 -18.37
CA ILE A 1202 -37.06 18.96 -17.58
C ILE A 1202 -38.42 19.20 -18.26
N THR A 1203 -38.44 19.36 -19.58
CA THR A 1203 -39.68 19.57 -20.35
C THR A 1203 -40.60 18.35 -20.33
N GLU A 1204 -40.05 17.14 -20.43
CA GLU A 1204 -40.78 15.89 -20.26
C GLU A 1204 -41.36 15.75 -18.84
N ALA A 1205 -40.58 16.10 -17.82
CA ALA A 1205 -41.07 16.12 -16.43
C ALA A 1205 -42.18 17.16 -16.21
N LYS A 1206 -42.11 18.34 -16.85
CA LYS A 1206 -43.21 19.33 -16.85
C LYS A 1206 -44.50 18.78 -17.48
N LYS A 1207 -44.39 17.97 -18.54
CA LYS A 1207 -45.55 17.29 -19.15
C LYS A 1207 -46.17 16.24 -18.21
N LEU A 1208 -45.40 15.62 -17.32
CA LEU A 1208 -45.92 14.72 -16.29
C LEU A 1208 -46.67 15.48 -15.18
N VAL A 1209 -46.15 16.63 -14.76
CA VAL A 1209 -46.85 17.52 -13.81
C VAL A 1209 -48.17 18.00 -14.40
N ALA A 1210 -48.22 18.34 -15.69
CA ALA A 1210 -49.45 18.72 -16.38
C ALA A 1210 -50.48 17.58 -16.51
N LYS A 1211 -50.11 16.33 -16.14
CA LYS A 1211 -50.97 15.15 -16.08
C LYS A 1211 -51.26 14.69 -14.64
N ASP A 1212 -51.04 15.55 -13.63
CA ASP A 1212 -51.20 15.24 -12.19
C ASP A 1212 -50.33 14.09 -11.64
N ASP A 1213 -49.19 13.80 -12.29
CA ASP A 1213 -48.23 12.83 -11.75
C ASP A 1213 -47.31 13.49 -10.70
N ALA A 1214 -47.46 13.08 -9.44
CA ALA A 1214 -46.69 13.57 -8.30
C ALA A 1214 -45.17 13.37 -8.43
N SER A 1215 -44.69 12.46 -9.29
CA SER A 1215 -43.27 12.25 -9.56
C SER A 1215 -42.62 13.34 -10.44
N GLY A 1216 -43.42 14.09 -11.21
CA GLY A 1216 -42.94 15.10 -12.15
C GLY A 1216 -42.21 16.26 -11.48
N ALA A 1217 -42.70 16.75 -10.34
CA ALA A 1217 -42.07 17.86 -9.61
C ALA A 1217 -40.67 17.49 -9.08
N SER A 1218 -40.51 16.27 -8.55
CA SER A 1218 -39.22 15.74 -8.08
C SER A 1218 -38.21 15.60 -9.22
N LEU A 1219 -38.66 15.16 -10.40
CA LEU A 1219 -37.82 15.04 -11.60
C LEU A 1219 -37.34 16.40 -12.12
N ILE A 1220 -38.19 17.42 -12.12
CA ILE A 1220 -37.79 18.80 -12.50
C ILE A 1220 -36.66 19.29 -11.59
N THR A 1221 -36.83 19.20 -10.27
CA THR A 1221 -35.80 19.62 -9.30
C THR A 1221 -34.50 18.84 -9.49
N ARG A 1222 -34.58 17.51 -9.71
CA ARG A 1222 -33.41 16.66 -9.96
C ARG A 1222 -32.65 17.08 -11.21
N TRP A 1223 -33.32 17.24 -12.36
CA TRP A 1223 -32.65 17.56 -13.62
C TRP A 1223 -32.16 19.02 -13.66
N ASP A 1224 -32.88 19.96 -13.05
CA ASP A 1224 -32.38 21.34 -12.90
C ASP A 1224 -31.14 21.39 -12.00
N SER A 1225 -31.11 20.62 -10.91
CA SER A 1225 -29.92 20.48 -10.06
C SER A 1225 -28.74 19.88 -10.81
N GLN A 1226 -28.95 18.83 -11.63
CA GLN A 1226 -27.90 18.24 -12.46
C GLN A 1226 -27.37 19.21 -13.52
N ARG A 1227 -28.27 19.97 -14.17
CA ARG A 1227 -27.90 21.00 -15.15
C ARG A 1227 -27.07 22.12 -14.51
N LYS A 1228 -27.49 22.62 -13.33
CA LYS A 1228 -26.74 23.62 -12.56
C LYS A 1228 -25.38 23.09 -12.10
N LYS A 1229 -25.30 21.84 -11.63
CA LYS A 1229 -24.04 21.20 -11.24
C LYS A 1229 -23.08 21.04 -12.41
N PHE A 1230 -23.57 20.60 -13.58
CA PHE A 1230 -22.77 20.48 -14.79
C PHE A 1230 -22.23 21.84 -15.22
N MET A 1231 -23.09 22.84 -15.36
CA MET A 1231 -22.67 24.19 -15.77
C MET A 1231 -21.79 24.88 -14.72
N GLY A 1232 -21.91 24.50 -13.44
CA GLY A 1232 -21.04 24.98 -12.35
C GLY A 1232 -19.67 24.30 -12.28
N GLN A 1233 -19.34 23.37 -13.18
CA GLN A 1233 -18.00 22.76 -13.23
C GLN A 1233 -16.94 23.81 -13.60
N TYR A 1234 -15.75 23.69 -13.01
CA TYR A 1234 -14.63 24.58 -13.29
C TYR A 1234 -14.17 24.45 -14.75
N LEU A 1235 -14.08 25.59 -15.43
CA LEU A 1235 -13.73 25.66 -16.85
C LEU A 1235 -12.36 25.06 -17.13
N VAL A 1236 -11.37 25.36 -16.28
CA VAL A 1236 -9.98 24.92 -16.49
C VAL A 1236 -9.86 23.39 -16.45
N ASN A 1237 -10.61 22.72 -15.58
CA ASN A 1237 -10.65 21.25 -15.53
C ASN A 1237 -11.21 20.68 -16.84
N GLN A 1238 -12.28 21.27 -17.36
CA GLN A 1238 -12.90 20.84 -18.62
C GLN A 1238 -12.01 21.11 -19.85
N LEU A 1239 -11.31 22.26 -19.89
CA LEU A 1239 -10.33 22.56 -20.95
C LEU A 1239 -9.18 21.54 -20.96
N SER A 1240 -8.69 21.16 -19.78
CA SER A 1240 -7.63 20.15 -19.61
C SER A 1240 -8.11 18.76 -20.02
N GLU A 1241 -9.28 18.32 -19.55
CA GLU A 1241 -9.88 17.02 -19.91
C GLU A 1241 -10.11 16.85 -21.42
N LYS A 1242 -10.40 17.94 -22.14
CA LYS A 1242 -10.57 17.95 -23.60
C LYS A 1242 -9.26 18.15 -24.36
N GLY A 1243 -8.13 18.34 -23.66
CA GLY A 1243 -6.82 18.56 -24.27
C GLY A 1243 -6.70 19.88 -25.03
N LEU A 1244 -7.52 20.88 -24.68
CA LEU A 1244 -7.51 22.24 -25.25
C LEU A 1244 -6.38 23.09 -24.66
N ILE A 1245 -6.03 22.81 -23.40
CA ILE A 1245 -4.86 23.35 -22.71
C ILE A 1245 -3.93 22.19 -22.31
N PRO A 1246 -2.66 22.47 -22.01
CA PRO A 1246 -1.71 21.51 -21.47
C PRO A 1246 -2.26 20.67 -20.32
N THR A 1247 -2.03 19.36 -20.38
CA THR A 1247 -2.43 18.41 -19.34
C THR A 1247 -1.20 17.97 -18.56
N TYR A 1248 -1.11 18.37 -17.29
CA TYR A 1248 0.02 17.98 -16.43
C TYR A 1248 -0.35 16.95 -15.35
N SER A 1249 -1.50 16.31 -15.50
CA SER A 1249 -1.85 15.09 -14.79
C SER A 1249 -0.83 14.01 -15.16
N PHE A 1250 -0.35 13.22 -14.20
CA PHE A 1250 0.22 11.88 -14.48
C PHE A 1250 -0.71 11.14 -15.44
N PRO A 1251 -0.26 10.17 -16.27
CA PRO A 1251 -1.08 9.54 -17.31
C PRO A 1251 -2.26 8.76 -16.71
N VAL A 1252 -3.27 9.49 -16.29
CA VAL A 1252 -4.64 9.08 -16.12
C VAL A 1252 -5.26 9.59 -17.40
N HIS A 1253 -5.34 8.73 -18.40
CA HIS A 1253 -6.59 8.72 -19.14
C HIS A 1253 -7.66 8.42 -18.09
N SER A 1254 -8.17 9.47 -17.45
CA SER A 1254 -9.32 9.37 -16.59
C SER A 1254 -10.44 8.91 -17.49
N LEU A 1255 -10.69 7.60 -17.50
CA LEU A 1255 -12.01 7.08 -17.77
C LEU A 1255 -12.91 7.72 -16.73
N THR A 1256 -13.53 8.84 -17.09
CA THR A 1256 -14.56 9.48 -16.28
C THR A 1256 -15.80 8.59 -16.37
N LEU A 1257 -15.87 7.61 -15.48
CA LEU A 1257 -17.08 6.82 -15.28
C LEU A 1257 -18.08 7.68 -14.50
N GLU A 1258 -18.90 8.41 -15.25
CA GLU A 1258 -20.06 9.06 -14.67
C GLU A 1258 -21.18 8.02 -14.54
N VAL A 1259 -21.41 7.53 -13.32
CA VAL A 1259 -22.50 6.58 -13.03
C VAL A 1259 -23.83 7.32 -13.13
N THR A 1260 -24.36 7.46 -14.34
CA THR A 1260 -25.77 7.76 -14.52
C THR A 1260 -26.55 6.54 -14.06
N LYS A 1261 -27.16 6.61 -12.87
CA LYS A 1261 -28.13 5.60 -12.41
C LYS A 1261 -29.37 5.61 -13.31
N GLU A 1262 -29.26 5.05 -14.51
CA GLU A 1262 -30.39 4.51 -15.25
C GLU A 1262 -30.52 3.04 -14.85
N LYS A 1263 -31.58 2.73 -14.10
CA LYS A 1263 -31.98 1.34 -13.90
C LYS A 1263 -32.38 0.78 -15.28
N LYS A 1264 -31.64 -0.28 -15.68
CA LYS A 1264 -31.97 -1.34 -16.64
C LYS A 1264 -31.79 -1.10 -18.15
N HIS A 1265 -31.14 -2.13 -18.72
CA HIS A 1265 -31.03 -2.57 -20.12
C HIS A 1265 -29.98 -1.90 -21.02
N MET A 1266 -28.71 -2.31 -20.87
CA MET A 1266 -27.78 -2.32 -22.00
C MET A 1266 -28.15 -3.45 -22.97
N LYS A 1267 -28.71 -3.09 -24.13
CA LYS A 1267 -28.42 -3.78 -25.39
C LYS A 1267 -27.39 -2.92 -26.11
N ILE A 1268 -26.23 -3.47 -26.44
CA ILE A 1268 -25.33 -2.90 -27.45
C ILE A 1268 -25.09 -3.99 -28.48
N SER A 1269 -25.55 -3.72 -29.70
CA SER A 1269 -25.30 -4.48 -30.91
C SER A 1269 -24.01 -4.00 -31.57
N GLY A 1270 -23.16 -4.95 -31.99
CA GLY A 1270 -22.25 -4.87 -33.14
C GLY A 1270 -21.03 -3.99 -32.99
#